data_AF-V6SE82-F1
#
_entry.id   AF-V6SE82-F1
#
_cell.length_a   1.000
_cell.length_b   1.000
_cell.length_c   1.000
_cell.angle_alpha   90.00
_cell.angle_beta   90.00
_cell.angle_gamma   90.00
#
_symmetry.space_group_name_H-M   'P 1'
#
loop_
_entity.id
_entity.type
_entity.pdbx_description
1 polymer ?
#
loop_
_entity_poly.entity_id
_entity_poly.type
_entity_poly.pdbx_seq_one_letter_code
_entity_poly.pdbx_strand_id
1 'polypeptide(L)'
;MLLIVIAAGCAQIEELTGLDANKRNGELTLRRYSGMPLNLPPLVQCITDKGEVESLSLNRNMRKVCDYMKIPFRSVTLEEWNKDHKIESSVRVLSVLDTKKLNNKSIDVLMDFVARGGTLFMPFGSEDKRFSFLVGMKPENDYMTDAEASGFLFKTNIFPGFKDHSYLKNVKHFGLKKIVFSDKIKIDATALSDEKYPLITENSIGKGKVIYYNSTYFFIKEDRGMLVSGILRGLEGVPYPIINTGVIFLDDFPSPLYDIKEEPVKSEMDLTITDYVHNVWWPDLRKLAKKHDIKYAAMTTFDYNVNIKPPFLFREWDSKKIKIDGKETGLSTWLVNDVAKHGHELAFHGYNHVSLLVSDWKNPDFMATSLKAAEKKWEVNDFGPLPVTYVPPSNYIDRVGLKQLKKGMPSLTFMCSLFVGHKKDGGDREFDFDPYEPELFDLPRISSGFYVDPDLKFTMYSLYMYTGIWTHFLHPDDIYQIPATKISHGQYDLRNYDGLGWYKTPNSDRAMYPEFDKLLQTIRTDFPNIRYLDARESGLMTNDWRASYFNHKSVHGMYTVEKMKPEESEFSEQDWFVYSAMDKVSRIEEQLKRQGANFKKVAYLDGYLYSVRTNKSRITLPDFRADLQSSNLDLVAANVRNEYKKFNEEVARLAKEALWVDDSDEKLALEIEALRQRMITEPKIDPKVWNQYTEYLSWDERAEEVWAMLDEHCIKYPLPENILYSQELSKLVYYPNDVIQEKWMSAQMKVTPNDVELLNNYITYFNSPENQEKIKMALLYLQKADPSRDNYLKYIDYLVNYEPENAIPELDKLKPSEEYKDLATVISWIYGDNNDFQKAYDWSAFSTEIDFYSKMQWLIELKDYQKLINEYNAYIAKNPDDYRVKAQMSIAYHDMGKFKESWILASELPEESLDKETIQKMLNTDVVYEENELQNYLVENYQRLFYKDVLQNVIKTNRREYGNFINYDTEMQTNKDKLSAFENVLSYNVHDKKKNLHGFGFTYSSMYRVEYEVPDYDDNKTHDVFGFQYQFNNPKAFEKLQYWSNIRYEYSLLEKSFFQFGAGANYSKNNSYSSAELNIAPAENGPSYSKSIYRFQLNLYQDYRFFKYFNTSLSLEGNYYTKSEKLNEDFYVDESYEGSITGKVIFDRWMQKKHRFQPFVESTRTQASLGESTIPLSTGYPYWMIDERFFIGGGLGYSIGNSDNDFNMKVEGGWFYDDYADEFTRFIGNLNYQIFDYTVISAIFEFYLQDKFYSNALQLGVKYNLKQKQKK
;
A
#
# COMPACT_ATOMS: atom_id res chain seq x y z
N MET A 1 -3.53 -17.00 55.90
CA MET A 1 -3.25 -15.55 55.99
C MET A 1 -3.32 -14.91 54.60
N LEU A 2 -4.47 -15.05 53.91
CA LEU A 2 -4.68 -14.56 52.54
C LEU A 2 -6.14 -14.06 52.33
N LEU A 3 -6.85 -13.77 53.43
CA LEU A 3 -8.28 -13.51 53.46
C LEU A 3 -8.65 -12.11 53.99
N ILE A 4 -7.66 -11.19 54.11
CA ILE A 4 -7.86 -9.84 54.67
C ILE A 4 -7.46 -8.71 53.69
N VAL A 5 -7.03 -9.01 52.46
CA VAL A 5 -6.44 -7.97 51.56
C VAL A 5 -7.39 -7.46 50.46
N ILE A 6 -8.62 -7.97 50.32
CA ILE A 6 -9.49 -7.61 49.17
C ILE A 6 -10.57 -6.55 49.49
N ALA A 7 -10.70 -6.07 50.73
CA ALA A 7 -11.80 -5.18 51.13
C ALA A 7 -11.43 -3.71 51.42
N ALA A 8 -10.25 -3.21 51.01
CA ALA A 8 -9.83 -1.83 51.35
C ALA A 8 -9.02 -1.11 50.25
N GLY A 9 -9.60 -0.95 49.05
CA GLY A 9 -8.90 -0.30 47.93
C GLY A 9 -9.79 0.34 46.88
N CYS A 10 -10.85 1.06 47.28
CA CYS A 10 -11.66 1.88 46.37
C CYS A 10 -11.85 3.28 46.97
N ALA A 11 -10.82 4.12 46.92
CA ALA A 11 -10.91 5.58 46.95
C ALA A 11 -9.52 6.18 46.70
N GLN A 12 -9.46 7.24 45.88
CA GLN A 12 -8.32 8.13 45.61
C GLN A 12 -7.23 7.63 44.64
N ILE A 13 -7.48 7.81 43.34
CA ILE A 13 -6.46 8.22 42.36
C ILE A 13 -7.15 9.16 41.35
N GLU A 14 -7.34 10.42 41.73
CA GLU A 14 -7.45 11.56 40.81
C GLU A 14 -6.35 12.56 41.24
N GLU A 15 -5.71 13.18 40.25
CA GLU A 15 -4.48 14.01 40.34
C GLU A 15 -3.14 13.25 40.36
N LEU A 16 -2.71 12.77 39.18
CA LEU A 16 -1.27 12.66 38.83
C LEU A 16 -1.03 12.27 37.37
N THR A 17 -1.68 12.92 36.39
CA THR A 17 -1.23 12.89 34.99
C THR A 17 -1.54 14.22 34.31
N GLY A 18 -0.65 15.20 34.49
CA GLY A 18 -0.59 16.41 33.67
C GLY A 18 -0.04 16.10 32.27
N LEU A 19 -0.76 15.25 31.52
CA LEU A 19 -0.54 14.99 30.11
C LEU A 19 -1.89 15.08 29.42
N ASP A 20 -2.09 16.17 28.66
CA ASP A 20 -3.19 16.36 27.74
C ASP A 20 -3.17 15.27 26.66
N ALA A 21 -3.75 14.11 26.96
CA ALA A 21 -3.91 12.99 26.04
C ALA A 21 -5.23 13.04 25.25
N ASN A 22 -5.97 14.16 25.30
CA ASN A 22 -7.31 14.30 24.71
C ASN A 22 -7.37 15.07 23.38
N LYS A 23 -6.33 14.99 22.54
CA LYS A 23 -6.38 15.50 21.16
C LYS A 23 -5.71 14.60 20.12
N ARG A 24 -5.99 13.29 20.08
CA ARG A 24 -5.44 12.41 19.00
C ARG A 24 -6.38 11.33 18.44
N ASN A 25 -7.70 11.48 18.58
CA ASN A 25 -8.69 10.68 17.83
C ASN A 25 -9.72 11.58 17.12
N GLY A 26 -9.24 12.56 16.35
CA GLY A 26 -10.08 13.24 15.35
C GLY A 26 -9.91 12.52 14.02
N GLU A 27 -10.99 12.08 13.39
CA GLU A 27 -10.97 11.69 11.97
C GLU A 27 -10.34 12.83 11.17
N LEU A 28 -9.22 12.55 10.50
CA LEU A 28 -8.54 13.52 9.65
C LEU A 28 -9.45 13.83 8.45
N THR A 29 -10.10 14.99 8.47
CA THR A 29 -11.14 15.34 7.51
C THR A 29 -10.57 16.27 6.44
N LEU A 30 -10.54 15.82 5.18
CA LEU A 30 -10.13 16.67 4.05
C LEU A 30 -11.25 17.63 3.64
N ARG A 31 -10.89 18.89 3.35
CA ARG A 31 -11.81 19.89 2.81
C ARG A 31 -12.08 19.61 1.33
N ARG A 32 -13.36 19.45 0.99
CA ARG A 32 -13.82 19.28 -0.40
C ARG A 32 -13.96 20.63 -1.10
N TYR A 33 -13.86 20.63 -2.43
CA TYR A 33 -14.06 21.84 -3.22
C TYR A 33 -15.49 22.33 -3.09
N SER A 34 -15.67 23.59 -2.67
CA SER A 34 -16.98 24.15 -2.35
C SER A 34 -17.88 24.43 -3.57
N GLY A 35 -17.55 23.92 -4.76
CA GLY A 35 -18.35 24.02 -5.99
C GLY A 35 -18.66 25.44 -6.48
N MET A 36 -18.05 26.49 -5.92
CA MET A 36 -18.35 27.87 -6.28
C MET A 36 -17.56 28.28 -7.52
N PRO A 37 -18.21 28.54 -8.68
CA PRO A 37 -17.51 29.11 -9.81
C PRO A 37 -17.09 30.55 -9.46
N LEU A 38 -15.78 30.82 -9.47
CA LEU A 38 -15.25 32.18 -9.41
C LEU A 38 -15.59 32.88 -10.72
N ASN A 39 -16.75 33.53 -10.78
CA ASN A 39 -17.07 34.46 -11.86
C ASN A 39 -16.40 35.82 -11.58
N LEU A 40 -15.07 35.80 -11.41
CA LEU A 40 -14.26 36.99 -11.21
C LEU A 40 -13.84 37.57 -12.58
N PRO A 41 -13.76 38.89 -12.72
CA PRO A 41 -13.20 39.51 -13.93
C PRO A 41 -11.80 38.96 -14.21
N PRO A 42 -11.51 38.46 -15.43
CA PRO A 42 -10.24 37.79 -15.71
C PRO A 42 -9.08 38.79 -15.70
N LEU A 43 -7.96 38.40 -15.11
CA LEU A 43 -6.69 39.11 -15.22
C LEU A 43 -5.85 38.56 -16.37
N VAL A 44 -5.96 37.25 -16.61
CA VAL A 44 -5.29 36.53 -17.69
C VAL A 44 -6.36 36.02 -18.66
N GLN A 45 -6.18 36.30 -19.94
CA GLN A 45 -7.03 35.79 -21.01
C GLN A 45 -6.16 35.02 -22.02
N CYS A 46 -6.57 33.81 -22.40
CA CYS A 46 -5.87 33.00 -23.41
C CYS A 46 -6.77 32.80 -24.64
N ILE A 47 -6.21 33.02 -25.83
CA ILE A 47 -6.87 32.63 -27.09
C ILE A 47 -6.51 31.18 -27.37
N THR A 48 -7.51 30.34 -27.62
CA THR A 48 -7.32 28.90 -27.83
C THR A 48 -7.90 28.46 -29.16
N ASP A 49 -7.09 27.81 -29.99
CA ASP A 49 -7.54 27.14 -31.20
C ASP A 49 -7.90 25.69 -30.87
N LYS A 50 -9.14 25.27 -31.20
CA LYS A 50 -9.60 23.89 -30.97
C LYS A 50 -9.02 22.92 -31.99
N GLY A 51 -8.57 23.41 -33.16
CA GLY A 51 -7.98 22.61 -34.21
C GLY A 51 -6.47 22.37 -34.05
N GLU A 52 -5.85 22.87 -32.99
CA GLU A 52 -4.41 22.80 -32.74
C GLU A 52 -4.14 22.23 -31.35
N VAL A 53 -3.47 21.07 -31.28
CA VAL A 53 -3.27 20.30 -30.04
C VAL A 53 -2.39 21.07 -29.06
N GLU A 54 -1.38 21.75 -29.59
CA GLU A 54 -0.46 22.64 -28.89
C GLU A 54 -1.24 23.78 -28.22
N SER A 55 -2.19 24.40 -28.94
CA SER A 55 -3.01 25.49 -28.40
C SER A 55 -3.89 25.01 -27.24
N LEU A 56 -4.49 23.82 -27.38
CA LEU A 56 -5.27 23.19 -26.31
C LEU A 56 -4.42 22.85 -25.08
N SER A 57 -3.19 22.39 -25.31
CA SER A 57 -2.26 22.02 -24.25
C SER A 57 -1.73 23.26 -23.51
N LEU A 58 -1.40 24.35 -24.23
CA LEU A 58 -1.03 25.63 -23.61
C LEU A 58 -2.16 26.14 -22.71
N ASN A 59 -3.40 26.14 -23.22
CA ASN A 59 -4.56 26.55 -22.44
C ASN A 59 -4.76 25.69 -21.19
N ARG A 60 -4.53 24.38 -21.27
CA ARG A 60 -4.60 23.47 -20.11
C ARG A 60 -3.55 23.83 -19.05
N ASN A 61 -2.30 24.03 -19.46
CA ASN A 61 -1.21 24.41 -18.56
C ASN A 61 -1.42 25.79 -17.94
N MET A 62 -1.76 26.81 -18.75
CA MET A 62 -2.09 28.16 -18.30
C MET A 62 -3.25 28.17 -17.29
N ARG A 63 -4.32 27.43 -17.58
CA ARG A 63 -5.47 27.29 -16.68
C ARG A 63 -5.06 26.65 -15.36
N LYS A 64 -4.28 25.58 -15.38
CA LYS A 64 -3.87 24.87 -14.15
C LYS A 64 -2.93 25.72 -13.29
N VAL A 65 -1.99 26.43 -13.90
CA VAL A 65 -1.11 27.39 -13.21
C VAL A 65 -1.91 28.52 -12.58
N CYS A 66 -2.84 29.13 -13.32
CA CYS A 66 -3.69 30.19 -12.78
C CYS A 66 -4.63 29.67 -11.67
N ASP A 67 -5.13 28.42 -11.77
CA ASP A 67 -5.89 27.76 -10.71
C ASP A 67 -5.07 27.58 -9.42
N TYR A 68 -3.81 27.17 -9.53
CA TYR A 68 -2.91 27.11 -8.37
C TYR A 68 -2.64 28.49 -7.77
N MET A 69 -2.24 29.46 -8.60
CA MET A 69 -2.01 30.83 -8.15
C MET A 69 -3.30 31.56 -7.75
N LYS A 70 -4.47 30.94 -7.91
CA LYS A 70 -5.78 31.55 -7.69
C LYS A 70 -6.00 32.85 -8.50
N ILE A 71 -5.31 32.99 -9.63
CA ILE A 71 -5.41 34.13 -10.54
C ILE A 71 -6.63 33.97 -11.45
N PRO A 72 -7.52 34.97 -11.56
CA PRO A 72 -8.67 34.91 -12.47
C PRO A 72 -8.26 34.72 -13.93
N PHE A 73 -8.68 33.60 -14.51
CA PHE A 73 -8.32 33.16 -15.87
C PHE A 73 -9.55 32.95 -16.75
N ARG A 74 -9.46 33.37 -18.01
CA ARG A 74 -10.47 33.11 -19.04
C ARG A 74 -9.83 32.60 -20.32
N SER A 75 -10.45 31.60 -20.95
CA SER A 75 -10.12 31.19 -22.32
C SER A 75 -11.20 31.65 -23.28
N VAL A 76 -10.82 32.11 -24.47
CA VAL A 76 -11.72 32.45 -25.58
C VAL A 76 -11.30 31.64 -26.80
N THR A 77 -12.24 31.05 -27.53
CA THR A 77 -11.87 30.27 -28.71
C THR A 77 -11.41 31.18 -29.84
N LEU A 78 -10.57 30.70 -30.74
CA LEU A 78 -10.14 31.44 -31.92
C LEU A 78 -11.33 31.94 -32.76
N GLU A 79 -12.39 31.14 -32.87
CA GLU A 79 -13.63 31.47 -33.59
C GLU A 79 -14.37 32.65 -32.93
N GLU A 80 -14.55 32.60 -31.61
CA GLU A 80 -15.17 33.66 -30.81
C GLU A 80 -14.32 34.94 -30.86
N TRP A 81 -13.00 34.80 -30.77
CA TRP A 81 -12.06 35.91 -30.86
C TRP A 81 -12.15 36.61 -32.22
N ASN A 82 -12.06 35.86 -33.32
CA ASN A 82 -12.09 36.42 -34.67
C ASN A 82 -13.44 37.08 -35.00
N LYS A 83 -14.51 36.73 -34.27
CA LYS A 83 -15.83 37.34 -34.41
C LYS A 83 -15.94 38.67 -33.66
N ASP A 84 -15.59 38.69 -32.36
CA ASP A 84 -15.93 39.80 -31.46
C ASP A 84 -14.71 40.63 -30.97
N HIS A 85 -13.49 40.08 -31.04
CA HIS A 85 -12.23 40.70 -30.59
C HIS A 85 -12.28 41.29 -29.17
N LYS A 86 -13.10 40.70 -28.30
CA LYS A 86 -13.39 41.28 -26.98
C LYS A 86 -12.27 40.97 -25.99
N ILE A 87 -11.67 42.02 -25.44
CA ILE A 87 -10.80 41.97 -24.27
C ILE A 87 -11.55 42.64 -23.12
N GLU A 88 -11.79 41.92 -22.02
CA GLU A 88 -12.44 42.52 -20.85
C GLU A 88 -11.52 43.58 -20.21
N SER A 89 -12.13 44.64 -19.67
CA SER A 89 -11.36 45.74 -19.10
C SER A 89 -10.47 45.32 -17.93
N SER A 90 -10.72 44.20 -17.23
CA SER A 90 -9.87 43.71 -16.15
C SER A 90 -8.58 43.02 -16.61
N VAL A 91 -8.53 42.57 -17.87
CA VAL A 91 -7.41 41.79 -18.41
C VAL A 91 -6.14 42.62 -18.41
N ARG A 92 -5.04 42.01 -17.93
CA ARG A 92 -3.69 42.58 -17.91
C ARG A 92 -2.73 41.79 -18.78
N VAL A 93 -2.95 40.48 -18.89
CA VAL A 93 -2.16 39.55 -19.72
C VAL A 93 -3.08 38.89 -20.73
N LEU A 94 -2.73 38.98 -22.01
CA LEU A 94 -3.37 38.23 -23.08
C LEU A 94 -2.35 37.26 -23.68
N SER A 95 -2.67 35.97 -23.72
CA SER A 95 -1.81 34.92 -24.26
C SER A 95 -2.34 34.40 -25.59
N VAL A 96 -1.44 34.20 -26.56
CA VAL A 96 -1.73 33.56 -27.85
C VAL A 96 -0.56 32.66 -28.26
N LEU A 97 -0.86 31.45 -28.74
CA LEU A 97 0.15 30.51 -29.22
C LEU A 97 0.57 30.86 -30.65
N ASP A 98 -0.32 30.66 -31.63
CA ASP A 98 -0.09 30.99 -33.03
C ASP A 98 -0.98 32.15 -33.47
N THR A 99 -0.37 33.09 -34.17
CA THR A 99 -1.00 34.30 -34.68
C THR A 99 -1.43 34.18 -36.15
N LYS A 100 -0.95 33.20 -36.91
CA LYS A 100 -1.24 33.05 -38.36
C LYS A 100 -2.74 32.99 -38.66
N LYS A 101 -3.52 32.31 -37.81
CA LYS A 101 -4.98 32.14 -37.99
C LYS A 101 -5.83 33.30 -37.43
N LEU A 102 -5.21 34.30 -36.82
CA LEU A 102 -5.91 35.52 -36.43
C LEU A 102 -6.23 36.36 -37.67
N ASN A 103 -7.41 36.94 -37.74
CA ASN A 103 -7.75 37.87 -38.81
C ASN A 103 -7.03 39.23 -38.63
N ASN A 104 -6.94 40.02 -39.70
CA ASN A 104 -6.18 41.27 -39.70
C ASN A 104 -6.64 42.29 -38.64
N LYS A 105 -7.93 42.32 -38.29
CA LYS A 105 -8.46 43.20 -37.23
C LYS A 105 -7.87 42.88 -35.85
N SER A 106 -7.45 41.64 -35.63
CA SER A 106 -6.79 41.24 -34.38
C SER A 106 -5.50 42.05 -34.14
N ILE A 107 -4.75 42.39 -35.18
CA ILE A 107 -3.49 43.13 -35.04
C ILE A 107 -3.74 44.49 -34.38
N ASP A 108 -4.73 45.24 -34.87
CA ASP A 108 -5.08 46.56 -34.35
C ASP A 108 -5.54 46.49 -32.89
N VAL A 109 -6.35 45.48 -32.56
CA VAL A 109 -6.88 45.29 -31.19
C VAL A 109 -5.76 44.91 -30.21
N LEU A 110 -4.87 44.00 -30.62
CA LEU A 110 -3.73 43.56 -29.81
C LEU A 110 -2.71 44.69 -29.62
N MET A 111 -2.42 45.45 -30.68
CA MET A 111 -1.56 46.63 -30.62
C MET A 111 -2.14 47.69 -29.68
N ASP A 112 -3.44 47.98 -29.76
CA ASP A 112 -4.10 48.94 -28.87
C ASP A 112 -4.07 48.47 -27.41
N PHE A 113 -4.30 47.18 -27.16
CA PHE A 113 -4.18 46.57 -25.84
C PHE A 113 -2.77 46.74 -25.25
N VAL A 114 -1.72 46.41 -26.01
CA VAL A 114 -0.32 46.55 -25.56
C VAL A 114 0.02 48.04 -25.35
N ALA A 115 -0.32 48.91 -26.30
CA ALA A 115 -0.03 50.34 -26.21
C ALA A 115 -0.62 50.98 -24.93
N ARG A 116 -1.79 50.51 -24.49
CA ARG A 116 -2.49 50.99 -23.30
C ARG A 116 -2.00 50.38 -21.98
N GLY A 117 -0.96 49.54 -22.00
CA GLY A 117 -0.39 48.93 -20.80
C GLY A 117 -0.65 47.43 -20.63
N GLY A 118 -1.28 46.78 -21.61
CA GLY A 118 -1.44 45.33 -21.62
C GLY A 118 -0.12 44.60 -21.88
N THR A 119 -0.02 43.36 -21.40
CA THR A 119 1.07 42.44 -21.73
C THR A 119 0.56 41.38 -22.70
N LEU A 120 1.12 41.35 -23.91
CA LEU A 120 0.90 40.27 -24.87
C LEU A 120 1.94 39.18 -24.63
N PHE A 121 1.51 37.98 -24.25
CA PHE A 121 2.39 36.84 -24.01
C PHE A 121 2.28 35.83 -25.15
N MET A 122 3.40 35.61 -25.83
CA MET A 122 3.55 34.67 -26.94
C MET A 122 4.58 33.60 -26.55
N PRO A 123 4.16 32.51 -25.88
CA PRO A 123 5.06 31.45 -25.41
C PRO A 123 5.54 30.51 -26.52
N PHE A 124 5.38 30.89 -27.79
CA PHE A 124 5.73 30.09 -28.95
C PHE A 124 6.09 30.98 -30.15
N GLY A 125 7.02 30.51 -30.97
CA GLY A 125 7.50 31.21 -32.15
C GLY A 125 6.48 31.18 -33.29
N SER A 126 6.17 32.33 -33.88
CA SER A 126 5.28 32.40 -35.05
C SER A 126 5.92 33.21 -36.18
N GLU A 127 5.82 32.68 -37.40
CA GLU A 127 6.35 33.31 -38.62
C GLU A 127 5.37 34.33 -39.24
N ASP A 128 4.38 34.80 -38.48
CA ASP A 128 3.41 35.77 -38.97
C ASP A 128 4.05 37.17 -39.12
N LYS A 129 4.36 37.55 -40.37
CA LYS A 129 4.92 38.86 -40.74
C LYS A 129 4.11 40.06 -40.25
N ARG A 130 2.81 39.89 -39.98
CA ARG A 130 1.96 40.98 -39.46
C ARG A 130 2.35 41.39 -38.04
N PHE A 131 2.97 40.49 -37.28
CA PHE A 131 3.39 40.70 -35.90
C PHE A 131 4.84 41.19 -35.74
N SER A 132 5.60 41.36 -36.84
CA SER A 132 7.00 41.81 -36.79
C SER A 132 7.22 43.03 -35.88
N PHE A 133 6.35 44.04 -35.98
CA PHE A 133 6.42 45.23 -35.11
C PHE A 133 6.19 44.91 -33.63
N LEU A 134 5.18 44.07 -33.32
CA LEU A 134 4.82 43.71 -31.96
C LEU A 134 5.95 42.95 -31.25
N VAL A 135 6.57 41.98 -31.92
CA VAL A 135 7.66 41.18 -31.35
C VAL A 135 9.05 41.83 -31.51
N GLY A 136 9.13 43.04 -32.08
CA GLY A 136 10.34 43.86 -32.10
C GLY A 136 11.34 43.54 -33.22
N MET A 137 10.86 43.07 -34.36
CA MET A 137 11.68 42.87 -35.57
C MET A 137 11.94 44.19 -36.32
N LYS A 138 12.98 44.21 -37.16
CA LYS A 138 13.32 45.34 -38.04
C LYS A 138 12.44 45.31 -39.31
N PRO A 139 12.13 46.44 -39.98
CA PRO A 139 11.40 46.42 -41.26
C PRO A 139 12.05 45.57 -42.35
N GLU A 140 13.38 45.57 -42.43
CA GLU A 140 14.22 44.85 -43.40
C GLU A 140 14.46 43.37 -43.06
N ASN A 141 13.58 42.75 -42.30
CA ASN A 141 13.73 41.37 -41.89
C ASN A 141 13.28 40.39 -43.01
N ASP A 142 14.08 39.35 -43.23
CA ASP A 142 13.85 38.28 -44.21
C ASP A 142 13.28 36.99 -43.56
N TYR A 143 12.95 37.04 -42.27
CA TYR A 143 12.49 35.88 -41.48
C TYR A 143 13.50 34.72 -41.43
N MET A 144 14.80 34.98 -41.55
CA MET A 144 15.83 33.95 -41.39
C MET A 144 15.70 33.18 -40.08
N THR A 145 15.59 31.86 -40.18
CA THR A 145 15.55 30.92 -39.06
C THR A 145 16.93 30.35 -38.73
N ASP A 146 17.07 29.80 -37.52
CA ASP A 146 18.24 29.06 -37.08
C ASP A 146 17.83 27.63 -36.68
N ALA A 147 18.35 26.63 -37.39
CA ALA A 147 18.07 25.22 -37.15
C ALA A 147 19.07 24.56 -36.17
N GLU A 148 20.12 25.27 -35.75
CA GLU A 148 21.18 24.73 -34.88
C GLU A 148 21.17 25.33 -33.47
N ALA A 149 20.52 26.48 -33.27
CA ALA A 149 20.31 27.06 -31.94
C ALA A 149 19.55 26.08 -31.01
N SER A 150 20.18 25.72 -29.89
CA SER A 150 19.67 24.73 -28.94
C SER A 150 19.99 25.06 -27.49
N GLY A 151 19.15 24.56 -26.58
CA GLY A 151 19.24 24.70 -25.14
C GLY A 151 18.93 26.11 -24.62
N PHE A 152 18.42 26.21 -23.40
CA PHE A 152 18.13 27.49 -22.76
C PHE A 152 19.34 27.97 -21.96
N LEU A 153 19.70 29.25 -22.08
CA LEU A 153 20.63 29.95 -21.18
C LEU A 153 19.99 31.24 -20.66
N PHE A 154 19.63 31.27 -19.37
CA PHE A 154 18.91 32.39 -18.78
C PHE A 154 19.86 33.56 -18.48
N LYS A 155 19.59 34.75 -19.02
CA LYS A 155 20.37 35.97 -18.77
C LYS A 155 19.81 36.81 -17.61
N THR A 156 18.60 36.46 -17.16
CA THR A 156 17.92 37.06 -16.01
C THR A 156 17.47 35.96 -15.03
N ASN A 157 17.09 36.36 -13.81
CA ASN A 157 16.52 35.43 -12.83
C ASN A 157 15.08 35.09 -13.21
N ILE A 158 14.89 34.25 -14.24
CA ILE A 158 13.57 33.75 -14.64
C ILE A 158 12.88 33.02 -13.48
N PHE A 159 13.68 32.43 -12.59
CA PHE A 159 13.36 32.03 -11.21
C PHE A 159 14.39 32.64 -10.27
N PRO A 160 14.13 32.72 -8.95
CA PRO A 160 15.16 33.09 -7.97
C PRO A 160 16.42 32.22 -8.15
N GLY A 161 17.60 32.85 -8.23
CA GLY A 161 18.88 32.14 -8.34
C GLY A 161 19.19 31.52 -9.72
N PHE A 162 18.36 31.75 -10.75
CA PHE A 162 18.48 31.09 -12.07
C PHE A 162 19.19 31.90 -13.15
N LYS A 163 19.70 33.10 -12.84
CA LYS A 163 20.58 33.80 -13.77
C LYS A 163 21.79 32.91 -14.10
N ASP A 164 22.17 32.89 -15.37
CA ASP A 164 23.30 32.14 -15.94
C ASP A 164 23.19 30.60 -15.82
N HIS A 165 21.99 30.07 -15.51
CA HIS A 165 21.72 28.63 -15.52
C HIS A 165 21.24 28.16 -16.90
N SER A 166 21.51 26.88 -17.21
CA SER A 166 21.08 26.21 -18.43
C SER A 166 19.94 25.22 -18.19
N TYR A 167 19.10 24.99 -19.21
CA TYR A 167 18.04 23.98 -19.19
C TYR A 167 17.88 23.33 -20.58
N LEU A 168 17.54 22.03 -20.64
CA LEU A 168 17.25 21.28 -21.88
C LEU A 168 18.31 21.47 -22.98
N LYS A 169 19.57 21.18 -22.65
CA LYS A 169 20.76 21.51 -23.47
C LYS A 169 20.68 21.07 -24.94
N ASN A 170 19.95 19.99 -25.22
CA ASN A 170 19.87 19.37 -26.56
C ASN A 170 18.61 19.76 -27.36
N VAL A 171 17.67 20.52 -26.78
CA VAL A 171 16.43 20.90 -27.47
C VAL A 171 16.70 22.01 -28.46
N LYS A 172 16.46 21.75 -29.76
CA LYS A 172 16.56 22.73 -30.85
C LYS A 172 15.35 23.68 -30.83
N HIS A 173 15.61 24.97 -31.07
CA HIS A 173 14.57 26.00 -30.95
C HIS A 173 13.85 26.32 -32.26
N PHE A 174 14.50 26.18 -33.42
CA PHE A 174 13.93 26.46 -34.76
C PHE A 174 13.26 27.84 -34.93
N GLY A 175 13.61 28.83 -34.11
CA GLY A 175 13.11 30.20 -34.25
C GLY A 175 14.02 31.09 -35.09
N LEU A 176 13.82 32.40 -34.99
CA LEU A 176 14.42 33.42 -35.83
C LEU A 176 15.83 33.85 -35.38
N LYS A 177 16.71 34.16 -36.32
CA LYS A 177 18.08 34.64 -36.04
C LYS A 177 18.09 36.03 -35.43
N LYS A 178 19.12 36.37 -34.65
CA LYS A 178 19.30 37.72 -34.06
C LYS A 178 19.21 38.85 -35.08
N ILE A 179 19.64 38.62 -36.32
CA ILE A 179 19.67 39.64 -37.38
C ILE A 179 18.29 40.24 -37.67
N VAL A 180 17.20 39.48 -37.47
CA VAL A 180 15.83 39.94 -37.73
C VAL A 180 15.30 40.88 -36.66
N PHE A 181 15.84 40.81 -35.44
CA PHE A 181 15.35 41.58 -34.29
C PHE A 181 16.03 42.94 -34.19
N SER A 182 15.27 43.97 -33.80
CA SER A 182 15.80 45.29 -33.48
C SER A 182 16.80 45.23 -32.32
N ASP A 183 17.70 46.21 -32.21
CA ASP A 183 18.58 46.34 -31.04
C ASP A 183 17.84 46.88 -29.80
N LYS A 184 16.56 47.24 -29.95
CA LYS A 184 15.70 47.75 -28.86
C LYS A 184 15.03 46.66 -28.02
N ILE A 185 15.06 45.40 -28.46
CA ILE A 185 14.48 44.30 -27.67
C ILE A 185 15.38 43.99 -26.46
N LYS A 186 14.75 43.69 -25.34
CA LYS A 186 15.43 43.12 -24.17
C LYS A 186 15.46 41.61 -24.33
N ILE A 187 16.58 40.98 -23.96
CA ILE A 187 16.78 39.54 -24.04
C ILE A 187 16.87 38.98 -22.62
N ASP A 188 15.93 38.11 -22.26
CA ASP A 188 15.88 37.46 -20.94
C ASP A 188 16.55 36.08 -20.93
N ALA A 189 16.62 35.42 -22.10
CA ALA A 189 17.31 34.15 -22.31
C ALA A 189 17.87 34.05 -23.74
N THR A 190 18.95 33.31 -23.92
CA THR A 190 19.57 32.99 -25.22
C THR A 190 19.59 31.49 -25.45
N ALA A 191 19.95 31.06 -26.67
CA ALA A 191 20.32 29.66 -26.85
C ALA A 191 21.62 29.35 -26.09
N LEU A 192 21.78 28.12 -25.63
CA LEU A 192 23.01 27.64 -25.00
C LEU A 192 24.11 27.43 -26.05
N SER A 193 23.76 26.92 -27.24
CA SER A 193 24.70 26.71 -28.34
C SER A 193 25.11 28.00 -29.06
N ASP A 194 24.28 29.05 -28.99
CA ASP A 194 24.58 30.39 -29.51
C ASP A 194 24.04 31.49 -28.58
N GLU A 195 24.95 32.15 -27.84
CA GLU A 195 24.60 33.25 -26.94
C GLU A 195 24.06 34.50 -27.65
N LYS A 196 24.19 34.61 -28.98
CA LYS A 196 23.60 35.73 -29.74
C LYS A 196 22.13 35.48 -30.07
N TYR A 197 21.68 34.23 -30.05
CA TYR A 197 20.32 33.85 -30.41
C TYR A 197 19.31 34.38 -29.36
N PRO A 198 18.36 35.24 -29.73
CA PRO A 198 17.43 35.85 -28.79
C PRO A 198 16.25 34.88 -28.54
N LEU A 199 16.34 34.08 -27.48
CA LEU A 199 15.38 33.02 -27.21
C LEU A 199 14.12 33.52 -26.49
N ILE A 200 14.28 34.26 -25.39
CA ILE A 200 13.17 34.93 -24.71
C ILE A 200 13.39 36.42 -24.81
N THR A 201 12.42 37.13 -25.39
CA THR A 201 12.53 38.56 -25.70
C THR A 201 11.38 39.36 -25.12
N GLU A 202 11.67 40.60 -24.74
CA GLU A 202 10.70 41.59 -24.28
C GLU A 202 10.80 42.83 -25.18
N ASN A 203 9.70 43.21 -25.81
CA ASN A 203 9.57 44.43 -26.60
C ASN A 203 8.59 45.40 -25.93
N SER A 204 9.06 46.58 -25.53
CA SER A 204 8.22 47.61 -24.88
C SER A 204 7.52 48.48 -25.93
N ILE A 205 6.19 48.56 -25.87
CA ILE A 205 5.37 49.34 -26.83
C ILE A 205 4.36 50.19 -26.05
N GLY A 206 4.42 51.51 -26.24
CA GLY A 206 3.55 52.44 -25.51
C GLY A 206 3.78 52.36 -23.99
N LYS A 207 2.74 51.93 -23.26
CA LYS A 207 2.83 51.67 -21.81
C LYS A 207 2.88 50.18 -21.44
N GLY A 208 2.79 49.28 -22.42
CA GLY A 208 2.81 47.84 -22.22
C GLY A 208 4.00 47.18 -22.89
N LYS A 209 3.90 45.87 -23.07
CA LYS A 209 5.00 45.04 -23.60
C LYS A 209 4.52 43.77 -24.28
N VAL A 210 5.37 43.21 -25.13
CA VAL A 210 5.21 41.89 -25.73
C VAL A 210 6.33 41.00 -25.23
N ILE A 211 5.96 39.84 -24.69
CA ILE A 211 6.89 38.79 -24.26
C ILE A 211 6.83 37.68 -25.29
N TYR A 212 7.90 37.49 -26.05
CA TYR A 212 7.96 36.57 -27.18
C TYR A 212 9.04 35.52 -26.97
N TYR A 213 8.62 34.26 -27.03
CA TYR A 213 9.50 33.11 -26.95
C TYR A 213 9.78 32.64 -28.36
N ASN A 214 10.99 32.92 -28.83
CA ASN A 214 11.48 32.63 -30.16
C ASN A 214 11.90 31.15 -30.26
N SER A 215 10.94 30.25 -30.07
CA SER A 215 11.16 28.81 -30.14
C SER A 215 9.89 28.08 -30.54
N THR A 216 10.04 26.99 -31.28
CA THR A 216 8.97 26.02 -31.56
C THR A 216 8.88 24.92 -30.48
N TYR A 217 9.63 25.04 -29.39
CA TYR A 217 9.52 24.13 -28.26
C TYR A 217 8.16 24.30 -27.56
N PHE A 218 7.46 23.19 -27.40
CA PHE A 218 6.14 23.19 -26.78
C PHE A 218 6.24 22.86 -25.29
N PHE A 219 5.70 23.73 -24.43
CA PHE A 219 5.82 23.59 -22.99
C PHE A 219 4.99 22.46 -22.40
N ILE A 220 5.67 21.57 -21.69
CA ILE A 220 5.09 20.47 -20.93
C ILE A 220 4.83 20.89 -19.47
N LYS A 221 4.50 19.93 -18.61
CA LYS A 221 4.04 20.18 -17.24
C LYS A 221 5.16 20.76 -16.37
N GLU A 222 6.38 20.31 -16.61
CA GLU A 222 7.64 20.67 -15.97
C GLU A 222 8.02 22.13 -16.26
N ASP A 223 7.58 22.67 -17.40
CA ASP A 223 7.90 24.01 -17.88
C ASP A 223 6.95 25.11 -17.39
N ARG A 224 5.91 24.75 -16.63
CA ARG A 224 4.85 25.66 -16.20
C ARG A 224 5.36 26.94 -15.52
N GLY A 225 6.49 26.89 -14.83
CA GLY A 225 7.15 28.06 -14.24
C GLY A 225 7.57 29.12 -15.28
N MET A 226 7.90 28.75 -16.52
CA MET A 226 8.16 29.73 -17.58
C MET A 226 6.88 30.45 -18.01
N LEU A 227 5.73 29.77 -17.98
CA LEU A 227 4.43 30.41 -18.20
C LEU A 227 4.11 31.39 -17.06
N VAL A 228 4.38 31.02 -15.81
CA VAL A 228 4.24 31.91 -14.64
C VAL A 228 5.06 33.17 -14.83
N SER A 229 6.32 33.04 -15.26
CA SER A 229 7.21 34.18 -15.44
C SER A 229 6.70 35.15 -16.52
N GLY A 230 6.16 34.62 -17.62
CA GLY A 230 5.48 35.43 -18.65
C GLY A 230 4.22 36.13 -18.12
N ILE A 231 3.41 35.43 -17.31
CA ILE A 231 2.20 36.00 -16.69
C ILE A 231 2.56 37.11 -15.70
N LEU A 232 3.53 36.88 -14.81
CA LEU A 232 3.87 37.82 -13.73
C LEU A 232 4.41 39.15 -14.27
N ARG A 233 5.04 39.17 -15.46
CA ARG A 233 5.44 40.41 -16.14
C ARG A 233 4.28 41.38 -16.40
N GLY A 234 3.04 40.89 -16.51
CA GLY A 234 1.84 41.74 -16.64
C GLY A 234 1.01 41.86 -15.36
N LEU A 235 1.41 41.21 -14.27
CA LEU A 235 0.70 41.19 -12.98
C LEU A 235 1.55 41.77 -11.84
N GLU A 236 2.39 42.76 -12.15
CA GLU A 236 3.15 43.51 -11.15
C GLU A 236 2.27 44.02 -10.00
N GLY A 237 2.70 43.78 -8.76
CA GLY A 237 1.97 44.17 -7.55
C GLY A 237 0.72 43.35 -7.24
N VAL A 238 0.38 42.34 -8.05
CA VAL A 238 -0.73 41.41 -7.77
C VAL A 238 -0.22 40.24 -6.93
N PRO A 239 -0.66 40.09 -5.67
CA PRO A 239 -0.28 38.96 -4.84
C PRO A 239 -1.02 37.68 -5.23
N TYR A 240 -0.39 36.53 -5.03
CA TYR A 240 -1.04 35.21 -5.13
C TYR A 240 -0.67 34.31 -3.94
N PRO A 241 -1.62 33.50 -3.43
CA PRO A 241 -1.39 32.65 -2.27
C PRO A 241 -0.57 31.41 -2.64
N ILE A 242 0.34 31.02 -1.74
CA ILE A 242 1.18 29.81 -1.83
C ILE A 242 1.25 29.11 -0.47
N ILE A 243 1.87 27.94 -0.41
CA ILE A 243 1.97 27.14 0.82
C ILE A 243 3.31 27.32 1.56
N ASN A 244 4.42 27.56 0.84
CA ASN A 244 5.78 27.66 1.39
C ASN A 244 6.17 26.45 2.25
N THR A 245 6.12 25.25 1.66
CA THR A 245 6.45 23.98 2.30
C THR A 245 7.47 23.19 1.49
N GLY A 246 8.36 22.50 2.19
CA GLY A 246 9.27 21.49 1.66
C GLY A 246 9.05 20.18 2.41
N VAL A 247 8.76 19.08 1.72
CA VAL A 247 8.60 17.77 2.33
C VAL A 247 9.76 16.89 1.91
N ILE A 248 10.50 16.37 2.89
CA ILE A 248 11.59 15.43 2.65
C ILE A 248 11.14 14.03 3.09
N PHE A 249 10.98 13.16 2.11
CA PHE A 249 10.60 11.77 2.24
C PHE A 249 11.86 10.92 2.45
N LEU A 250 11.82 10.00 3.40
CA LEU A 250 12.83 8.95 3.56
C LEU A 250 12.21 7.65 3.07
N ASP A 251 12.49 7.32 1.81
CA ASP A 251 11.91 6.17 1.13
C ASP A 251 12.53 4.89 1.70
N ASP A 252 11.71 3.84 1.79
CA ASP A 252 11.98 2.59 2.49
C ASP A 252 12.76 2.75 3.80
N PHE A 253 12.33 3.69 4.63
CA PHE A 253 12.95 3.90 5.91
C PHE A 253 11.90 4.12 6.99
N PRO A 254 11.92 3.33 8.08
CA PRO A 254 12.79 2.18 8.31
C PRO A 254 12.44 0.97 7.43
N SER A 255 13.46 0.20 7.05
CA SER A 255 13.32 -1.04 6.27
C SER A 255 14.14 -2.19 6.87
N PRO A 256 13.96 -3.43 6.38
CA PRO A 256 14.91 -4.50 6.63
C PRO A 256 16.29 -4.18 6.03
N LEU A 257 17.37 -4.44 6.78
CA LEU A 257 18.74 -4.13 6.37
C LEU A 257 19.58 -5.41 6.24
N TYR A 258 20.53 -5.40 5.31
CA TYR A 258 21.40 -6.53 4.99
C TYR A 258 22.86 -6.23 5.30
N ASP A 259 23.59 -7.24 5.80
CA ASP A 259 25.00 -7.12 6.20
C ASP A 259 25.96 -7.32 5.01
N ILE A 260 25.74 -6.55 3.95
CA ILE A 260 26.62 -6.49 2.77
C ILE A 260 27.49 -5.25 2.81
N LYS A 261 28.68 -5.29 2.19
CA LYS A 261 29.56 -4.12 2.03
C LYS A 261 29.56 -3.69 0.57
N GLU A 262 28.98 -2.53 0.29
CA GLU A 262 28.91 -1.96 -1.07
C GLU A 262 29.81 -0.73 -1.21
N GLU A 263 30.33 -0.49 -2.42
CA GLU A 263 31.03 0.76 -2.73
C GLU A 263 30.03 1.90 -2.89
N PRO A 264 30.35 3.14 -2.45
CA PRO A 264 31.61 3.60 -1.86
C PRO A 264 31.70 3.43 -0.34
N VAL A 265 30.65 2.98 0.35
CA VAL A 265 30.64 2.80 1.82
C VAL A 265 31.79 1.90 2.29
N LYS A 266 32.04 0.84 1.52
CA LYS A 266 33.14 -0.12 1.75
C LYS A 266 34.50 0.56 1.72
N SER A 267 34.85 1.29 0.66
CA SER A 267 36.16 1.96 0.57
C SER A 267 36.30 3.16 1.50
N GLU A 268 35.22 3.89 1.77
CA GLU A 268 35.28 5.10 2.61
C GLU A 268 35.32 4.79 4.12
N MET A 269 34.51 3.83 4.58
CA MET A 269 34.30 3.59 6.01
C MET A 269 34.47 2.14 6.45
N ASP A 270 34.57 1.20 5.51
CA ASP A 270 34.64 -0.24 5.75
C ASP A 270 33.45 -0.78 6.60
N LEU A 271 32.27 -0.19 6.45
CA LEU A 271 31.03 -0.58 7.13
C LEU A 271 30.15 -1.47 6.24
N THR A 272 29.33 -2.31 6.87
CA THR A 272 28.18 -2.94 6.20
C THR A 272 27.09 -1.90 5.94
N ILE A 273 26.16 -2.16 5.01
CA ILE A 273 25.02 -1.28 4.76
C ILE A 273 24.14 -1.15 6.02
N THR A 274 23.90 -2.24 6.75
CA THR A 274 23.23 -2.18 8.06
C THR A 274 23.92 -1.19 9.02
N ASP A 275 25.24 -1.31 9.18
CA ASP A 275 26.01 -0.46 10.09
C ASP A 275 26.09 0.99 9.61
N TYR A 276 26.19 1.22 8.31
CA TYR A 276 26.17 2.54 7.71
C TYR A 276 24.82 3.23 7.94
N VAL A 277 23.70 2.54 7.68
CA VAL A 277 22.36 3.12 7.88
C VAL A 277 22.13 3.48 9.35
N HIS A 278 22.46 2.55 10.26
CA HIS A 278 22.25 2.73 11.70
C HIS A 278 23.20 3.76 12.33
N ASN A 279 24.50 3.69 12.03
CA ASN A 279 25.53 4.46 12.74
C ASN A 279 25.94 5.76 12.03
N VAL A 280 25.62 5.92 10.74
CA VAL A 280 26.06 7.06 9.92
C VAL A 280 24.87 7.80 9.30
N TRP A 281 24.15 7.18 8.36
CA TRP A 281 23.11 7.83 7.56
C TRP A 281 21.98 8.41 8.42
N TRP A 282 21.36 7.61 9.29
CA TRP A 282 20.26 8.09 10.13
C TRP A 282 20.70 9.15 11.15
N PRO A 283 21.79 8.96 11.92
CA PRO A 283 22.33 10.02 12.77
C PRO A 283 22.64 11.32 12.04
N ASP A 284 23.13 11.26 10.80
CA ASP A 284 23.43 12.44 10.00
C ASP A 284 22.20 13.15 9.47
N LEU A 285 21.18 12.41 9.03
CA LEU A 285 19.89 13.00 8.71
C LEU A 285 19.25 13.67 9.93
N ARG A 286 19.36 13.08 11.13
CA ARG A 286 18.93 13.77 12.36
C ARG A 286 19.71 15.08 12.62
N LYS A 287 21.02 15.11 12.31
CA LYS A 287 21.81 16.36 12.39
C LYS A 287 21.28 17.39 11.40
N LEU A 288 20.98 16.99 10.16
CA LEU A 288 20.39 17.90 9.16
C LEU A 288 19.00 18.37 9.56
N ALA A 289 18.15 17.49 10.09
CA ALA A 289 16.85 17.87 10.63
C ALA A 289 16.96 18.94 11.71
N LYS A 290 17.90 18.77 12.66
CA LYS A 290 18.12 19.79 13.68
C LYS A 290 18.70 21.09 13.12
N LYS A 291 19.65 21.00 12.18
CA LYS A 291 20.30 22.17 11.56
C LYS A 291 19.32 22.98 10.70
N HIS A 292 18.46 22.30 9.97
CA HIS A 292 17.54 22.90 9.00
C HIS A 292 16.10 22.95 9.47
N ASP A 293 15.75 22.49 10.67
CA ASP A 293 14.35 22.41 11.15
C ASP A 293 13.49 21.58 10.17
N ILE A 294 13.91 20.34 9.90
CA ILE A 294 13.22 19.40 9.01
C ILE A 294 12.44 18.39 9.82
N LYS A 295 11.16 18.22 9.48
CA LYS A 295 10.39 17.05 9.85
C LYS A 295 10.31 16.09 8.65
N TYR A 296 11.03 14.97 8.74
CA TYR A 296 10.98 13.94 7.70
C TYR A 296 9.64 13.18 7.72
N ALA A 297 9.24 12.66 6.56
CA ALA A 297 8.24 11.61 6.42
C ALA A 297 8.94 10.29 6.10
N ALA A 298 9.02 9.39 7.07
CA ALA A 298 9.75 8.12 6.97
C ALA A 298 8.82 7.00 6.51
N MET A 299 8.99 6.50 5.29
CA MET A 299 8.09 5.52 4.67
C MET A 299 8.48 4.10 5.07
N THR A 300 7.76 3.57 6.07
CA THR A 300 8.04 2.24 6.60
C THR A 300 7.62 1.16 5.60
N THR A 301 8.55 0.25 5.29
CA THR A 301 8.29 -1.00 4.57
C THR A 301 8.68 -2.18 5.45
N PHE A 302 7.82 -3.19 5.52
CA PHE A 302 8.01 -4.28 6.47
C PHE A 302 8.85 -5.44 5.94
N ASP A 303 8.93 -5.60 4.62
CA ASP A 303 9.63 -6.71 3.98
C ASP A 303 10.11 -6.29 2.57
N TYR A 304 11.27 -6.76 2.14
CA TYR A 304 11.72 -6.62 0.75
C TYR A 304 11.47 -7.88 -0.06
N ASN A 305 10.96 -8.96 0.57
CA ASN A 305 10.56 -10.14 -0.18
C ASN A 305 9.43 -9.82 -1.19
N VAL A 306 9.39 -10.58 -2.28
CA VAL A 306 8.34 -10.47 -3.31
C VAL A 306 7.10 -11.30 -2.99
N ASN A 307 6.82 -11.58 -1.70
CA ASN A 307 5.69 -12.43 -1.33
C ASN A 307 4.35 -11.71 -1.51
N ILE A 308 3.59 -12.16 -2.51
CA ILE A 308 2.27 -11.64 -2.86
C ILE A 308 1.12 -12.56 -2.42
N LYS A 309 1.39 -13.62 -1.65
CA LYS A 309 0.38 -14.59 -1.19
C LYS A 309 0.42 -14.78 0.34
N PRO A 310 -0.75 -14.96 0.98
CA PRO A 310 -0.80 -15.28 2.40
C PRO A 310 -0.22 -16.69 2.68
N PRO A 311 0.33 -16.94 3.88
CA PRO A 311 0.42 -16.01 5.01
C PRO A 311 1.50 -14.93 4.81
N PHE A 312 1.16 -13.69 5.14
CA PHE A 312 2.07 -12.54 5.12
C PHE A 312 2.87 -12.51 6.43
N LEU A 313 4.18 -12.73 6.33
CA LEU A 313 5.10 -12.88 7.46
C LEU A 313 6.09 -11.70 7.48
N PHE A 314 6.71 -11.45 8.63
CA PHE A 314 7.60 -10.29 8.85
C PHE A 314 9.04 -10.72 9.11
N ARG A 315 9.54 -11.70 8.34
CA ARG A 315 10.80 -12.39 8.65
C ARG A 315 12.00 -11.45 8.59
N GLU A 316 12.07 -10.63 7.54
CA GLU A 316 13.19 -9.70 7.35
C GLU A 316 13.16 -8.57 8.40
N TRP A 317 11.97 -8.04 8.72
CA TRP A 317 11.77 -7.06 9.79
C TRP A 317 12.30 -7.53 11.16
N ASP A 318 12.03 -8.79 11.50
CA ASP A 318 12.37 -9.37 12.80
C ASP A 318 13.78 -10.02 12.84
N SER A 319 14.51 -10.00 11.72
CA SER A 319 15.77 -10.73 11.53
C SER A 319 16.96 -10.13 12.30
N LYS A 320 17.08 -8.80 12.32
CA LYS A 320 18.20 -8.10 12.94
C LYS A 320 17.82 -7.57 14.31
N LYS A 321 18.64 -7.91 15.31
CA LYS A 321 18.48 -7.44 16.70
C LYS A 321 19.72 -6.70 17.15
N ILE A 322 19.51 -5.62 17.89
CA ILE A 322 20.54 -4.82 18.54
C ILE A 322 20.31 -4.80 20.05
N LYS A 323 21.37 -4.52 20.80
CA LYS A 323 21.28 -4.32 22.26
C LYS A 323 21.31 -2.83 22.57
N ILE A 324 20.28 -2.36 23.25
CA ILE A 324 20.19 -0.99 23.75
C ILE A 324 19.91 -1.06 25.24
N ASP A 325 20.75 -0.40 26.03
CA ASP A 325 20.65 -0.39 27.51
C ASP A 325 20.54 -1.80 28.11
N GLY A 326 21.21 -2.78 27.49
CA GLY A 326 21.19 -4.19 27.91
C GLY A 326 19.95 -5.00 27.50
N LYS A 327 18.96 -4.38 26.85
CA LYS A 327 17.77 -5.06 26.31
C LYS A 327 17.92 -5.32 24.81
N GLU A 328 17.62 -6.54 24.38
CA GLU A 328 17.64 -6.93 22.98
C GLU A 328 16.34 -6.47 22.30
N THR A 329 16.48 -5.74 21.19
CA THR A 329 15.36 -5.16 20.43
C THR A 329 15.64 -5.29 18.93
N GLY A 330 14.60 -5.49 18.10
CA GLY A 330 14.76 -5.52 16.64
C GLY A 330 15.23 -4.17 16.09
N LEU A 331 16.21 -4.16 15.19
CA LEU A 331 16.80 -2.92 14.64
C LEU A 331 15.75 -2.05 13.93
N SER A 332 14.95 -2.61 13.03
CA SER A 332 13.91 -1.87 12.30
C SER A 332 12.84 -1.31 13.26
N THR A 333 12.46 -2.10 14.28
CA THR A 333 11.55 -1.65 15.35
C THR A 333 12.16 -0.51 16.17
N TRP A 334 13.46 -0.55 16.44
CA TRP A 334 14.15 0.55 17.10
C TRP A 334 14.19 1.81 16.24
N LEU A 335 14.52 1.68 14.94
CA LEU A 335 14.56 2.81 14.01
C LEU A 335 13.19 3.50 13.92
N VAL A 336 12.09 2.74 13.86
CA VAL A 336 10.71 3.31 13.88
C VAL A 336 10.47 4.14 15.14
N ASN A 337 10.82 3.56 16.30
CA ASN A 337 10.67 4.26 17.56
C ASN A 337 11.58 5.49 17.66
N ASP A 338 12.79 5.44 17.09
CA ASP A 338 13.72 6.57 17.10
C ASP A 338 13.25 7.70 16.17
N VAL A 339 12.70 7.38 14.99
CA VAL A 339 12.05 8.33 14.09
C VAL A 339 10.91 9.05 14.81
N ALA A 340 9.99 8.30 15.42
CA ALA A 340 8.85 8.86 16.16
C ALA A 340 9.29 9.70 17.37
N LYS A 341 10.30 9.23 18.12
CA LYS A 341 10.85 9.92 19.29
C LYS A 341 11.43 11.29 18.95
N HIS A 342 11.98 11.46 17.75
CA HIS A 342 12.54 12.73 17.28
C HIS A 342 11.53 13.62 16.56
N GLY A 343 10.24 13.28 16.58
CA GLY A 343 9.16 14.13 16.08
C GLY A 343 9.01 14.13 14.55
N HIS A 344 9.51 13.09 13.88
CA HIS A 344 9.30 12.85 12.45
C HIS A 344 8.02 12.04 12.21
N GLU A 345 7.44 12.16 11.02
CA GLU A 345 6.25 11.37 10.64
C GLU A 345 6.65 9.94 10.29
N LEU A 346 5.88 8.98 10.81
CA LEU A 346 5.87 7.61 10.33
C LEU A 346 4.83 7.50 9.21
N ALA A 347 5.32 7.41 7.98
CA ALA A 347 4.56 7.20 6.76
C ALA A 347 4.64 5.72 6.32
N PHE A 348 3.92 5.36 5.28
CA PHE A 348 3.78 3.97 4.85
C PHE A 348 4.21 3.77 3.39
N HIS A 349 5.03 2.74 3.17
CA HIS A 349 5.47 2.34 1.85
C HIS A 349 4.75 1.07 1.37
N GLY A 350 4.59 0.08 2.27
CA GLY A 350 3.92 -1.17 1.95
C GLY A 350 4.12 -2.26 2.99
N TYR A 351 3.38 -3.35 2.84
CA TYR A 351 3.74 -4.61 3.52
C TYR A 351 5.09 -5.11 3.01
N ASN A 352 5.28 -5.08 1.69
CA ASN A 352 6.54 -5.34 1.06
C ASN A 352 6.83 -4.34 -0.07
N HIS A 353 8.01 -4.45 -0.69
CA HIS A 353 8.44 -3.58 -1.78
C HIS A 353 7.83 -3.94 -3.16
N VAL A 354 6.72 -4.69 -3.21
CA VAL A 354 5.99 -5.01 -4.45
C VAL A 354 4.89 -3.99 -4.70
N SER A 355 4.95 -3.31 -5.85
CA SER A 355 3.94 -2.35 -6.31
C SER A 355 2.54 -2.94 -6.29
N LEU A 356 1.53 -2.14 -5.92
CA LEU A 356 0.13 -2.59 -5.93
C LEU A 356 -0.43 -2.53 -7.36
N LEU A 357 0.06 -3.40 -8.24
CA LEU A 357 -0.36 -3.53 -9.63
C LEU A 357 -1.13 -4.83 -9.86
N VAL A 358 -2.11 -4.82 -10.76
CA VAL A 358 -2.85 -6.02 -11.18
C VAL A 358 -1.92 -7.05 -11.85
N SER A 359 -0.89 -6.59 -12.56
CA SER A 359 0.13 -7.46 -13.18
C SER A 359 0.88 -8.29 -12.14
N ASP A 360 1.16 -7.70 -10.98
CA ASP A 360 2.02 -8.28 -9.95
C ASP A 360 1.18 -9.11 -8.99
N TRP A 361 0.02 -8.60 -8.57
CA TRP A 361 -0.89 -9.26 -7.65
C TRP A 361 -2.03 -9.96 -8.39
N LYS A 362 -1.81 -11.21 -8.78
CA LYS A 362 -2.79 -12.07 -9.50
C LYS A 362 -4.17 -12.12 -8.82
N ASN A 363 -4.23 -11.93 -7.50
CA ASN A 363 -5.48 -11.76 -6.76
C ASN A 363 -5.49 -10.39 -6.02
N PRO A 364 -6.30 -9.42 -6.47
CA PRO A 364 -6.38 -8.10 -5.84
C PRO A 364 -6.79 -8.11 -4.36
N ASP A 365 -7.51 -9.13 -3.88
CA ASP A 365 -7.85 -9.22 -2.45
C ASP A 365 -6.62 -9.51 -1.57
N PHE A 366 -5.55 -10.04 -2.15
CA PHE A 366 -4.27 -10.23 -1.45
C PHE A 366 -3.54 -8.91 -1.22
N MET A 367 -3.74 -7.90 -2.08
CA MET A 367 -3.25 -6.53 -1.81
C MET A 367 -3.87 -6.00 -0.50
N ALA A 368 -5.20 -6.04 -0.38
CA ALA A 368 -5.87 -5.56 0.84
C ALA A 368 -5.52 -6.42 2.07
N THR A 369 -5.28 -7.72 1.88
CA THR A 369 -4.91 -8.62 2.98
C THR A 369 -3.48 -8.39 3.47
N SER A 370 -2.52 -8.09 2.59
CA SER A 370 -1.14 -7.76 2.98
C SER A 370 -1.08 -6.45 3.74
N LEU A 371 -1.84 -5.45 3.30
CA LEU A 371 -1.99 -4.16 3.98
C LEU A 371 -2.57 -4.31 5.40
N LYS A 372 -3.60 -5.15 5.59
CA LYS A 372 -4.14 -5.46 6.92
C LYS A 372 -3.17 -6.23 7.81
N ALA A 373 -2.29 -7.04 7.22
CA ALA A 373 -1.23 -7.69 7.97
C ALA A 373 -0.23 -6.64 8.49
N ALA A 374 0.15 -5.67 7.65
CA ALA A 374 1.01 -4.56 8.04
C ALA A 374 0.35 -3.66 9.11
N GLU A 375 -0.94 -3.34 8.96
CA GLU A 375 -1.75 -2.63 9.96
C GLU A 375 -1.67 -3.34 11.33
N LYS A 376 -1.93 -4.66 11.34
CA LYS A 376 -1.83 -5.47 12.56
C LYS A 376 -0.41 -5.47 13.16
N LYS A 377 0.64 -5.55 12.33
CA LYS A 377 2.03 -5.50 12.80
C LYS A 377 2.36 -4.14 13.41
N TRP A 378 1.85 -3.06 12.82
CA TRP A 378 1.96 -1.69 13.32
C TRP A 378 1.36 -1.56 14.72
N GLU A 379 0.13 -2.04 14.90
CA GLU A 379 -0.58 -2.03 16.18
C GLU A 379 0.10 -2.91 17.24
N VAL A 380 0.52 -4.13 16.87
CA VAL A 380 1.18 -5.07 17.79
C VAL A 380 2.51 -4.53 18.32
N ASN A 381 3.24 -3.79 17.49
CA ASN A 381 4.51 -3.18 17.87
C ASN A 381 4.36 -1.82 18.56
N ASP A 382 3.13 -1.31 18.72
CA ASP A 382 2.81 -0.02 19.35
C ASP A 382 3.56 1.17 18.72
N PHE A 383 3.59 1.23 17.39
CA PHE A 383 4.22 2.33 16.64
C PHE A 383 3.45 3.66 16.69
N GLY A 384 2.38 3.73 17.48
CA GLY A 384 1.49 4.88 17.57
C GLY A 384 0.39 4.86 16.50
N PRO A 385 -0.18 6.03 16.15
CA PRO A 385 -1.28 6.13 15.20
C PRO A 385 -0.94 5.49 13.85
N LEU A 386 -1.95 4.92 13.19
CA LEU A 386 -1.80 4.39 11.84
C LEU A 386 -1.37 5.50 10.86
N PRO A 387 -0.55 5.15 9.85
CA PRO A 387 -0.04 6.11 8.90
C PRO A 387 -1.18 6.71 8.07
N VAL A 388 -1.03 7.98 7.69
CA VAL A 388 -1.98 8.70 6.82
C VAL A 388 -1.39 9.04 5.45
N THR A 389 -0.08 8.85 5.29
CA THR A 389 0.69 9.16 4.08
C THR A 389 1.21 7.87 3.47
N TYR A 390 0.99 7.70 2.17
CA TYR A 390 1.42 6.53 1.42
C TYR A 390 2.29 6.88 0.21
N VAL A 391 3.30 6.07 -0.03
CA VAL A 391 4.14 6.13 -1.22
C VAL A 391 4.14 4.76 -1.89
N PRO A 392 3.85 4.67 -3.20
CA PRO A 392 3.83 3.39 -3.89
C PRO A 392 5.24 2.82 -4.09
N PRO A 393 5.43 1.51 -3.80
CA PRO A 393 6.68 0.83 -4.11
C PRO A 393 7.07 0.97 -5.57
N SER A 394 8.36 1.12 -5.82
CA SER A 394 8.91 1.36 -7.16
C SER A 394 8.17 2.45 -7.95
N ASN A 395 7.51 3.40 -7.27
CA ASN A 395 6.69 4.48 -7.85
C ASN A 395 5.43 4.06 -8.63
N TYR A 396 5.08 2.77 -8.66
CA TYR A 396 4.00 2.28 -9.50
C TYR A 396 2.73 1.93 -8.72
N ILE A 397 1.59 2.44 -9.18
CA ILE A 397 0.27 2.05 -8.67
C ILE A 397 -0.82 2.29 -9.71
N ASP A 398 -1.64 1.28 -9.93
CA ASP A 398 -2.76 1.36 -10.88
C ASP A 398 -4.10 1.68 -10.16
N ARG A 399 -5.16 1.82 -10.96
CA ARG A 399 -6.51 2.13 -10.46
C ARG A 399 -7.07 1.07 -9.50
N VAL A 400 -6.71 -0.21 -9.67
CA VAL A 400 -7.15 -1.28 -8.77
C VAL A 400 -6.34 -1.24 -7.49
N GLY A 401 -5.03 -1.03 -7.58
CA GLY A 401 -4.13 -0.81 -6.46
C GLY A 401 -4.61 0.30 -5.54
N LEU A 402 -4.98 1.46 -6.08
CA LEU A 402 -5.52 2.59 -5.31
C LEU A 402 -6.77 2.21 -4.49
N LYS A 403 -7.69 1.46 -5.09
CA LYS A 403 -8.90 0.99 -4.40
C LYS A 403 -8.60 -0.04 -3.31
N GLN A 404 -7.69 -0.99 -3.59
CA GLN A 404 -7.28 -1.99 -2.60
C GLN A 404 -6.48 -1.36 -1.47
N LEU A 405 -5.70 -0.30 -1.76
CA LEU A 405 -5.01 0.50 -0.77
C LEU A 405 -5.98 1.10 0.23
N LYS A 406 -7.03 1.81 -0.27
CA LYS A 406 -8.04 2.40 0.61
C LYS A 406 -8.85 1.35 1.39
N LYS A 407 -9.12 0.19 0.79
CA LYS A 407 -9.79 -0.95 1.45
C LYS A 407 -8.92 -1.65 2.51
N GLY A 408 -7.61 -1.72 2.27
CA GLY A 408 -6.64 -2.46 3.08
C GLY A 408 -6.02 -1.64 4.22
N MET A 409 -5.87 -0.32 4.03
CA MET A 409 -5.35 0.62 5.02
C MET A 409 -6.17 1.92 5.00
N PRO A 410 -7.41 1.93 5.56
CA PRO A 410 -8.34 3.05 5.42
C PRO A 410 -7.87 4.37 6.03
N SER A 411 -6.90 4.34 6.95
CA SER A 411 -6.28 5.54 7.55
C SER A 411 -5.54 6.41 6.54
N LEU A 412 -5.10 5.83 5.41
CA LEU A 412 -4.38 6.55 4.38
C LEU A 412 -5.26 7.62 3.73
N THR A 413 -4.68 8.81 3.60
CA THR A 413 -5.33 10.02 3.13
C THR A 413 -4.51 10.71 2.04
N PHE A 414 -3.18 10.74 2.18
CA PHE A 414 -2.27 11.38 1.23
C PHE A 414 -1.55 10.35 0.36
N MET A 415 -1.66 10.50 -0.96
CA MET A 415 -0.99 9.69 -1.96
C MET A 415 0.22 10.45 -2.52
N CYS A 416 1.43 9.98 -2.25
CA CYS A 416 2.66 10.65 -2.67
C CYS A 416 3.37 9.87 -3.78
N SER A 417 2.67 9.65 -4.89
CA SER A 417 3.22 9.07 -6.13
C SER A 417 4.07 10.10 -6.89
N LEU A 418 3.98 10.21 -8.23
CA LEU A 418 4.87 11.08 -9.02
C LEU A 418 4.13 12.23 -9.72
N PHE A 419 4.76 13.41 -9.74
CA PHE A 419 4.23 14.59 -10.42
C PHE A 419 4.31 14.44 -11.94
N VAL A 420 5.37 13.79 -12.44
CA VAL A 420 5.61 13.49 -13.85
C VAL A 420 5.39 11.99 -14.13
N GLY A 421 5.44 11.58 -15.40
CA GLY A 421 5.26 10.19 -15.82
C GLY A 421 3.83 9.87 -16.31
N HIS A 422 3.47 8.58 -16.37
CA HIS A 422 2.19 8.14 -16.94
C HIS A 422 1.11 7.96 -15.88
N LYS A 423 -0.05 8.59 -16.09
CA LYS A 423 -1.20 8.53 -15.17
C LYS A 423 -1.65 7.13 -14.78
N LYS A 424 -1.70 6.22 -15.76
CA LYS A 424 -2.13 4.83 -15.56
C LYS A 424 -1.20 4.03 -14.62
N ASP A 425 0.06 4.44 -14.53
CA ASP A 425 1.10 3.73 -13.79
C ASP A 425 1.39 4.41 -12.43
N GLY A 426 0.69 5.49 -12.08
CA GLY A 426 0.91 6.23 -10.83
C GLY A 426 1.54 7.61 -11.00
N GLY A 427 2.01 7.97 -12.19
CA GLY A 427 2.54 9.31 -12.52
C GLY A 427 1.48 10.34 -12.90
N ASP A 428 1.92 11.48 -13.46
CA ASP A 428 1.07 12.61 -13.88
C ASP A 428 0.01 13.03 -12.84
N ARG A 429 0.36 13.03 -11.56
CA ARG A 429 -0.51 13.52 -10.49
C ARG A 429 -0.39 15.02 -10.31
N GLU A 430 -1.44 15.63 -9.79
CA GLU A 430 -1.52 17.05 -9.48
C GLU A 430 -1.72 17.17 -7.96
N PHE A 431 -1.41 18.31 -7.35
CA PHE A 431 -1.80 18.59 -5.95
C PHE A 431 -3.32 18.79 -5.86
N ASP A 432 -4.06 17.69 -5.83
CA ASP A 432 -5.51 17.62 -6.00
C ASP A 432 -6.07 16.29 -5.43
N PHE A 433 -7.38 16.06 -5.47
CA PHE A 433 -7.91 14.73 -5.17
C PHE A 433 -7.51 13.73 -6.26
N ASP A 434 -7.18 12.50 -5.87
CA ASP A 434 -6.74 11.49 -6.84
C ASP A 434 -7.86 11.20 -7.85
N PRO A 435 -7.55 11.18 -9.17
CA PRO A 435 -8.56 11.02 -10.22
C PRO A 435 -9.21 9.62 -10.28
N TYR A 436 -8.59 8.61 -9.67
CA TYR A 436 -9.05 7.22 -9.67
C TYR A 436 -9.64 6.78 -8.33
N GLU A 437 -9.19 7.37 -7.22
CA GLU A 437 -9.72 7.19 -5.87
C GLU A 437 -9.91 8.55 -5.16
N PRO A 438 -11.05 9.22 -5.36
CA PRO A 438 -11.29 10.57 -4.84
C PRO A 438 -11.31 10.71 -3.32
N GLU A 439 -11.26 9.61 -2.55
CA GLU A 439 -11.04 9.67 -1.10
C GLU A 439 -9.59 9.98 -0.71
N LEU A 440 -8.64 9.83 -1.63
CA LEU A 440 -7.24 10.18 -1.45
C LEU A 440 -6.93 11.57 -2.04
N PHE A 441 -5.96 12.25 -1.43
CA PHE A 441 -5.44 13.52 -1.91
C PHE A 441 -3.98 13.35 -2.34
N ASP A 442 -3.68 13.72 -3.58
CA ASP A 442 -2.36 13.61 -4.17
C ASP A 442 -1.43 14.70 -3.64
N LEU A 443 -0.28 14.28 -3.10
CA LEU A 443 0.86 15.10 -2.71
C LEU A 443 2.12 14.53 -3.41
N PRO A 444 2.18 14.60 -4.75
CA PRO A 444 3.16 13.85 -5.53
C PRO A 444 4.59 14.33 -5.29
N ARG A 445 5.54 13.40 -5.37
CA ARG A 445 6.98 13.65 -5.32
C ARG A 445 7.46 14.26 -6.65
N ILE A 446 8.44 15.17 -6.56
CA ILE A 446 8.95 15.99 -7.68
C ILE A 446 10.40 15.66 -8.00
N SER A 447 11.21 15.37 -6.98
CA SER A 447 12.67 15.26 -7.10
C SER A 447 13.23 14.25 -6.12
N SER A 448 14.49 13.84 -6.32
CA SER A 448 15.15 12.84 -5.49
C SER A 448 16.67 12.97 -5.46
N GLY A 449 17.28 12.29 -4.50
CA GLY A 449 18.74 12.15 -4.38
C GLY A 449 19.42 13.29 -3.63
N PHE A 450 20.67 13.05 -3.22
CA PHE A 450 21.41 14.00 -2.36
C PHE A 450 21.96 15.23 -3.11
N TYR A 451 21.93 15.21 -4.43
CA TYR A 451 22.32 16.32 -5.30
C TYR A 451 21.50 16.26 -6.58
N VAL A 452 21.33 17.41 -7.24
CA VAL A 452 20.42 17.56 -8.38
C VAL A 452 21.15 18.16 -9.57
N ASP A 453 20.86 17.64 -10.76
CA ASP A 453 21.33 18.21 -12.02
C ASP A 453 20.56 19.51 -12.38
N PRO A 454 21.02 20.28 -13.38
CA PRO A 454 20.38 21.53 -13.78
C PRO A 454 18.91 21.40 -14.22
N ASP A 455 18.52 20.32 -14.88
CA ASP A 455 17.16 20.14 -15.41
C ASP A 455 16.19 19.73 -14.29
N LEU A 456 16.64 18.90 -13.34
CA LEU A 456 15.88 18.59 -12.14
C LEU A 456 15.72 19.83 -11.24
N LYS A 457 16.79 20.63 -11.08
CA LYS A 457 16.73 21.92 -10.37
C LYS A 457 15.71 22.85 -11.02
N PHE A 458 15.68 22.93 -12.34
CA PHE A 458 14.71 23.74 -13.07
C PHE A 458 13.27 23.29 -12.76
N THR A 459 13.00 21.99 -12.85
CA THR A 459 11.67 21.41 -12.55
C THR A 459 11.21 21.72 -11.13
N MET A 460 12.12 21.59 -10.14
CA MET A 460 11.85 21.95 -8.75
C MET A 460 11.43 23.42 -8.59
N TYR A 461 12.17 24.35 -9.20
CA TYR A 461 11.93 25.79 -9.06
C TYR A 461 10.69 26.22 -9.85
N SER A 462 10.51 25.65 -11.04
CA SER A 462 9.33 25.85 -11.89
C SER A 462 8.04 25.57 -11.11
N LEU A 463 7.96 24.42 -10.43
CA LEU A 463 6.79 24.05 -9.62
C LEU A 463 6.65 24.90 -8.35
N TYR A 464 7.77 25.21 -7.68
CA TYR A 464 7.74 26.07 -6.49
C TYR A 464 7.17 27.46 -6.79
N MET A 465 7.42 28.02 -7.97
CA MET A 465 6.96 29.37 -8.35
C MET A 465 5.45 29.56 -8.29
N TYR A 466 4.64 28.54 -8.60
CA TYR A 466 3.17 28.64 -8.61
C TYR A 466 2.45 27.89 -7.48
N THR A 467 3.18 27.13 -6.66
CA THR A 467 2.60 26.38 -5.53
C THR A 467 3.22 26.75 -4.17
N GLY A 468 4.50 27.11 -4.17
CA GLY A 468 5.34 27.17 -2.97
C GLY A 468 5.58 25.79 -2.34
N ILE A 469 5.45 24.70 -3.10
CA ILE A 469 5.65 23.32 -2.63
C ILE A 469 6.94 22.77 -3.24
N TRP A 470 7.79 22.17 -2.41
CA TRP A 470 8.85 21.25 -2.84
C TRP A 470 8.67 19.91 -2.13
N THR A 471 8.74 18.81 -2.87
CA THR A 471 8.68 17.45 -2.33
C THR A 471 9.86 16.69 -2.90
N HIS A 472 10.62 16.04 -2.02
CA HIS A 472 11.90 15.45 -2.36
C HIS A 472 12.08 14.15 -1.60
N PHE A 473 12.58 13.10 -2.25
CA PHE A 473 12.86 11.84 -1.56
C PHE A 473 14.35 11.54 -1.50
N LEU A 474 14.75 10.92 -0.40
CA LEU A 474 16.08 10.36 -0.16
C LEU A 474 15.92 8.90 0.19
N HIS A 475 16.91 8.09 -0.17
CA HIS A 475 16.94 6.69 0.22
C HIS A 475 18.35 6.30 0.70
N PRO A 476 18.49 5.39 1.69
CA PRO A 476 19.81 4.94 2.16
C PRO A 476 20.66 4.29 1.05
N ASP A 477 20.01 3.67 0.06
CA ASP A 477 20.65 3.05 -1.11
C ASP A 477 21.26 4.02 -2.12
N ASP A 478 20.88 5.30 -2.07
CA ASP A 478 21.32 6.30 -3.05
C ASP A 478 22.84 6.28 -3.19
N ILE A 479 23.55 6.04 -2.08
CA ILE A 479 25.01 6.04 -2.04
C ILE A 479 25.67 4.96 -2.91
N TYR A 480 25.07 3.78 -3.05
CA TYR A 480 25.65 2.67 -3.82
C TYR A 480 25.04 2.49 -5.21
N GLN A 481 24.14 3.39 -5.64
CA GLN A 481 23.66 3.48 -7.02
C GLN A 481 24.64 4.22 -7.93
N ILE A 482 25.79 3.59 -8.18
CA ILE A 482 26.93 4.18 -8.90
C ILE A 482 27.15 3.54 -10.29
N PRO A 483 27.83 4.22 -11.24
CA PRO A 483 28.10 3.66 -12.56
C PRO A 483 28.87 2.33 -12.55
N ALA A 484 29.70 2.09 -11.52
CA ALA A 484 30.48 0.87 -11.38
C ALA A 484 29.64 -0.37 -11.02
N THR A 485 28.48 -0.19 -10.38
CA THR A 485 27.62 -1.31 -9.96
C THR A 485 26.57 -1.67 -10.98
N LYS A 486 26.28 -0.83 -12.01
CA LYS A 486 25.38 -1.06 -13.17
C LYS A 486 24.10 -1.88 -12.91
N ILE A 487 23.60 -1.90 -11.69
CA ILE A 487 22.37 -2.58 -11.29
C ILE A 487 21.44 -1.50 -10.73
N SER A 488 20.91 -0.63 -11.60
CA SER A 488 19.62 -0.02 -11.28
C SER A 488 18.58 -1.12 -11.43
N HIS A 489 17.85 -1.44 -10.37
CA HIS A 489 16.72 -2.35 -10.49
C HIS A 489 15.62 -1.63 -11.30
N GLY A 490 15.48 -1.95 -12.58
CA GLY A 490 14.52 -1.32 -13.51
C GLY A 490 15.13 -0.27 -14.45
N GLN A 491 14.28 0.41 -15.22
CA GLN A 491 14.67 1.47 -16.18
C GLN A 491 14.90 2.84 -15.52
N TYR A 492 15.52 2.87 -14.34
CA TYR A 492 15.75 4.10 -13.58
C TYR A 492 17.18 4.63 -13.75
N ASP A 493 17.32 5.96 -13.82
CA ASP A 493 18.62 6.61 -13.80
C ASP A 493 19.33 6.41 -12.45
N LEU A 494 20.67 6.42 -12.48
CA LEU A 494 21.51 6.28 -11.29
C LEU A 494 21.37 7.51 -10.37
N ARG A 495 21.03 7.31 -9.10
CA ARG A 495 20.92 8.41 -8.12
C ARG A 495 22.28 8.92 -7.61
N ASN A 496 23.33 8.10 -7.69
CA ASN A 496 24.72 8.52 -7.46
C ASN A 496 25.55 8.40 -8.75
N TYR A 497 25.08 9.07 -9.80
CA TYR A 497 25.73 9.09 -11.12
C TYR A 497 27.17 9.64 -11.12
N ASP A 498 27.57 10.41 -10.09
CA ASP A 498 28.92 10.96 -9.93
C ASP A 498 29.84 10.04 -9.10
N GLY A 499 29.32 8.95 -8.52
CA GLY A 499 30.09 8.02 -7.69
C GLY A 499 30.64 8.63 -6.40
N LEU A 500 29.91 9.57 -5.79
CA LEU A 500 30.32 10.30 -4.59
C LEU A 500 30.26 9.40 -3.34
N GLY A 501 31.27 9.51 -2.47
CA GLY A 501 31.20 9.00 -1.10
C GLY A 501 30.30 9.87 -0.21
N TRP A 502 30.03 9.41 1.02
CA TRP A 502 29.16 10.10 1.96
C TRP A 502 29.78 11.39 2.49
N TYR A 503 30.99 11.31 3.06
CA TYR A 503 31.76 12.46 3.55
C TYR A 503 32.93 12.83 2.63
N LYS A 504 33.52 11.84 1.95
CA LYS A 504 34.70 12.02 1.11
C LYS A 504 34.62 11.17 -0.15
N THR A 505 35.04 11.74 -1.27
CA THR A 505 35.15 11.03 -2.56
C THR A 505 36.61 11.03 -3.02
N PRO A 506 37.18 9.90 -3.44
CA PRO A 506 38.52 9.89 -4.03
C PRO A 506 38.61 10.83 -5.24
N ASN A 507 39.62 11.70 -5.27
CA ASN A 507 39.89 12.63 -6.37
C ASN A 507 38.76 13.66 -6.66
N SER A 508 37.87 13.92 -5.70
CA SER A 508 36.82 14.93 -5.82
C SER A 508 36.62 15.67 -4.51
N ASP A 509 36.40 16.98 -4.57
CA ASP A 509 36.08 17.81 -3.41
C ASP A 509 34.59 17.71 -3.01
N ARG A 510 33.80 16.93 -3.74
CA ARG A 510 32.35 16.73 -3.51
C ARG A 510 32.08 15.44 -2.74
N ALA A 511 31.02 15.43 -1.95
CA ALA A 511 30.50 14.27 -1.24
C ALA A 511 28.99 14.42 -1.01
N MET A 512 28.26 13.32 -0.84
CA MET A 512 26.79 13.34 -0.82
C MET A 512 26.21 14.15 0.34
N TYR A 513 26.70 13.94 1.58
CA TYR A 513 26.16 14.63 2.75
C TYR A 513 26.34 16.17 2.67
N PRO A 514 27.54 16.70 2.36
CA PRO A 514 27.73 18.14 2.14
C PRO A 514 26.92 18.72 0.98
N GLU A 515 26.73 17.97 -0.12
CA GLU A 515 25.94 18.45 -1.26
C GLU A 515 24.45 18.62 -0.90
N PHE A 516 23.89 17.69 -0.12
CA PHE A 516 22.50 17.82 0.31
C PHE A 516 22.30 18.96 1.31
N ASP A 517 23.23 19.14 2.26
CA ASP A 517 23.27 20.31 3.15
C ASP A 517 23.31 21.62 2.33
N LYS A 518 24.17 21.67 1.30
CA LYS A 518 24.26 22.82 0.39
C LYS A 518 22.97 23.04 -0.41
N LEU A 519 22.30 21.98 -0.86
CA LEU A 519 21.01 22.06 -1.56
C LEU A 519 19.93 22.69 -0.66
N LEU A 520 19.81 22.22 0.59
CA LEU A 520 18.89 22.77 1.58
C LEU A 520 19.16 24.25 1.86
N GLN A 521 20.44 24.62 1.99
CA GLN A 521 20.84 26.03 2.17
C GLN A 521 20.51 26.89 0.95
N THR A 522 20.73 26.37 -0.25
CA THR A 522 20.45 27.06 -1.52
C THR A 522 18.96 27.33 -1.66
N ILE A 523 18.12 26.31 -1.45
CA ILE A 523 16.66 26.46 -1.52
C ILE A 523 16.14 27.44 -0.47
N ARG A 524 16.68 27.42 0.75
CA ARG A 524 16.33 28.42 1.78
C ARG A 524 16.84 29.83 1.45
N THR A 525 17.89 29.96 0.66
CA THR A 525 18.38 31.27 0.21
C THR A 525 17.49 31.83 -0.89
N ASP A 526 17.11 30.99 -1.85
CA ASP A 526 16.29 31.36 -3.00
C ASP A 526 14.80 31.47 -2.64
N PHE A 527 14.34 30.72 -1.62
CA PHE A 527 12.99 30.77 -1.05
C PHE A 527 13.02 30.93 0.49
N PRO A 528 13.27 32.15 1.00
CA PRO A 528 13.60 32.41 2.41
C PRO A 528 12.56 32.09 3.49
N ASN A 529 11.33 31.76 3.11
CA ASN A 529 10.24 31.40 4.02
C ASN A 529 9.82 29.92 3.89
N ILE A 530 10.56 29.10 3.13
CA ILE A 530 10.30 27.67 3.04
C ILE A 530 10.40 27.01 4.41
N ARG A 531 9.40 26.19 4.74
CA ARG A 531 9.35 25.38 5.97
C ARG A 531 9.47 23.92 5.61
N TYR A 532 10.35 23.19 6.26
CA TYR A 532 10.52 21.76 6.01
C TYR A 532 9.59 20.94 6.91
N LEU A 533 8.37 20.70 6.44
CA LEU A 533 7.29 20.04 7.19
C LEU A 533 7.17 18.57 6.79
N ASP A 534 6.54 17.79 7.66
CA ASP A 534 6.15 16.42 7.33
C ASP A 534 5.01 16.39 6.29
N ALA A 535 4.77 15.22 5.70
CA ALA A 535 3.83 15.07 4.60
C ALA A 535 2.39 15.24 5.09
N ARG A 536 2.07 14.81 6.31
CA ARG A 536 0.74 15.01 6.92
C ARG A 536 0.38 16.49 7.06
N GLU A 537 1.25 17.29 7.69
CA GLU A 537 1.02 18.73 7.90
C GLU A 537 0.97 19.47 6.56
N SER A 538 1.94 19.18 5.67
CA SER A 538 2.02 19.77 4.34
C SER A 538 0.82 19.41 3.45
N GLY A 539 0.36 18.16 3.52
CA GLY A 539 -0.82 17.66 2.80
C GLY A 539 -2.10 18.35 3.23
N LEU A 540 -2.31 18.55 4.53
CA LEU A 540 -3.46 19.30 5.07
C LEU A 540 -3.47 20.75 4.61
N MET A 541 -2.32 21.42 4.69
CA MET A 541 -2.16 22.80 4.21
C MET A 541 -2.41 22.91 2.70
N THR A 542 -1.92 21.93 1.94
CA THR A 542 -2.12 21.86 0.50
C THR A 542 -3.59 21.66 0.15
N ASN A 543 -4.28 20.75 0.84
CA ASN A 543 -5.70 20.51 0.68
C ASN A 543 -6.53 21.77 1.02
N ASP A 544 -6.24 22.48 2.12
CA ASP A 544 -6.94 23.73 2.46
C ASP A 544 -6.70 24.82 1.42
N TRP A 545 -5.45 25.02 0.96
CA TRP A 545 -5.14 25.99 -0.09
C TRP A 545 -5.86 25.65 -1.40
N ARG A 546 -5.92 24.37 -1.77
CA ARG A 546 -6.66 23.91 -2.94
C ARG A 546 -8.15 24.16 -2.83
N ALA A 547 -8.76 23.82 -1.69
CA ALA A 547 -10.17 24.02 -1.43
C ALA A 547 -10.56 25.48 -1.20
N SER A 548 -9.60 26.35 -0.87
CA SER A 548 -9.81 27.78 -0.67
C SER A 548 -9.99 28.54 -1.98
N TYR A 549 -10.87 29.53 -1.94
CA TYR A 549 -11.12 30.47 -3.02
C TYR A 549 -10.71 31.88 -2.59
N PHE A 550 -10.24 32.69 -3.53
CA PHE A 550 -9.76 34.03 -3.27
C PHE A 550 -10.49 35.05 -4.13
N ASN A 551 -10.81 36.19 -3.53
CA ASN A 551 -11.43 37.31 -4.21
C ASN A 551 -10.38 38.35 -4.58
N HIS A 552 -10.50 38.91 -5.78
CA HIS A 552 -9.60 39.92 -6.32
C HIS A 552 -10.34 41.24 -6.52
N LYS A 553 -9.85 42.31 -5.91
CA LYS A 553 -10.50 43.63 -5.94
C LYS A 553 -9.49 44.73 -6.25
N SER A 554 -9.81 45.58 -7.22
CA SER A 554 -9.11 46.85 -7.45
C SER A 554 -10.02 48.00 -7.05
N VAL A 555 -9.65 48.76 -6.02
CA VAL A 555 -10.45 49.86 -5.47
C VAL A 555 -9.53 51.01 -5.05
N HIS A 556 -9.82 52.24 -5.50
CA HIS A 556 -9.07 53.46 -5.16
C HIS A 556 -7.53 53.34 -5.35
N GLY A 557 -7.07 52.68 -6.42
CA GLY A 557 -5.65 52.50 -6.70
C GLY A 557 -4.94 51.46 -5.82
N MET A 558 -5.70 50.64 -5.09
CA MET A 558 -5.19 49.52 -4.30
C MET A 558 -5.77 48.20 -4.81
N TYR A 559 -4.93 47.17 -4.84
CA TYR A 559 -5.27 45.81 -5.20
C TYR A 559 -5.33 44.93 -3.95
N THR A 560 -6.49 44.36 -3.67
CA THR A 560 -6.70 43.45 -2.52
C THR A 560 -6.95 42.04 -3.00
N VAL A 561 -6.27 41.08 -2.37
CA VAL A 561 -6.57 39.65 -2.50
C VAL A 561 -6.92 39.12 -1.10
N GLU A 562 -8.06 38.45 -0.98
CA GLU A 562 -8.55 37.92 0.28
C GLU A 562 -9.21 36.55 0.11
N LYS A 563 -8.94 35.63 1.05
CA LYS A 563 -9.56 34.30 1.12
C LYS A 563 -11.06 34.48 1.40
N MET A 564 -11.90 33.86 0.60
CA MET A 564 -13.34 33.80 0.83
C MET A 564 -13.64 32.75 1.90
N LYS A 565 -14.59 33.07 2.81
CA LYS A 565 -14.97 32.20 3.92
C LYS A 565 -13.78 31.67 4.74
N PRO A 566 -12.93 32.57 5.28
CA PRO A 566 -11.75 32.16 6.04
C PRO A 566 -12.10 31.30 7.27
N GLU A 567 -13.33 31.38 7.78
CA GLU A 567 -13.86 30.54 8.86
C GLU A 567 -13.96 29.04 8.52
N GLU A 568 -13.97 28.65 7.24
CA GLU A 568 -13.93 27.25 6.81
C GLU A 568 -12.50 26.66 6.79
N SER A 569 -11.46 27.49 7.01
CA SER A 569 -10.06 27.10 7.00
C SER A 569 -9.50 27.01 8.42
N GLU A 570 -8.77 25.94 8.73
CA GLU A 570 -8.07 25.80 10.02
C GLU A 570 -6.78 26.64 10.08
N PHE A 571 -6.36 27.21 8.96
CA PHE A 571 -5.13 27.99 8.83
C PHE A 571 -5.44 29.48 8.69
N SER A 572 -5.21 30.23 9.78
CA SER A 572 -5.45 31.68 9.84
C SER A 572 -4.34 32.53 9.20
N GLU A 573 -3.11 32.00 9.15
CA GLU A 573 -1.98 32.61 8.45
C GLU A 573 -2.00 32.26 6.96
N GLN A 574 -1.50 33.18 6.12
CA GLN A 574 -1.38 32.96 4.68
C GLN A 574 -0.03 33.46 4.17
N ASP A 575 0.62 32.62 3.37
CA ASP A 575 1.81 32.96 2.61
C ASP A 575 1.44 33.41 1.19
N TRP A 576 2.18 34.39 0.68
CA TRP A 576 1.96 35.01 -0.62
C TRP A 576 3.27 35.19 -1.37
N PHE A 577 3.18 35.11 -2.69
CA PHE A 577 4.17 35.66 -3.60
C PHE A 577 3.67 36.92 -4.27
N VAL A 578 4.59 37.87 -4.47
CA VAL A 578 4.34 39.15 -5.12
C VAL A 578 5.54 39.53 -5.97
N TYR A 579 5.33 39.79 -7.25
CA TYR A 579 6.36 40.35 -8.11
C TYR A 579 6.31 41.89 -8.08
N SER A 580 7.49 42.51 -8.00
CA SER A 580 7.69 43.95 -8.17
C SER A 580 8.81 44.23 -9.15
N ALA A 581 8.53 45.04 -10.17
CA ALA A 581 9.58 45.72 -10.93
C ALA A 581 10.36 46.69 -10.04
N MET A 582 11.59 47.02 -10.46
CA MET A 582 12.54 47.76 -9.65
C MET A 582 12.07 49.17 -9.26
N ASP A 583 11.36 49.85 -10.16
CA ASP A 583 10.83 51.21 -9.94
C ASP A 583 9.61 51.24 -9.00
N LYS A 584 9.03 50.08 -8.65
CA LYS A 584 7.84 49.95 -7.79
C LYS A 584 8.14 49.50 -6.36
N VAL A 585 9.37 49.06 -6.09
CA VAL A 585 9.82 48.45 -4.82
C VAL A 585 9.44 49.26 -3.58
N SER A 586 9.70 50.57 -3.59
CA SER A 586 9.47 51.44 -2.42
C SER A 586 8.00 51.46 -2.00
N ARG A 587 7.06 51.50 -2.97
CA ARG A 587 5.62 51.54 -2.72
C ARG A 587 5.09 50.20 -2.20
N ILE A 588 5.61 49.08 -2.69
CA ILE A 588 5.24 47.75 -2.17
C ILE A 588 5.71 47.61 -0.72
N GLU A 589 6.98 47.90 -0.44
CA GLU A 589 7.55 47.72 0.90
C GLU A 589 6.91 48.63 1.95
N GLU A 590 6.63 49.88 1.59
CA GLU A 590 5.91 50.81 2.48
C GLU A 590 4.53 50.24 2.86
N GLN A 591 3.80 49.72 1.88
CA GLN A 591 2.47 49.18 2.10
C GLN A 591 2.48 47.85 2.88
N LEU A 592 3.47 46.99 2.67
CA LEU A 592 3.67 45.76 3.46
C LEU A 592 4.01 46.10 4.92
N LYS A 593 4.90 47.07 5.16
CA LYS A 593 5.26 47.54 6.51
C LYS A 593 4.05 48.14 7.23
N ARG A 594 3.23 48.96 6.56
CA ARG A 594 2.00 49.54 7.12
C ARG A 594 0.99 48.48 7.59
N GLN A 595 0.97 47.31 6.94
CA GLN A 595 0.12 46.18 7.31
C GLN A 595 0.74 45.26 8.37
N GLY A 596 1.97 45.53 8.81
CA GLY A 596 2.69 44.66 9.74
C GLY A 596 3.01 43.27 9.16
N ALA A 597 3.08 43.14 7.83
CA ALA A 597 3.39 41.87 7.18
C ALA A 597 4.89 41.53 7.33
N ASN A 598 5.19 40.25 7.60
CA ASN A 598 6.57 39.76 7.56
C ASN A 598 6.92 39.41 6.11
N PHE A 599 8.00 39.96 5.57
CA PHE A 599 8.39 39.68 4.20
C PHE A 599 9.90 39.63 4.00
N LYS A 600 10.29 38.83 3.01
CA LYS A 600 11.65 38.75 2.45
C LYS A 600 11.56 38.88 0.94
N LYS A 601 12.67 39.23 0.28
CA LYS A 601 12.72 39.41 -1.17
C LYS A 601 13.99 38.82 -1.78
N VAL A 602 13.86 38.30 -2.98
CA VAL A 602 14.94 37.71 -3.78
C VAL A 602 14.88 38.25 -5.20
N ALA A 603 16.03 38.31 -5.89
CA ALA A 603 16.08 38.82 -7.25
C ALA A 603 15.25 37.93 -8.19
N TYR A 604 14.38 38.54 -8.98
CA TYR A 604 13.47 37.84 -9.89
C TYR A 604 13.11 38.76 -11.06
N LEU A 605 13.24 38.25 -12.28
CA LEU A 605 13.11 39.02 -13.52
C LEU A 605 13.97 40.30 -13.45
N ASP A 606 13.36 41.47 -13.65
CA ASP A 606 13.96 42.80 -13.57
C ASP A 606 13.69 43.52 -12.24
N GLY A 607 13.32 42.78 -11.20
CA GLY A 607 13.13 43.32 -9.86
C GLY A 607 13.21 42.24 -8.78
N TYR A 608 12.14 42.09 -8.01
CA TYR A 608 12.12 41.16 -6.86
C TYR A 608 10.83 40.34 -6.78
N LEU A 609 10.99 39.10 -6.33
CA LEU A 609 9.92 38.25 -5.82
C LEU A 609 9.90 38.38 -4.30
N TYR A 610 8.76 38.80 -3.76
CA TYR A 610 8.54 38.90 -2.32
C TYR A 610 7.86 37.65 -1.80
N SER A 611 8.41 37.06 -0.74
CA SER A 611 7.74 36.06 0.09
C SER A 611 7.13 36.79 1.29
N VAL A 612 5.80 36.86 1.35
CA VAL A 612 5.06 37.62 2.37
C VAL A 612 4.22 36.67 3.20
N ARG A 613 4.27 36.80 4.54
CA ARG A 613 3.37 36.12 5.47
C ARG A 613 2.47 37.12 6.20
N THR A 614 1.18 36.83 6.23
CA THR A 614 0.17 37.65 6.90
C THR A 614 -0.63 36.82 7.91
N ASN A 615 -0.95 37.42 9.07
CA ASN A 615 -1.76 36.76 10.14
C ASN A 615 -3.26 36.72 9.81
N LYS A 616 -3.66 37.37 8.73
CA LYS A 616 -5.00 37.29 8.15
C LYS A 616 -4.82 36.83 6.72
N SER A 617 -5.74 36.01 6.23
CA SER A 617 -5.79 35.54 4.83
C SER A 617 -6.21 36.64 3.83
N ARG A 618 -5.63 37.83 3.96
CA ARG A 618 -5.85 39.01 3.12
C ARG A 618 -4.57 39.85 3.03
N ILE A 619 -4.30 40.38 1.84
CA ILE A 619 -3.22 41.32 1.59
C ILE A 619 -3.70 42.43 0.64
N THR A 620 -3.26 43.67 0.89
CA THR A 620 -3.62 44.84 0.06
C THR A 620 -2.36 45.58 -0.39
N LEU A 621 -2.14 45.71 -1.70
CA LEU A 621 -0.96 46.35 -2.29
C LEU A 621 -1.36 47.46 -3.27
N PRO A 622 -0.45 48.38 -3.65
CA PRO A 622 -0.74 49.37 -4.67
C PRO A 622 -1.12 48.70 -6.01
N ASP A 623 -2.19 49.16 -6.65
CA ASP A 623 -2.54 48.72 -7.99
C ASP A 623 -1.86 49.61 -9.03
N PHE A 624 -0.76 49.14 -9.63
CA PHE A 624 -0.01 49.92 -10.62
C PHE A 624 -0.76 50.16 -11.92
N ARG A 625 -1.89 49.48 -12.15
CA ARG A 625 -2.79 49.83 -13.25
C ARG A 625 -3.39 51.22 -13.08
N ALA A 626 -3.57 51.69 -11.84
CA ALA A 626 -4.06 53.03 -11.58
C ALA A 626 -3.04 54.11 -11.99
N ASP A 627 -1.74 53.80 -12.02
CA ASP A 627 -0.71 54.72 -12.51
C ASP A 627 -0.98 55.09 -13.99
N LEU A 628 -1.56 54.17 -14.77
CA LEU A 628 -1.91 54.38 -16.18
C LEU A 628 -3.06 55.39 -16.36
N GLN A 629 -3.93 55.57 -15.37
CA GLN A 629 -5.05 56.53 -15.44
C GLN A 629 -4.57 57.98 -15.48
N SER A 630 -3.35 58.26 -15.02
CA SER A 630 -2.71 59.58 -15.11
C SER A 630 -2.16 59.89 -16.51
N SER A 631 -2.07 58.89 -17.39
CA SER A 631 -1.58 59.03 -18.76
C SER A 631 -2.73 59.19 -19.76
N ASN A 632 -2.56 60.02 -20.79
CA ASN A 632 -3.49 60.07 -21.91
C ASN A 632 -3.30 58.83 -22.81
N LEU A 633 -3.92 57.72 -22.43
CA LEU A 633 -3.75 56.42 -23.10
C LEU A 633 -4.23 56.43 -24.55
N ASP A 634 -5.20 57.27 -24.90
CA ASP A 634 -5.66 57.43 -26.29
C ASP A 634 -4.58 58.07 -27.16
N LEU A 635 -3.87 59.08 -26.63
CA LEU A 635 -2.72 59.67 -27.32
C LEU A 635 -1.57 58.66 -27.46
N VAL A 636 -1.29 57.86 -26.43
CA VAL A 636 -0.26 56.81 -26.51
C VAL A 636 -0.60 55.79 -27.59
N ALA A 637 -1.84 55.29 -27.62
CA ALA A 637 -2.29 54.35 -28.63
C ALA A 637 -2.23 54.94 -30.05
N ALA A 638 -2.61 56.22 -30.23
CA ALA A 638 -2.51 56.91 -31.50
C ALA A 638 -1.05 57.04 -31.99
N ASN A 639 -0.11 57.33 -31.09
CA ASN A 639 1.32 57.40 -31.42
C ASN A 639 1.85 56.03 -31.85
N VAL A 640 1.52 54.95 -31.12
CA VAL A 640 1.92 53.58 -31.49
C VAL A 640 1.35 53.17 -32.86
N ARG A 641 0.08 53.51 -33.17
CA ARG A 641 -0.49 53.26 -34.50
C ARG A 641 0.27 53.98 -35.60
N ASN A 642 0.74 55.20 -35.35
CA ASN A 642 1.55 55.95 -36.31
C ASN A 642 2.94 55.33 -36.50
N GLU A 643 3.57 54.83 -35.43
CA GLU A 643 4.83 54.07 -35.53
C GLU A 643 4.65 52.78 -36.33
N TYR A 644 3.58 52.03 -36.05
CA TYR A 644 3.24 50.83 -36.81
C TYR A 644 2.97 51.12 -38.29
N LYS A 645 2.28 52.23 -38.60
CA LYS A 645 2.07 52.67 -39.98
C LYS A 645 3.39 52.95 -40.69
N LYS A 646 4.31 53.68 -40.06
CA LYS A 646 5.65 53.96 -40.62
C LYS A 646 6.46 52.67 -40.82
N PHE A 647 6.36 51.73 -39.89
CA PHE A 647 6.98 50.41 -40.01
C PHE A 647 6.48 49.70 -41.28
N ASN A 648 5.17 49.64 -41.49
CA ASN A 648 4.59 49.01 -42.68
C ASN A 648 4.90 49.74 -43.99
N GLU A 649 4.97 51.08 -43.97
CA GLU A 649 5.39 51.89 -45.12
C GLU A 649 6.84 51.54 -45.55
N GLU A 650 7.74 51.32 -44.58
CA GLU A 650 9.12 50.91 -44.85
C GLU A 650 9.22 49.46 -45.35
N VAL A 651 8.48 48.52 -44.76
CA VAL A 651 8.39 47.13 -45.26
C VAL A 651 7.94 47.12 -46.73
N ALA A 652 6.92 47.91 -47.07
CA ALA A 652 6.42 48.02 -48.44
C ALA A 652 7.39 48.69 -49.42
N ARG A 653 8.28 49.57 -48.93
CA ARG A 653 9.36 50.19 -49.73
C ARG A 653 10.42 49.14 -50.10
N LEU A 654 10.88 48.36 -49.11
CA LEU A 654 11.92 47.35 -49.29
C LEU A 654 11.46 46.18 -50.17
N ALA A 655 10.18 45.77 -50.07
CA ALA A 655 9.62 44.71 -50.90
C ALA A 655 9.60 45.03 -52.42
N LYS A 656 9.72 46.30 -52.82
CA LYS A 656 9.75 46.72 -54.24
C LYS A 656 11.15 46.71 -54.87
N GLU A 657 12.21 46.50 -54.09
CA GLU A 657 13.61 46.55 -54.55
C GLU A 657 14.20 45.16 -54.94
N ALA A 658 13.47 44.06 -54.75
CA ALA A 658 13.95 42.69 -55.02
C ALA A 658 13.09 41.97 -56.09
N LEU A 659 13.44 42.12 -57.37
CA LEU A 659 12.88 41.33 -58.49
C LEU A 659 13.99 41.05 -59.53
N TRP A 660 14.47 39.81 -59.59
CA TRP A 660 15.20 39.24 -60.73
C TRP A 660 14.61 37.85 -61.04
N VAL A 661 14.36 37.56 -62.32
CA VAL A 661 13.89 36.27 -62.84
C VAL A 661 14.81 35.90 -64.01
N ASP A 662 15.41 34.71 -63.96
CA ASP A 662 16.24 34.09 -65.00
C ASP A 662 15.44 32.90 -65.60
N ASP A 663 15.49 32.70 -66.93
CA ASP A 663 14.61 31.77 -67.68
C ASP A 663 15.30 30.45 -68.10
N SER A 664 16.47 30.15 -67.53
CA SER A 664 17.17 28.87 -67.72
C SER A 664 16.40 27.67 -67.16
N ASP A 665 15.67 27.87 -66.06
CA ASP A 665 14.96 26.80 -65.33
C ASP A 665 13.74 26.30 -66.10
N GLU A 666 13.08 27.16 -66.89
CA GLU A 666 11.83 26.81 -67.57
C GLU A 666 12.07 25.75 -68.66
N LYS A 667 13.27 25.71 -69.27
CA LYS A 667 13.63 24.70 -70.29
C LYS A 667 14.06 23.36 -69.70
N LEU A 668 14.81 23.38 -68.60
CA LEU A 668 15.17 22.15 -67.87
C LEU A 668 13.92 21.55 -67.20
N ALA A 669 13.03 22.38 -66.65
CA ALA A 669 11.75 21.95 -66.08
C ALA A 669 10.85 21.27 -67.12
N LEU A 670 10.83 21.75 -68.38
CA LEU A 670 10.07 21.10 -69.45
C LEU A 670 10.62 19.70 -69.82
N GLU A 671 11.93 19.50 -69.79
CA GLU A 671 12.55 18.18 -70.05
C GLU A 671 12.36 17.22 -68.87
N ILE A 672 12.55 17.70 -67.63
CA ILE A 672 12.28 16.94 -66.40
C ILE A 672 10.80 16.53 -66.32
N GLU A 673 9.87 17.45 -66.61
CA GLU A 673 8.44 17.14 -66.58
C GLU A 673 8.05 16.16 -67.71
N ALA A 674 8.65 16.23 -68.89
CA ALA A 674 8.42 15.25 -69.96
C ALA A 674 8.90 13.85 -69.57
N LEU A 675 10.06 13.72 -68.93
CA LEU A 675 10.56 12.45 -68.40
C LEU A 675 9.65 11.92 -67.28
N ARG A 676 9.24 12.79 -66.34
CA ARG A 676 8.32 12.46 -65.25
C ARG A 676 6.97 11.95 -65.76
N GLN A 677 6.37 12.62 -66.75
CA GLN A 677 5.12 12.18 -67.38
C GLN A 677 5.24 10.80 -68.02
N ARG A 678 6.39 10.51 -68.66
CA ARG A 678 6.64 9.20 -69.24
C ARG A 678 6.80 8.11 -68.16
N MET A 679 7.51 8.40 -67.06
CA MET A 679 7.67 7.47 -65.94
C MET A 679 6.33 7.06 -65.30
N ILE A 680 5.38 7.99 -65.13
CA ILE A 680 4.11 7.72 -64.42
C ILE A 680 3.00 7.08 -65.28
N THR A 681 3.19 7.02 -66.59
CA THR A 681 2.21 6.47 -67.55
C THR A 681 2.45 5.00 -67.89
N GLU A 682 3.67 4.50 -67.70
CA GLU A 682 4.06 3.13 -68.02
C GLU A 682 3.97 2.21 -66.78
N PRO A 683 3.13 1.16 -66.78
CA PRO A 683 2.98 0.28 -65.61
C PRO A 683 4.26 -0.45 -65.19
N LYS A 684 5.17 -0.72 -66.13
CA LYS A 684 6.47 -1.36 -65.89
C LYS A 684 7.58 -0.32 -66.03
N ILE A 685 8.48 -0.26 -65.06
CA ILE A 685 9.62 0.65 -65.05
C ILE A 685 10.55 0.32 -66.23
N ASP A 686 10.88 1.34 -67.03
CA ASP A 686 12.03 1.34 -67.94
C ASP A 686 13.25 1.93 -67.20
N PRO A 687 14.23 1.11 -66.81
CA PRO A 687 15.39 1.57 -66.05
C PRO A 687 16.15 2.68 -66.75
N LYS A 688 16.19 2.74 -68.09
CA LYS A 688 16.92 3.79 -68.80
C LYS A 688 16.30 5.17 -68.58
N VAL A 689 14.97 5.25 -68.57
CA VAL A 689 14.22 6.50 -68.36
C VAL A 689 14.32 6.94 -66.90
N TRP A 690 14.15 6.00 -65.97
CA TRP A 690 14.25 6.29 -64.53
C TRP A 690 15.68 6.67 -64.11
N ASN A 691 16.70 5.98 -64.64
CA ASN A 691 18.11 6.31 -64.37
C ASN A 691 18.46 7.70 -64.91
N GLN A 692 18.02 8.05 -66.13
CA GLN A 692 18.28 9.36 -66.73
C GLN A 692 17.58 10.50 -65.97
N TYR A 693 16.34 10.28 -65.52
CA TYR A 693 15.64 11.24 -64.65
C TYR A 693 16.32 11.39 -63.28
N THR A 694 16.82 10.29 -62.72
CA THR A 694 17.59 10.30 -61.46
C THR A 694 18.89 11.06 -61.62
N GLU A 695 19.59 10.90 -62.74
CA GLU A 695 20.81 11.64 -63.07
C GLU A 695 20.52 13.15 -63.18
N TYR A 696 19.43 13.55 -63.83
CA TYR A 696 19.04 14.96 -63.92
C TYR A 696 18.67 15.56 -62.55
N LEU A 697 17.95 14.83 -61.68
CA LEU A 697 17.66 15.30 -60.32
C LEU A 697 18.89 15.32 -59.40
N SER A 698 19.91 14.50 -59.70
CA SER A 698 21.17 14.50 -58.95
C SER A 698 21.98 15.78 -59.15
N TRP A 699 21.79 16.45 -60.28
CA TRP A 699 22.41 17.75 -60.54
C TRP A 699 21.87 18.88 -59.63
N ASP A 700 20.68 18.68 -59.04
CA ASP A 700 19.99 19.61 -58.13
C ASP A 700 19.95 19.10 -56.66
N GLU A 701 20.75 18.08 -56.30
CA GLU A 701 20.73 17.40 -54.99
C GLU A 701 19.36 16.77 -54.62
N ARG A 702 18.48 16.56 -55.61
CA ARG A 702 17.11 16.04 -55.45
C ARG A 702 16.98 14.57 -55.85
N ALA A 703 18.09 13.87 -56.04
CA ALA A 703 18.10 12.48 -56.48
C ALA A 703 17.36 11.54 -55.51
N GLU A 704 17.29 11.90 -54.22
CA GLU A 704 16.54 11.15 -53.21
C GLU A 704 15.02 11.16 -53.45
N GLU A 705 14.47 12.17 -54.14
CA GLU A 705 13.05 12.25 -54.47
C GLU A 705 12.59 11.07 -55.34
N VAL A 706 13.52 10.47 -56.11
CA VAL A 706 13.23 9.28 -56.92
C VAL A 706 12.84 8.08 -56.07
N TRP A 707 13.30 7.99 -54.82
CA TRP A 707 12.88 6.93 -53.90
C TRP A 707 11.40 7.03 -53.54
N ALA A 708 10.88 8.25 -53.35
CA ALA A 708 9.47 8.48 -53.10
C ALA A 708 8.63 8.19 -54.35
N MET A 709 9.12 8.58 -55.53
CA MET A 709 8.45 8.27 -56.79
C MET A 709 8.43 6.76 -57.08
N LEU A 710 9.51 6.05 -56.78
CA LEU A 710 9.57 4.60 -56.89
C LEU A 710 8.55 3.93 -55.96
N ASP A 711 8.41 4.45 -54.74
CA ASP A 711 7.43 3.97 -53.77
C ASP A 711 5.98 4.15 -54.28
N GLU A 712 5.63 5.36 -54.74
CA GLU A 712 4.31 5.64 -55.32
C GLU A 712 4.02 4.77 -56.56
N HIS A 713 5.03 4.57 -57.41
CA HIS A 713 4.90 3.76 -58.62
C HIS A 713 4.71 2.28 -58.31
N CYS A 714 5.46 1.73 -57.34
CA CYS A 714 5.28 0.37 -56.87
C CYS A 714 3.95 0.17 -56.13
N ILE A 715 3.42 1.19 -55.44
CA ILE A 715 2.07 1.14 -54.85
C ILE A 715 1.00 1.06 -55.95
N LYS A 716 1.15 1.87 -57.02
CA LYS A 716 0.22 1.92 -58.14
C LYS A 716 0.32 0.68 -59.05
N TYR A 717 1.53 0.17 -59.25
CA TYR A 717 1.87 -0.96 -60.10
C TYR A 717 2.82 -1.91 -59.36
N PRO A 718 2.30 -2.81 -58.51
CA PRO A 718 3.09 -3.69 -57.65
C PRO A 718 3.66 -4.90 -58.43
N LEU A 719 4.39 -4.61 -59.51
CA LEU A 719 5.08 -5.61 -60.31
C LEU A 719 6.41 -5.97 -59.65
N PRO A 720 6.78 -7.27 -59.57
CA PRO A 720 8.07 -7.70 -59.02
C PRO A 720 9.28 -7.00 -59.64
N GLU A 721 9.26 -6.77 -60.96
CA GLU A 721 10.34 -6.09 -61.68
C GLU A 721 10.50 -4.62 -61.27
N ASN A 722 9.41 -3.94 -60.90
CA ASN A 722 9.46 -2.55 -60.42
C ASN A 722 10.06 -2.49 -59.01
N ILE A 723 9.72 -3.45 -58.15
CA ILE A 723 10.30 -3.54 -56.80
C ILE A 723 11.80 -3.85 -56.89
N LEU A 724 12.20 -4.74 -57.79
CA LEU A 724 13.59 -5.11 -58.00
C LEU A 724 14.45 -3.98 -58.60
N TYR A 725 13.85 -3.01 -59.28
CA TYR A 725 14.56 -1.81 -59.74
C TYR A 725 15.19 -1.02 -58.57
N SER A 726 14.68 -1.14 -57.33
CA SER A 726 15.33 -0.54 -56.15
C SER A 726 16.79 -0.99 -55.94
N GLN A 727 17.19 -2.18 -56.42
CA GLN A 727 18.58 -2.63 -56.41
C GLN A 727 19.46 -1.94 -57.47
N GLU A 728 18.85 -1.49 -58.55
CA GLU A 728 19.52 -0.72 -59.61
C GLU A 728 19.62 0.75 -59.20
N LEU A 729 18.55 1.32 -58.65
CA LEU A 729 18.52 2.68 -58.12
C LEU A 729 19.55 2.88 -57.01
N SER A 730 19.72 1.91 -56.09
CA SER A 730 20.71 1.99 -55.00
C SER A 730 22.17 2.04 -55.48
N LYS A 731 22.45 1.66 -56.72
CA LYS A 731 23.78 1.79 -57.35
C LYS A 731 24.02 3.18 -57.94
N LEU A 732 22.96 3.95 -58.17
CA LEU A 732 23.01 5.31 -58.73
C LEU A 732 22.90 6.37 -57.64
N VAL A 733 22.01 6.15 -56.66
CA VAL A 733 21.79 7.00 -55.49
C VAL A 733 21.72 6.09 -54.28
N TYR A 734 22.62 6.26 -53.32
CA TYR A 734 22.60 5.49 -52.08
C TYR A 734 21.24 5.58 -51.39
N TYR A 735 20.93 4.59 -50.54
CA TYR A 735 19.73 4.67 -49.71
C TYR A 735 19.80 5.93 -48.83
N PRO A 736 18.73 6.75 -48.77
CA PRO A 736 18.74 8.01 -48.02
C PRO A 736 19.01 7.83 -46.53
N ASN A 737 18.60 6.68 -45.97
CA ASN A 737 18.84 6.26 -44.60
C ASN A 737 18.51 4.77 -44.43
N ASP A 738 18.88 4.22 -43.28
CA ASP A 738 18.66 2.83 -42.91
C ASP A 738 17.18 2.41 -42.98
N VAL A 739 16.23 3.33 -42.74
CA VAL A 739 14.79 3.06 -42.79
C VAL A 739 14.33 2.78 -44.23
N ILE A 740 14.81 3.57 -45.20
CA ILE A 740 14.50 3.37 -46.62
C ILE A 740 15.22 2.12 -47.15
N GLN A 741 16.45 1.88 -46.72
CA GLN A 741 17.19 0.66 -47.08
C GLN A 741 16.47 -0.60 -46.59
N GLU A 742 16.08 -0.62 -45.32
CA GLU A 742 15.34 -1.71 -44.70
C GLU A 742 14.01 -1.94 -45.43
N LYS A 743 13.25 -0.88 -45.70
CA LYS A 743 11.96 -0.95 -46.42
C LYS A 743 12.11 -1.65 -47.78
N TRP A 744 13.08 -1.23 -48.59
CA TRP A 744 13.26 -1.78 -49.94
C TRP A 744 13.86 -3.18 -49.92
N MET A 745 14.82 -3.47 -49.04
CA MET A 745 15.35 -4.83 -48.90
C MET A 745 14.26 -5.80 -48.40
N SER A 746 13.39 -5.38 -47.47
CA SER A 746 12.22 -6.15 -47.04
C SER A 746 11.22 -6.38 -48.19
N ALA A 747 10.98 -5.38 -49.04
CA ALA A 747 10.14 -5.53 -50.22
C ALA A 747 10.74 -6.48 -51.26
N GLN A 748 12.06 -6.42 -51.48
CA GLN A 748 12.80 -7.33 -52.36
C GLN A 748 12.67 -8.78 -51.87
N MET A 749 12.84 -9.03 -50.57
CA MET A 749 12.70 -10.38 -49.99
C MET A 749 11.32 -11.00 -50.24
N LYS A 750 10.24 -10.19 -50.31
CA LYS A 750 8.89 -10.68 -50.62
C LYS A 750 8.73 -11.12 -52.07
N VAL A 751 9.47 -10.51 -53.01
CA VAL A 751 9.39 -10.83 -54.44
C VAL A 751 10.45 -11.85 -54.89
N THR A 752 11.58 -11.94 -54.17
CA THR A 752 12.64 -12.94 -54.38
C THR A 752 12.90 -13.76 -53.10
N PRO A 753 11.93 -14.52 -52.59
CA PRO A 753 12.03 -15.23 -51.31
C PRO A 753 13.04 -16.39 -51.29
N ASN A 754 13.67 -16.71 -52.43
CA ASN A 754 14.68 -17.77 -52.54
C ASN A 754 16.11 -17.21 -52.71
N ASP A 755 16.29 -15.89 -52.63
CA ASP A 755 17.60 -15.24 -52.76
C ASP A 755 18.38 -15.32 -51.45
N VAL A 756 19.18 -16.38 -51.32
CA VAL A 756 19.94 -16.69 -50.10
C VAL A 756 20.93 -15.58 -49.71
N GLU A 757 21.51 -14.88 -50.70
CA GLU A 757 22.46 -13.78 -50.44
C GLU A 757 21.74 -12.56 -49.86
N LEU A 758 20.60 -12.16 -50.45
CA LEU A 758 19.76 -11.09 -49.93
C LEU A 758 19.26 -11.37 -48.51
N LEU A 759 18.81 -12.61 -48.24
CA LEU A 759 18.29 -13.01 -46.94
C LEU A 759 19.36 -12.96 -45.84
N ASN A 760 20.57 -13.48 -46.11
CA ASN A 760 21.68 -13.40 -45.15
C ASN A 760 22.16 -11.96 -44.91
N ASN A 761 22.21 -11.13 -45.96
CA ASN A 761 22.59 -9.73 -45.85
C ASN A 761 21.56 -8.95 -45.02
N TYR A 762 20.26 -9.19 -45.24
CA TYR A 762 19.20 -8.53 -44.44
C TYR A 762 19.31 -8.89 -42.95
N ILE A 763 19.50 -10.18 -42.63
CA ILE A 763 19.70 -10.62 -41.24
C ILE A 763 20.95 -9.95 -40.64
N THR A 764 22.05 -9.86 -41.39
CA THR A 764 23.29 -9.28 -40.89
C THR A 764 23.18 -7.78 -40.60
N TYR A 765 22.55 -7.00 -41.50
CA TYR A 765 22.48 -5.54 -41.38
C TYR A 765 21.38 -5.04 -40.45
N PHE A 766 20.28 -5.79 -40.30
CA PHE A 766 19.08 -5.28 -39.62
C PHE A 766 18.63 -6.12 -38.41
N ASN A 767 19.46 -7.04 -37.88
CA ASN A 767 19.14 -7.79 -36.66
C ASN A 767 19.11 -6.87 -35.43
N SER A 768 17.96 -6.26 -35.19
CA SER A 768 17.70 -5.19 -34.22
C SER A 768 16.31 -5.39 -33.60
N PRO A 769 16.05 -4.91 -32.36
CA PRO A 769 14.75 -5.05 -31.70
C PRO A 769 13.57 -4.51 -32.53
N GLU A 770 13.79 -3.48 -33.34
CA GLU A 770 12.75 -2.82 -34.14
C GLU A 770 12.33 -3.63 -35.37
N ASN A 771 13.17 -4.56 -35.84
CA ASN A 771 12.97 -5.30 -37.10
C ASN A 771 12.68 -6.80 -36.91
N GLN A 772 12.41 -7.25 -35.68
CA GLN A 772 12.25 -8.66 -35.30
C GLN A 772 11.28 -9.44 -36.20
N GLU A 773 10.06 -8.95 -36.42
CA GLU A 773 9.06 -9.62 -37.29
C GLU A 773 9.56 -9.86 -38.73
N LYS A 774 10.38 -8.95 -39.26
CA LYS A 774 10.94 -9.08 -40.60
C LYS A 774 12.18 -9.97 -40.62
N ILE A 775 12.97 -9.99 -39.54
CA ILE A 775 14.07 -10.93 -39.34
C ILE A 775 13.54 -12.36 -39.25
N LYS A 776 12.44 -12.58 -38.52
CA LYS A 776 11.71 -13.84 -38.51
C LYS A 776 11.30 -14.29 -39.91
N MET A 777 10.71 -13.38 -40.70
CA MET A 777 10.37 -13.66 -42.10
C MET A 777 11.60 -14.00 -42.95
N ALA A 778 12.73 -13.31 -42.75
CA ALA A 778 14.00 -13.61 -43.42
C ALA A 778 14.51 -15.01 -43.09
N LEU A 779 14.50 -15.39 -41.80
CA LEU A 779 14.92 -16.72 -41.33
C LEU A 779 13.99 -17.82 -41.86
N LEU A 780 12.67 -17.58 -41.92
CA LEU A 780 11.70 -18.50 -42.50
C LEU A 780 11.91 -18.71 -44.01
N TYR A 781 12.14 -17.63 -44.75
CA TYR A 781 12.47 -17.71 -46.18
C TYR A 781 13.82 -18.39 -46.41
N LEU A 782 14.83 -18.11 -45.57
CA LEU A 782 16.14 -18.74 -45.64
C LEU A 782 16.05 -20.24 -45.39
N GLN A 783 15.30 -20.66 -44.36
CA GLN A 783 15.06 -22.08 -44.07
C GLN A 783 14.31 -22.80 -45.19
N LYS A 784 13.44 -22.09 -45.91
CA LYS A 784 12.68 -22.66 -47.04
C LYS A 784 13.52 -22.75 -48.32
N ALA A 785 14.40 -21.78 -48.55
CA ALA A 785 15.27 -21.70 -49.71
C ALA A 785 16.48 -22.64 -49.61
N ASP A 786 17.04 -22.77 -48.41
CA ASP A 786 18.16 -23.64 -48.08
C ASP A 786 17.90 -24.36 -46.74
N PRO A 787 17.22 -25.53 -46.77
CA PRO A 787 16.81 -26.27 -45.57
C PRO A 787 17.98 -27.03 -44.94
N SER A 788 19.03 -26.30 -44.59
CA SER A 788 20.18 -26.84 -43.87
C SER A 788 19.92 -26.88 -42.36
N ARG A 789 20.65 -27.75 -41.67
CA ARG A 789 20.59 -27.85 -40.19
C ARG A 789 20.97 -26.53 -39.53
N ASP A 790 22.00 -25.86 -40.03
CA ASP A 790 22.48 -24.60 -39.47
C ASP A 790 21.44 -23.47 -39.59
N ASN A 791 20.71 -23.41 -40.70
CA ASN A 791 19.64 -22.43 -40.87
C ASN A 791 18.44 -22.71 -39.95
N TYR A 792 18.14 -23.98 -39.68
CA TYR A 792 17.09 -24.37 -38.72
C TYR A 792 17.50 -23.97 -37.30
N LEU A 793 18.77 -24.17 -36.93
CA LEU A 793 19.31 -23.77 -35.64
C LEU A 793 19.29 -22.25 -35.44
N LYS A 794 19.61 -21.45 -36.46
CA LYS A 794 19.50 -19.98 -36.40
C LYS A 794 18.05 -19.52 -36.18
N TYR A 795 17.09 -20.19 -36.80
CA TYR A 795 15.67 -19.91 -36.60
C TYR A 795 15.20 -20.27 -35.18
N ILE A 796 15.63 -21.42 -34.66
CA ILE A 796 15.33 -21.81 -33.26
C ILE A 796 16.00 -20.86 -32.27
N ASP A 797 17.27 -20.50 -32.46
CA ASP A 797 17.97 -19.54 -31.60
C ASP A 797 17.28 -18.16 -31.57
N TYR A 798 16.81 -17.68 -32.72
CA TYR A 798 15.97 -16.48 -32.79
C TYR A 798 14.70 -16.63 -31.94
N LEU A 799 13.96 -17.74 -32.10
CA LEU A 799 12.73 -17.96 -31.33
C LEU A 799 13.01 -18.05 -29.83
N VAL A 800 14.08 -18.72 -29.42
CA VAL A 800 14.44 -18.83 -28.00
C VAL A 800 14.76 -17.47 -27.38
N ASN A 801 15.51 -16.62 -28.08
CA ASN A 801 15.98 -15.35 -27.52
C ASN A 801 14.95 -14.21 -27.61
N TYR A 802 14.06 -14.23 -28.61
CA TYR A 802 13.16 -13.09 -28.89
C TYR A 802 11.66 -13.44 -28.83
N GLU A 803 11.27 -14.69 -29.09
CA GLU A 803 9.88 -15.14 -29.07
C GLU A 803 9.72 -16.52 -28.39
N PRO A 804 10.13 -16.68 -27.13
CA PRO A 804 10.21 -17.98 -26.47
C PRO A 804 8.87 -18.74 -26.44
N GLU A 805 7.74 -18.02 -26.42
CA GLU A 805 6.39 -18.60 -26.54
C GLU A 805 6.14 -19.26 -27.92
N ASN A 806 6.71 -18.69 -28.99
CA ASN A 806 6.62 -19.21 -30.35
C ASN A 806 7.68 -20.27 -30.66
N ALA A 807 8.70 -20.44 -29.79
CA ALA A 807 9.65 -21.54 -29.89
C ALA A 807 8.98 -22.89 -29.61
N ILE A 808 8.03 -22.94 -28.66
CA ILE A 808 7.40 -24.17 -28.18
C ILE A 808 6.77 -25.02 -29.32
N PRO A 809 5.94 -24.46 -30.23
CA PRO A 809 5.38 -25.24 -31.34
C PRO A 809 6.41 -25.84 -32.30
N GLU A 810 7.59 -25.22 -32.43
CA GLU A 810 8.69 -25.74 -33.25
C GLU A 810 9.50 -26.78 -32.49
N LEU A 811 9.73 -26.56 -31.20
CA LEU A 811 10.39 -27.51 -30.30
C LEU A 811 9.54 -28.78 -30.06
N ASP A 812 8.22 -28.67 -30.10
CA ASP A 812 7.27 -29.80 -29.97
C ASP A 812 7.34 -30.78 -31.17
N LYS A 813 7.87 -30.32 -32.31
CA LYS A 813 8.13 -31.19 -33.47
C LYS A 813 9.35 -32.07 -33.24
N LEU A 814 10.23 -31.68 -32.32
CA LEU A 814 11.43 -32.40 -31.97
C LEU A 814 11.14 -33.42 -30.86
N LYS A 815 11.83 -34.56 -30.91
CA LYS A 815 11.78 -35.54 -29.83
C LYS A 815 13.11 -35.53 -29.08
N PRO A 816 13.10 -35.67 -27.74
CA PRO A 816 14.33 -35.85 -26.97
C PRO A 816 15.18 -36.98 -27.57
N SER A 817 16.37 -36.64 -28.06
CA SER A 817 17.30 -37.58 -28.70
C SER A 817 18.73 -37.07 -28.62
N GLU A 818 19.70 -37.96 -28.81
CA GLU A 818 21.14 -37.61 -28.79
C GLU A 818 21.52 -36.63 -29.92
N GLU A 819 20.71 -36.53 -30.98
CA GLU A 819 20.95 -35.65 -32.12
C GLU A 819 20.90 -34.15 -31.76
N TYR A 820 20.10 -33.79 -30.74
CA TYR A 820 19.85 -32.42 -30.30
C TYR A 820 20.49 -32.11 -28.93
N LYS A 821 21.47 -32.91 -28.52
CA LYS A 821 22.14 -32.79 -27.23
C LYS A 821 22.65 -31.39 -26.92
N ASP A 822 23.20 -30.69 -27.90
CA ASP A 822 23.74 -29.34 -27.75
C ASP A 822 22.66 -28.29 -27.41
N LEU A 823 21.39 -28.58 -27.70
CA LEU A 823 20.25 -27.73 -27.36
C LEU A 823 19.47 -28.25 -26.13
N ALA A 824 19.76 -29.46 -25.64
CA ALA A 824 18.94 -30.11 -24.61
C ALA A 824 18.86 -29.30 -23.31
N THR A 825 19.95 -28.63 -22.90
CA THR A 825 19.95 -27.75 -21.72
C THR A 825 18.97 -26.58 -21.91
N VAL A 826 19.08 -25.87 -23.04
CA VAL A 826 18.25 -24.70 -23.34
C VAL A 826 16.77 -25.09 -23.47
N ILE A 827 16.49 -26.21 -24.16
CA ILE A 827 15.13 -26.74 -24.32
C ILE A 827 14.53 -27.14 -22.96
N SER A 828 15.32 -27.78 -22.08
CA SER A 828 14.87 -28.12 -20.72
C SER A 828 14.48 -26.88 -19.91
N TRP A 829 15.27 -25.81 -19.96
CA TRP A 829 14.95 -24.56 -19.26
C TRP A 829 13.74 -23.84 -19.85
N ILE A 830 13.60 -23.77 -21.18
CA ILE A 830 12.42 -23.17 -21.82
C ILE A 830 11.14 -23.87 -21.37
N TYR A 831 11.10 -25.20 -21.40
CA TYR A 831 9.93 -25.94 -20.92
C TYR A 831 9.73 -25.76 -19.40
N GLY A 832 10.81 -25.70 -18.62
CA GLY A 832 10.76 -25.46 -17.18
C GLY A 832 10.18 -24.09 -16.83
N ASP A 833 10.65 -23.02 -17.47
CA ASP A 833 10.21 -21.64 -17.26
C ASP A 833 8.77 -21.42 -17.71
N ASN A 834 8.30 -22.19 -18.70
CA ASN A 834 6.91 -22.18 -19.17
C ASN A 834 5.99 -23.14 -18.39
N ASN A 835 6.46 -23.76 -17.31
CA ASN A 835 5.74 -24.73 -16.48
C ASN A 835 5.33 -26.03 -17.20
N ASP A 836 5.94 -26.37 -18.34
CA ASP A 836 5.80 -27.69 -19.00
C ASP A 836 6.86 -28.66 -18.45
N PHE A 837 6.74 -28.93 -17.16
CA PHE A 837 7.72 -29.68 -16.38
C PHE A 837 7.96 -31.10 -16.89
N GLN A 838 6.97 -31.72 -17.55
CA GLN A 838 7.10 -33.07 -18.10
C GLN A 838 8.10 -33.09 -19.25
N LYS A 839 7.97 -32.15 -20.19
CA LYS A 839 8.92 -32.03 -21.30
C LYS A 839 10.29 -31.56 -20.84
N ALA A 840 10.34 -30.62 -19.88
CA ALA A 840 11.60 -30.19 -19.27
C ALA A 840 12.39 -31.38 -18.71
N TYR A 841 11.68 -32.23 -17.95
CA TYR A 841 12.21 -33.44 -17.36
C TYR A 841 12.67 -34.45 -18.43
N ASP A 842 11.86 -34.70 -19.47
CA ASP A 842 12.19 -35.66 -20.54
C ASP A 842 13.43 -35.22 -21.35
N TRP A 843 13.56 -33.93 -21.66
CA TRP A 843 14.74 -33.38 -22.34
C TRP A 843 16.00 -33.41 -21.47
N SER A 844 15.83 -33.34 -20.15
CA SER A 844 16.95 -33.34 -19.20
C SER A 844 17.74 -34.66 -19.18
N ALA A 845 17.19 -35.74 -19.74
CA ALA A 845 17.89 -37.00 -19.90
C ALA A 845 19.07 -36.91 -20.89
N PHE A 846 19.04 -35.92 -21.80
CA PHE A 846 20.06 -35.71 -22.83
C PHE A 846 21.02 -34.56 -22.50
N SER A 847 20.81 -33.84 -21.39
CA SER A 847 21.73 -32.82 -20.89
C SER A 847 22.54 -33.34 -19.70
N THR A 848 23.84 -33.06 -19.70
CA THR A 848 24.73 -33.32 -18.56
C THR A 848 24.84 -32.12 -17.60
N GLU A 849 24.23 -30.99 -17.95
CA GLU A 849 24.35 -29.73 -17.20
C GLU A 849 23.18 -29.49 -16.23
N ILE A 850 22.06 -30.19 -16.42
CA ILE A 850 20.91 -30.12 -15.49
C ILE A 850 21.20 -30.95 -14.24
N ASP A 851 21.31 -30.28 -13.10
CA ASP A 851 21.55 -30.90 -11.81
C ASP A 851 20.32 -31.67 -11.28
N PHE A 852 20.55 -32.62 -10.39
CA PHE A 852 19.48 -33.48 -9.86
C PHE A 852 18.44 -32.69 -9.05
N TYR A 853 18.87 -31.61 -8.38
CA TYR A 853 17.97 -30.72 -7.64
C TYR A 853 16.90 -30.11 -8.57
N SER A 854 17.29 -29.62 -9.76
CA SER A 854 16.34 -29.07 -10.74
C SER A 854 15.36 -30.12 -11.26
N LYS A 855 15.84 -31.36 -11.53
CA LYS A 855 14.97 -32.47 -11.91
C LYS A 855 13.94 -32.82 -10.83
N MET A 856 14.36 -32.78 -9.56
CA MET A 856 13.48 -33.00 -8.42
C MET A 856 12.41 -31.90 -8.32
N GLN A 857 12.74 -30.62 -8.53
CA GLN A 857 11.76 -29.53 -8.52
C GLN A 857 10.66 -29.77 -9.57
N TRP A 858 11.03 -30.15 -10.79
CA TRP A 858 10.06 -30.45 -11.84
C TRP A 858 9.16 -31.64 -11.48
N LEU A 859 9.71 -32.70 -10.87
CA LEU A 859 8.89 -33.84 -10.41
C LEU A 859 7.95 -33.46 -9.25
N ILE A 860 8.34 -32.54 -8.36
CA ILE A 860 7.49 -32.01 -7.28
C ILE A 860 6.32 -31.25 -7.89
N GLU A 861 6.57 -30.36 -8.85
CA GLU A 861 5.52 -29.57 -9.53
C GLU A 861 4.57 -30.47 -10.35
N LEU A 862 5.09 -31.51 -11.00
CA LEU A 862 4.29 -32.53 -11.68
C LEU A 862 3.47 -33.40 -10.72
N LYS A 863 3.79 -33.37 -9.42
CA LYS A 863 3.23 -34.25 -8.38
C LYS A 863 3.45 -35.73 -8.68
N ASP A 864 4.47 -36.08 -9.47
CA ASP A 864 4.87 -37.47 -9.70
C ASP A 864 5.77 -37.95 -8.55
N TYR A 865 5.15 -38.03 -7.37
CA TYR A 865 5.82 -38.35 -6.13
C TYR A 865 6.41 -39.77 -6.12
N GLN A 866 5.83 -40.70 -6.87
CA GLN A 866 6.34 -42.07 -6.94
C GLN A 866 7.68 -42.11 -7.68
N LYS A 867 7.77 -41.40 -8.81
CA LYS A 867 9.00 -41.28 -9.58
C LYS A 867 10.06 -40.48 -8.84
N LEU A 868 9.66 -39.36 -8.21
CA LEU A 868 10.53 -38.56 -7.34
C LEU A 868 11.19 -39.41 -6.24
N ILE A 869 10.41 -40.19 -5.49
CA ILE A 869 10.94 -41.03 -4.40
C ILE A 869 11.92 -42.07 -4.95
N ASN A 870 11.60 -42.72 -6.06
CA ASN A 870 12.46 -43.74 -6.65
C ASN A 870 13.81 -43.15 -7.11
N GLU A 871 13.78 -42.00 -7.77
CA GLU A 871 14.98 -41.33 -8.27
C GLU A 871 15.80 -40.70 -7.16
N TYR A 872 15.14 -40.08 -6.17
CA TYR A 872 15.79 -39.57 -4.97
C TYR A 872 16.54 -40.69 -4.24
N ASN A 873 15.90 -41.84 -4.01
CA ASN A 873 16.53 -42.98 -3.35
C ASN A 873 17.75 -43.50 -4.14
N ALA A 874 17.64 -43.56 -5.47
CA ALA A 874 18.75 -43.98 -6.33
C ALA A 874 19.91 -42.96 -6.34
N TYR A 875 19.60 -41.66 -6.28
CA TYR A 875 20.57 -40.57 -6.26
C TYR A 875 21.30 -40.48 -4.91
N ILE A 876 20.55 -40.46 -3.81
CA ILE A 876 21.11 -40.27 -2.47
C ILE A 876 21.93 -41.48 -2.01
N ALA A 877 21.63 -42.68 -2.51
CA ALA A 877 22.45 -43.86 -2.28
C ALA A 877 23.87 -43.72 -2.86
N LYS A 878 24.05 -42.91 -3.92
CA LYS A 878 25.35 -42.61 -4.52
C LYS A 878 25.98 -41.32 -3.98
N ASN A 879 25.14 -40.37 -3.54
CA ASN A 879 25.53 -39.05 -3.05
C ASN A 879 24.99 -38.81 -1.62
N PRO A 880 25.43 -39.58 -0.61
CA PRO A 880 24.85 -39.54 0.72
C PRO A 880 25.05 -38.21 1.46
N ASP A 881 26.01 -37.38 1.03
CA ASP A 881 26.34 -36.08 1.63
C ASP A 881 25.74 -34.88 0.87
N ASP A 882 24.85 -35.11 -0.11
CA ASP A 882 24.11 -34.02 -0.76
C ASP A 882 22.96 -33.55 0.15
N TYR A 883 23.31 -32.73 1.14
CA TYR A 883 22.37 -32.19 2.12
C TYR A 883 21.33 -31.24 1.51
N ARG A 884 21.64 -30.59 0.38
CA ARG A 884 20.71 -29.72 -0.36
C ARG A 884 19.55 -30.54 -0.93
N VAL A 885 19.85 -31.69 -1.52
CA VAL A 885 18.83 -32.61 -2.05
C VAL A 885 18.02 -33.25 -0.92
N LYS A 886 18.64 -33.62 0.22
CA LYS A 886 17.92 -34.11 1.40
C LYS A 886 16.97 -33.06 2.00
N ALA A 887 17.41 -31.81 2.09
CA ALA A 887 16.59 -30.71 2.61
C ALA A 887 15.33 -30.50 1.75
N GLN A 888 15.49 -30.46 0.42
CA GLN A 888 14.35 -30.30 -0.48
C GLN A 888 13.40 -31.49 -0.44
N MET A 889 13.92 -32.72 -0.34
CA MET A 889 13.07 -33.91 -0.20
C MET A 889 12.32 -33.92 1.14
N SER A 890 12.89 -33.36 2.21
CA SER A 890 12.19 -33.20 3.50
C SER A 890 11.00 -32.26 3.37
N ILE A 891 11.15 -31.14 2.66
CA ILE A 891 10.05 -30.22 2.33
C ILE A 891 8.99 -30.94 1.48
N ALA A 892 9.40 -31.64 0.43
CA ALA A 892 8.48 -32.39 -0.43
C ALA A 892 7.69 -33.47 0.36
N TYR A 893 8.31 -34.18 1.31
CA TYR A 893 7.60 -35.12 2.16
C TYR A 893 6.55 -34.44 3.05
N HIS A 894 6.84 -33.24 3.57
CA HIS A 894 5.87 -32.48 4.33
C HIS A 894 4.66 -32.09 3.46
N ASP A 895 4.89 -31.57 2.26
CA ASP A 895 3.83 -31.22 1.29
C ASP A 895 2.97 -32.42 0.87
N MET A 896 3.53 -33.62 0.86
CA MET A 896 2.81 -34.88 0.59
C MET A 896 1.95 -35.37 1.78
N GLY A 897 1.99 -34.69 2.93
CA GLY A 897 1.39 -35.17 4.17
C GLY A 897 2.17 -36.32 4.84
N LYS A 898 3.41 -36.57 4.40
CA LYS A 898 4.34 -37.55 4.98
C LYS A 898 5.20 -36.89 6.06
N PHE A 899 4.52 -36.35 7.08
CA PHE A 899 5.14 -35.53 8.13
C PHE A 899 6.25 -36.27 8.88
N LYS A 900 6.06 -37.57 9.15
CA LYS A 900 7.05 -38.42 9.82
C LYS A 900 8.34 -38.52 9.01
N GLU A 901 8.23 -38.80 7.72
CA GLU A 901 9.36 -38.94 6.80
C GLU A 901 10.11 -37.60 6.65
N SER A 902 9.38 -36.49 6.57
CA SER A 902 9.96 -35.15 6.58
C SER A 902 10.79 -34.89 7.83
N TRP A 903 10.25 -35.21 9.01
CA TRP A 903 10.91 -35.02 10.31
C TRP A 903 12.18 -35.87 10.45
N ILE A 904 12.10 -37.14 10.05
CA ILE A 904 13.26 -38.05 10.09
C ILE A 904 14.36 -37.50 9.21
N LEU A 905 14.05 -37.14 7.96
CA LEU A 905 15.05 -36.65 7.02
C LEU A 905 15.67 -35.31 7.47
N ALA A 906 14.87 -34.40 8.03
CA ALA A 906 15.34 -33.15 8.62
C ALA A 906 16.28 -33.38 9.82
N SER A 907 16.04 -34.43 10.60
CA SER A 907 16.87 -34.78 11.76
C SER A 907 18.27 -35.30 11.38
N GLU A 908 18.42 -35.82 10.15
CA GLU A 908 19.69 -36.30 9.59
C GLU A 908 20.57 -35.17 9.01
N LEU A 909 20.02 -33.96 8.83
CA LEU A 909 20.77 -32.82 8.30
C LEU A 909 21.80 -32.31 9.32
N PRO A 910 23.03 -31.93 8.88
CA PRO A 910 24.03 -31.32 9.76
C PRO A 910 23.56 -29.94 10.25
N GLU A 911 23.99 -29.54 11.45
CA GLU A 911 23.60 -28.23 12.04
C GLU A 911 24.06 -27.04 11.19
N GLU A 912 25.10 -27.20 10.38
CA GLU A 912 25.65 -26.18 9.49
C GLU A 912 24.88 -26.06 8.15
N SER A 913 23.87 -26.91 7.91
CA SER A 913 23.04 -26.81 6.71
C SER A 913 22.13 -25.58 6.78
N LEU A 914 22.28 -24.67 5.80
CA LEU A 914 21.50 -23.43 5.67
C LEU A 914 19.98 -23.67 5.72
N ASP A 915 19.50 -24.82 5.21
CA ASP A 915 18.07 -25.12 5.11
C ASP A 915 17.49 -25.78 6.37
N LYS A 916 18.34 -26.31 7.26
CA LYS A 916 17.88 -27.08 8.42
C LYS A 916 17.07 -26.24 9.40
N GLU A 917 17.48 -25.00 9.67
CA GLU A 917 16.75 -24.10 10.56
C GLU A 917 15.35 -23.80 10.02
N THR A 918 15.24 -23.58 8.71
CA THR A 918 13.96 -23.32 8.02
C THR A 918 13.01 -24.51 8.15
N ILE A 919 13.51 -25.72 7.88
CA ILE A 919 12.71 -26.96 7.99
C ILE A 919 12.35 -27.25 9.44
N GLN A 920 13.29 -27.06 10.37
CA GLN A 920 13.06 -27.22 11.81
C GLN A 920 11.93 -26.29 12.28
N LYS A 921 11.92 -25.03 11.83
CA LYS A 921 10.89 -24.06 12.16
C LYS A 921 9.51 -24.46 11.61
N MET A 922 9.46 -24.88 10.35
CA MET A 922 8.23 -25.37 9.71
C MET A 922 7.65 -26.55 10.50
N LEU A 923 8.45 -27.59 10.72
CA LEU A 923 8.02 -28.79 11.42
C LEU A 923 7.60 -28.51 12.88
N ASN A 924 8.33 -27.66 13.61
CA ASN A 924 7.95 -27.30 14.99
C ASN A 924 6.69 -26.43 15.07
N THR A 925 6.34 -25.71 14.01
CA THR A 925 5.08 -24.97 13.93
C THR A 925 3.90 -25.92 13.76
N ASP A 926 4.08 -26.98 12.98
CA ASP A 926 3.00 -27.86 12.56
C ASP A 926 2.80 -29.06 13.49
N VAL A 927 3.84 -29.53 14.18
CA VAL A 927 3.79 -30.72 15.04
C VAL A 927 2.74 -30.66 16.15
N VAL A 928 2.37 -29.45 16.60
CA VAL A 928 1.34 -29.28 17.63
C VAL A 928 -0.08 -29.62 17.13
N TYR A 929 -0.28 -29.68 15.80
CA TYR A 929 -1.54 -30.03 15.15
C TYR A 929 -1.59 -31.47 14.64
N GLU A 930 -0.46 -32.18 14.65
CA GLU A 930 -0.38 -33.57 14.22
C GLU A 930 -1.09 -34.53 15.19
N GLU A 931 -1.36 -35.75 14.75
CA GLU A 931 -1.98 -36.75 15.62
C GLU A 931 -1.13 -37.03 16.87
N ASN A 932 -1.77 -37.11 18.03
CA ASN A 932 -1.11 -37.37 19.32
C ASN A 932 -0.18 -38.61 19.30
N GLU A 933 -0.50 -39.64 18.51
CA GLU A 933 0.36 -40.82 18.36
C GLU A 933 1.69 -40.47 17.68
N LEU A 934 1.64 -39.67 16.61
CA LEU A 934 2.82 -39.17 15.91
C LEU A 934 3.63 -38.21 16.78
N GLN A 935 2.98 -37.27 17.48
CA GLN A 935 3.64 -36.37 18.43
C GLN A 935 4.46 -37.16 19.47
N ASN A 936 3.87 -38.19 20.07
CA ASN A 936 4.57 -39.04 21.05
C ASN A 936 5.73 -39.81 20.45
N TYR A 937 5.56 -40.39 19.25
CA TYR A 937 6.63 -41.08 18.55
C TYR A 937 7.84 -40.16 18.30
N LEU A 938 7.59 -38.92 17.86
CA LEU A 938 8.64 -37.93 17.62
C LEU A 938 9.32 -37.48 18.92
N VAL A 939 8.54 -37.28 20.00
CA VAL A 939 9.07 -36.96 21.33
C VAL A 939 9.91 -38.11 21.90
N GLU A 940 9.63 -39.37 21.58
CA GLU A 940 10.43 -40.49 22.09
C GLU A 940 11.72 -40.72 21.28
N ASN A 941 11.67 -40.50 19.96
CA ASN A 941 12.74 -40.95 19.05
C ASN A 941 13.56 -39.79 18.43
N TYR A 942 13.02 -38.57 18.35
CA TYR A 942 13.59 -37.45 17.59
C TYR A 942 13.54 -36.10 18.34
N GLN A 943 13.81 -36.12 19.66
CA GLN A 943 13.74 -34.92 20.52
C GLN A 943 14.61 -33.75 20.06
N ARG A 944 15.76 -34.04 19.44
CA ARG A 944 16.77 -33.04 19.08
C ARG A 944 16.26 -32.00 18.08
N LEU A 945 15.30 -32.37 17.23
CA LEU A 945 14.74 -31.44 16.25
C LEU A 945 13.68 -30.52 16.87
N PHE A 946 13.16 -30.81 18.06
CA PHE A 946 12.19 -29.93 18.70
C PHE A 946 12.82 -28.64 19.23
N TYR A 947 12.12 -27.52 19.07
CA TYR A 947 12.35 -26.36 19.91
C TYR A 947 11.92 -26.68 21.34
N LYS A 948 12.69 -26.16 22.30
CA LYS A 948 12.55 -26.51 23.72
C LYS A 948 11.15 -26.19 24.27
N ASP A 949 10.60 -25.05 23.88
CA ASP A 949 9.26 -24.58 24.24
C ASP A 949 8.16 -25.43 23.60
N VAL A 950 8.29 -25.78 22.31
CA VAL A 950 7.34 -26.66 21.59
C VAL A 950 7.30 -28.05 22.21
N LEU A 951 8.47 -28.63 22.50
CA LEU A 951 8.58 -29.91 23.20
C LEU A 951 7.87 -29.88 24.56
N GLN A 952 8.10 -28.82 25.34
CA GLN A 952 7.43 -28.66 26.64
C GLN A 952 5.92 -28.50 26.50
N ASN A 953 5.45 -27.79 25.47
CA ASN A 953 4.03 -27.60 25.21
C ASN A 953 3.33 -28.91 24.84
N VAL A 954 3.90 -29.67 23.89
CA VAL A 954 3.39 -30.99 23.48
C VAL A 954 3.29 -31.94 24.69
N ILE A 955 4.35 -31.99 25.51
CA ILE A 955 4.37 -32.81 26.75
C ILE A 955 3.31 -32.32 27.75
N LYS A 956 3.13 -31.00 27.91
CA LYS A 956 2.17 -30.40 28.84
C LYS A 956 0.73 -30.68 28.42
N THR A 957 0.39 -30.53 27.15
CA THR A 957 -0.94 -30.78 26.60
C THR A 957 -1.32 -32.25 26.73
N ASN A 958 -0.43 -33.17 26.32
CA ASN A 958 -0.69 -34.61 26.47
C ASN A 958 -0.89 -35.01 27.94
N ARG A 959 -0.08 -34.46 28.87
CA ARG A 959 -0.26 -34.68 30.31
C ARG A 959 -1.61 -34.17 30.83
N ARG A 960 -2.10 -33.02 30.34
CA ARG A 960 -3.39 -32.46 30.77
C ARG A 960 -4.58 -33.32 30.32
N GLU A 961 -4.51 -33.85 29.10
CA GLU A 961 -5.62 -34.60 28.50
C GLU A 961 -5.65 -36.07 28.91
N TYR A 962 -4.50 -36.75 28.92
CA TYR A 962 -4.43 -38.20 29.10
C TYR A 962 -3.53 -38.63 30.28
N GLY A 963 -3.06 -37.69 31.09
CA GLY A 963 -2.33 -37.98 32.32
C GLY A 963 -3.23 -38.58 33.40
N ASN A 964 -2.68 -39.47 34.23
CA ASN A 964 -3.34 -39.91 35.46
C ASN A 964 -3.36 -38.75 36.45
N PHE A 965 -4.39 -38.64 37.29
CA PHE A 965 -4.50 -37.55 38.25
C PHE A 965 -5.16 -37.96 39.56
N ILE A 966 -4.87 -37.21 40.62
CA ILE A 966 -5.59 -37.26 41.89
C ILE A 966 -6.56 -36.09 41.92
N ASN A 967 -7.81 -36.31 42.32
CA ASN A 967 -8.82 -35.28 42.47
C ASN A 967 -9.36 -35.27 43.91
N TYR A 968 -9.51 -34.10 44.50
CA TYR A 968 -10.22 -33.90 45.75
C TYR A 968 -11.34 -32.90 45.52
N ASP A 969 -12.58 -33.36 45.62
CA ASP A 969 -13.78 -32.54 45.49
C ASP A 969 -14.45 -32.45 46.86
N THR A 970 -14.87 -31.25 47.24
CA THR A 970 -15.72 -31.01 48.40
C THR A 970 -16.95 -30.22 47.97
N GLU A 971 -18.11 -30.61 48.47
CA GLU A 971 -19.38 -29.95 48.21
C GLU A 971 -20.07 -29.62 49.53
N MET A 972 -20.65 -28.45 49.61
CA MET A 972 -21.40 -27.97 50.75
C MET A 972 -22.77 -27.50 50.26
N GLN A 973 -23.83 -28.01 50.87
CA GLN A 973 -25.19 -27.56 50.64
C GLN A 973 -25.81 -27.03 51.92
N THR A 974 -26.53 -25.92 51.82
CA THR A 974 -27.21 -25.29 52.97
C THR A 974 -28.67 -25.04 52.66
N ASN A 975 -29.55 -25.36 53.58
CA ASN A 975 -30.93 -24.86 53.60
C ASN A 975 -30.93 -23.54 54.36
N LYS A 976 -31.19 -22.44 53.65
CA LYS A 976 -30.98 -21.08 54.16
C LYS A 976 -29.52 -20.83 54.59
N ASP A 977 -29.29 -20.55 55.87
CA ASP A 977 -27.99 -20.38 56.51
C ASP A 977 -27.51 -21.65 57.22
N LYS A 978 -28.27 -22.76 57.14
CA LYS A 978 -28.01 -24.00 57.89
C LYS A 978 -27.49 -25.10 56.97
N LEU A 979 -26.44 -25.79 57.40
CA LEU A 979 -25.87 -26.92 56.65
C LEU A 979 -26.89 -28.04 56.49
N SER A 980 -27.06 -28.53 55.25
CA SER A 980 -27.88 -29.70 54.90
C SER A 980 -26.99 -30.91 54.61
N ALA A 981 -25.94 -30.70 53.81
CA ALA A 981 -24.98 -31.72 53.46
C ALA A 981 -23.58 -31.12 53.31
N PHE A 982 -22.57 -31.92 53.65
CA PHE A 982 -21.17 -31.63 53.37
C PHE A 982 -20.49 -32.89 52.88
N GLU A 983 -20.09 -32.93 51.61
CA GLU A 983 -19.51 -34.10 50.96
C GLU A 983 -18.03 -33.91 50.65
N ASN A 984 -17.28 -35.01 50.68
CA ASN A 984 -15.87 -35.05 50.27
C ASN A 984 -15.62 -36.31 49.46
N VAL A 985 -14.93 -36.14 48.33
CA VAL A 985 -14.51 -37.24 47.46
C VAL A 985 -13.03 -37.08 47.14
N LEU A 986 -12.22 -38.05 47.55
CA LEU A 986 -10.82 -38.16 47.14
C LEU A 986 -10.70 -39.30 46.14
N SER A 987 -10.36 -39.00 44.88
CA SER A 987 -10.29 -40.00 43.81
C SER A 987 -8.93 -40.07 43.12
N TYR A 988 -8.55 -41.28 42.73
CA TYR A 988 -7.44 -41.56 41.83
C TYR A 988 -7.98 -41.97 40.46
N ASN A 989 -7.56 -41.25 39.42
CA ASN A 989 -8.13 -41.32 38.08
C ASN A 989 -7.05 -41.76 37.07
N VAL A 990 -7.37 -42.81 36.30
CA VAL A 990 -6.43 -43.46 35.38
C VAL A 990 -7.05 -43.62 33.99
N HIS A 991 -6.27 -43.31 32.96
CA HIS A 991 -6.65 -43.59 31.58
C HIS A 991 -6.23 -45.00 31.15
N ASP A 992 -7.13 -45.77 30.53
CA ASP A 992 -6.81 -47.07 29.93
C ASP A 992 -6.15 -46.91 28.54
N LYS A 993 -5.81 -48.02 27.88
CA LYS A 993 -5.20 -48.00 26.54
C LYS A 993 -6.11 -47.41 25.45
N LYS A 994 -7.43 -47.45 25.65
CA LYS A 994 -8.43 -46.85 24.76
C LYS A 994 -8.76 -45.41 25.18
N LYS A 995 -8.00 -44.84 26.12
CA LYS A 995 -8.18 -43.50 26.70
C LYS A 995 -9.49 -43.34 27.50
N ASN A 996 -10.14 -44.42 27.91
CA ASN A 996 -11.26 -44.35 28.86
C ASN A 996 -10.72 -43.98 30.24
N LEU A 997 -11.45 -43.16 30.98
CA LEU A 997 -11.09 -42.74 32.32
C LEU A 997 -11.78 -43.63 33.36
N HIS A 998 -10.99 -44.18 34.29
CA HIS A 998 -11.45 -44.95 35.44
C HIS A 998 -11.06 -44.21 36.72
N GLY A 999 -12.05 -43.74 37.48
CA GLY A 999 -11.91 -43.07 38.76
C GLY A 999 -12.25 -43.99 39.92
N PHE A 1000 -11.36 -44.11 40.90
CA PHE A 1000 -11.57 -44.84 42.15
C PHE A 1000 -11.52 -43.85 43.31
N GLY A 1001 -12.66 -43.64 43.97
CA GLY A 1001 -12.85 -42.63 45.00
C GLY A 1001 -13.12 -43.20 46.38
N PHE A 1002 -12.61 -42.53 47.41
CA PHE A 1002 -13.04 -42.64 48.79
C PHE A 1002 -13.94 -41.45 49.12
N THR A 1003 -15.07 -41.70 49.79
CA THR A 1003 -16.04 -40.66 50.14
C THR A 1003 -16.18 -40.53 51.65
N TYR A 1004 -16.35 -39.29 52.11
CA TYR A 1004 -16.70 -38.96 53.49
C TYR A 1004 -17.64 -37.77 53.48
N SER A 1005 -18.87 -37.98 53.95
CA SER A 1005 -19.92 -36.97 53.89
C SER A 1005 -20.66 -36.89 55.22
N SER A 1006 -21.12 -35.70 55.58
CA SER A 1006 -21.98 -35.45 56.75
C SER A 1006 -23.32 -34.90 56.26
N MET A 1007 -24.40 -35.64 56.50
CA MET A 1007 -25.77 -35.28 56.18
C MET A 1007 -26.45 -34.77 57.44
N TYR A 1008 -26.71 -33.47 57.51
CA TYR A 1008 -27.13 -32.79 58.73
C TYR A 1008 -28.62 -32.90 58.99
N ARG A 1009 -29.00 -32.93 60.27
CA ARG A 1009 -30.40 -32.78 60.69
C ARG A 1009 -31.00 -31.47 60.16
N VAL A 1010 -32.29 -31.46 59.88
CA VAL A 1010 -33.00 -30.25 59.45
C VAL A 1010 -33.29 -29.38 60.68
N GLU A 1011 -32.82 -28.13 60.68
CA GLU A 1011 -33.05 -27.16 61.75
C GLU A 1011 -34.44 -26.50 61.63
N TYR A 1012 -35.48 -27.28 61.90
CA TYR A 1012 -36.87 -26.85 62.04
C TYR A 1012 -37.43 -27.41 63.36
N GLU A 1013 -38.42 -26.75 63.99
CA GLU A 1013 -39.10 -27.30 65.18
C GLU A 1013 -39.99 -28.48 64.77
N VAL A 1014 -39.36 -29.64 64.57
CA VAL A 1014 -40.01 -30.91 64.23
C VAL A 1014 -40.13 -31.78 65.48
N PRO A 1015 -41.29 -32.39 65.77
CA PRO A 1015 -41.42 -33.29 66.92
C PRO A 1015 -40.79 -34.69 66.70
N ASP A 1016 -40.14 -34.94 65.56
CA ASP A 1016 -39.48 -36.21 65.22
C ASP A 1016 -37.98 -36.22 65.56
N TYR A 1017 -37.68 -36.21 66.86
CA TYR A 1017 -36.30 -36.19 67.38
C TYR A 1017 -35.52 -37.49 67.14
N ASP A 1018 -36.22 -38.60 66.89
CA ASP A 1018 -35.61 -39.91 66.71
C ASP A 1018 -35.08 -40.11 65.29
N ASP A 1019 -35.76 -39.58 64.27
CA ASP A 1019 -35.33 -39.70 62.87
C ASP A 1019 -34.66 -38.41 62.33
N ASN A 1020 -34.77 -37.26 62.99
CA ASN A 1020 -34.04 -36.04 62.59
C ASN A 1020 -32.60 -36.00 63.13
N LYS A 1021 -31.76 -36.94 62.67
CA LYS A 1021 -30.36 -37.10 63.11
C LYS A 1021 -29.36 -36.74 62.02
N THR A 1022 -28.18 -36.28 62.43
CA THR A 1022 -27.04 -36.12 61.52
C THR A 1022 -26.41 -37.48 61.23
N HIS A 1023 -26.16 -37.79 59.96
CA HIS A 1023 -25.47 -38.99 59.50
C HIS A 1023 -24.07 -38.64 59.00
N ASP A 1024 -23.04 -39.17 59.64
CA ASP A 1024 -21.70 -39.23 59.04
C ASP A 1024 -21.58 -40.55 58.27
N VAL A 1025 -21.33 -40.44 56.97
CA VAL A 1025 -21.26 -41.56 56.02
C VAL A 1025 -19.88 -41.63 55.37
N PHE A 1026 -19.35 -42.85 55.22
CA PHE A 1026 -18.11 -43.09 54.50
C PHE A 1026 -18.31 -44.17 53.45
N GLY A 1027 -17.60 -44.08 52.34
CA GLY A 1027 -17.88 -44.93 51.20
C GLY A 1027 -16.78 -45.05 50.16
N PHE A 1028 -17.09 -45.82 49.13
CA PHE A 1028 -16.27 -46.02 47.95
C PHE A 1028 -17.08 -45.69 46.71
N GLN A 1029 -16.44 -45.02 45.75
CA GLN A 1029 -17.02 -44.66 44.48
C GLN A 1029 -16.17 -45.21 43.34
N TYR A 1030 -16.83 -45.75 42.31
CA TYR A 1030 -16.22 -46.01 41.01
C TYR A 1030 -16.90 -45.15 39.97
N GLN A 1031 -16.11 -44.50 39.12
CA GLN A 1031 -16.60 -43.69 38.02
C GLN A 1031 -15.90 -44.08 36.71
N PHE A 1032 -16.69 -44.25 35.66
CA PHE A 1032 -16.22 -44.51 34.32
C PHE A 1032 -16.62 -43.34 33.41
N ASN A 1033 -15.67 -42.84 32.62
CA ASN A 1033 -15.97 -41.89 31.53
C ASN A 1033 -15.31 -42.40 30.25
N ASN A 1034 -16.03 -42.34 29.13
CA ASN A 1034 -15.43 -42.58 27.83
C ASN A 1034 -14.51 -41.41 27.41
N PRO A 1035 -13.65 -41.57 26.38
CA PRO A 1035 -12.68 -40.56 26.01
C PRO A 1035 -13.37 -39.32 25.45
N LYS A 1036 -12.87 -38.13 25.84
CA LYS A 1036 -13.33 -36.87 25.26
C LYS A 1036 -13.04 -36.85 23.76
N ALA A 1037 -14.08 -36.69 22.96
CA ALA A 1037 -13.97 -36.52 21.52
C ALA A 1037 -15.09 -35.59 21.04
N PHE A 1038 -14.73 -34.64 20.17
CA PHE A 1038 -15.68 -33.73 19.53
C PHE A 1038 -16.55 -34.50 18.53
N GLU A 1039 -17.82 -34.13 18.40
CA GLU A 1039 -18.84 -34.80 17.56
C GLU A 1039 -19.08 -36.30 17.86
N LYS A 1040 -18.58 -36.82 18.98
CA LYS A 1040 -18.89 -38.17 19.47
C LYS A 1040 -19.69 -38.11 20.75
N LEU A 1041 -20.54 -39.11 20.96
CA LEU A 1041 -21.30 -39.26 22.21
C LEU A 1041 -20.33 -39.47 23.37
N GLN A 1042 -20.36 -38.58 24.36
CA GLN A 1042 -19.63 -38.73 25.61
C GLN A 1042 -20.59 -39.28 26.66
N TYR A 1043 -20.17 -40.27 27.43
CA TYR A 1043 -20.99 -40.89 28.45
C TYR A 1043 -20.16 -41.26 29.67
N TRP A 1044 -20.80 -41.19 30.81
CA TRP A 1044 -20.22 -41.54 32.10
C TRP A 1044 -21.21 -42.36 32.93
N SER A 1045 -20.68 -43.17 33.83
CA SER A 1045 -21.46 -43.83 34.86
C SER A 1045 -20.67 -43.87 36.16
N ASN A 1046 -21.38 -43.78 37.28
CA ASN A 1046 -20.81 -43.94 38.60
C ASN A 1046 -21.67 -44.87 39.46
N ILE A 1047 -21.01 -45.57 40.37
CA ILE A 1047 -21.64 -46.35 41.42
C ILE A 1047 -20.94 -45.96 42.72
N ARG A 1048 -21.73 -45.68 43.76
CA ARG A 1048 -21.22 -45.35 45.10
C ARG A 1048 -21.90 -46.25 46.13
N TYR A 1049 -21.11 -46.76 47.08
CA TYR A 1049 -21.60 -47.44 48.27
C TYR A 1049 -21.14 -46.66 49.50
N GLU A 1050 -22.07 -46.36 50.40
CA GLU A 1050 -21.82 -45.61 51.64
C GLU A 1050 -22.39 -46.33 52.86
N TYR A 1051 -21.69 -46.20 53.98
CA TYR A 1051 -22.08 -46.72 55.28
C TYR A 1051 -22.15 -45.59 56.30
N SER A 1052 -23.29 -45.48 57.00
CA SER A 1052 -23.53 -44.52 58.06
C SER A 1052 -23.06 -45.05 59.40
N LEU A 1053 -22.50 -44.18 60.25
CA LEU A 1053 -22.21 -44.48 61.66
C LEU A 1053 -23.46 -44.85 62.48
N LEU A 1054 -24.65 -44.62 61.94
CA LEU A 1054 -25.94 -45.07 62.48
C LEU A 1054 -26.39 -46.44 61.90
N GLU A 1055 -25.44 -47.28 61.51
CA GLU A 1055 -25.64 -48.68 61.08
C GLU A 1055 -26.53 -48.88 59.83
N LYS A 1056 -26.61 -47.88 58.94
CA LYS A 1056 -27.33 -47.94 57.66
C LYS A 1056 -26.40 -47.93 56.45
N SER A 1057 -26.79 -48.63 55.37
CA SER A 1057 -26.06 -48.70 54.11
C SER A 1057 -26.85 -48.10 52.96
N PHE A 1058 -26.16 -47.41 52.04
CA PHE A 1058 -26.77 -46.73 50.89
C PHE A 1058 -26.04 -47.08 49.60
N PHE A 1059 -26.81 -47.25 48.52
CA PHE A 1059 -26.28 -47.50 47.18
C PHE A 1059 -26.72 -46.36 46.27
N GLN A 1060 -25.76 -45.69 45.64
CA GLN A 1060 -26.05 -44.63 44.68
C GLN A 1060 -25.61 -45.04 43.27
N PHE A 1061 -26.35 -44.59 42.28
CA PHE A 1061 -26.09 -44.82 40.87
C PHE A 1061 -26.29 -43.53 40.09
N GLY A 1062 -25.28 -43.17 39.29
CA GLY A 1062 -25.36 -42.06 38.35
C GLY A 1062 -25.00 -42.52 36.95
N ALA A 1063 -25.70 -42.02 35.94
CA ALA A 1063 -25.32 -42.19 34.54
C ALA A 1063 -25.68 -40.94 33.74
N GLY A 1064 -24.80 -40.54 32.83
CA GLY A 1064 -25.04 -39.40 31.98
C GLY A 1064 -24.46 -39.56 30.59
N ALA A 1065 -25.06 -38.88 29.63
CA ALA A 1065 -24.57 -38.79 28.28
C ALA A 1065 -24.69 -37.34 27.78
N ASN A 1066 -23.69 -36.87 27.04
CA ASN A 1066 -23.70 -35.58 26.41
C ASN A 1066 -23.17 -35.65 24.97
N TYR A 1067 -23.65 -34.73 24.14
CA TYR A 1067 -23.31 -34.63 22.73
C TYR A 1067 -23.11 -33.16 22.35
N SER A 1068 -21.97 -32.85 21.74
CA SER A 1068 -21.59 -31.50 21.32
C SER A 1068 -21.37 -31.46 19.81
N LYS A 1069 -22.02 -30.51 19.12
CA LYS A 1069 -21.87 -30.29 17.67
C LYS A 1069 -21.96 -28.80 17.35
N ASN A 1070 -20.89 -28.20 16.80
CA ASN A 1070 -20.75 -26.81 16.35
C ASN A 1070 -21.43 -25.71 17.21
N ASN A 1071 -22.76 -25.61 17.16
CA ASN A 1071 -23.59 -24.58 17.81
C ASN A 1071 -24.62 -25.15 18.80
N SER A 1072 -24.52 -26.43 19.20
CA SER A 1072 -25.45 -27.09 20.09
C SER A 1072 -24.76 -28.07 21.04
N TYR A 1073 -25.18 -28.05 22.29
CA TYR A 1073 -24.85 -29.03 23.33
C TYR A 1073 -26.13 -29.65 23.88
N SER A 1074 -26.13 -30.96 24.03
CA SER A 1074 -27.23 -31.72 24.63
C SER A 1074 -26.67 -32.61 25.73
N SER A 1075 -27.31 -32.68 26.89
CA SER A 1075 -27.00 -33.65 27.93
C SER A 1075 -28.24 -34.27 28.54
N ALA A 1076 -28.08 -35.49 29.02
CA ALA A 1076 -29.07 -36.24 29.77
C ALA A 1076 -28.36 -36.93 30.93
N GLU A 1077 -28.85 -36.74 32.15
CA GLU A 1077 -28.25 -37.26 33.38
C GLU A 1077 -29.33 -37.90 34.26
N LEU A 1078 -29.06 -39.09 34.77
CA LEU A 1078 -29.90 -39.84 35.69
C LEU A 1078 -29.10 -40.09 36.96
N ASN A 1079 -29.60 -39.61 38.09
CA ASN A 1079 -29.00 -39.82 39.41
C ASN A 1079 -30.01 -40.48 40.34
N ILE A 1080 -29.56 -41.51 41.05
CA ILE A 1080 -30.34 -42.25 42.04
C ILE A 1080 -29.50 -42.27 43.32
N ALA A 1081 -29.92 -41.50 44.33
CA ALA A 1081 -29.22 -41.38 45.60
C ALA A 1081 -30.22 -41.04 46.72
N PRO A 1082 -29.90 -41.31 48.00
CA PRO A 1082 -30.68 -40.76 49.11
C PRO A 1082 -30.72 -39.23 49.03
N ALA A 1083 -31.85 -38.62 49.40
CA ALA A 1083 -31.91 -37.16 49.44
C ALA A 1083 -30.93 -36.61 50.50
N GLU A 1084 -30.24 -35.52 50.16
CA GLU A 1084 -29.01 -35.04 50.84
C GLU A 1084 -29.31 -34.25 52.12
N ASN A 1085 -29.85 -34.96 53.12
CA ASN A 1085 -30.03 -34.48 54.49
C ASN A 1085 -30.18 -35.65 55.49
N GLY A 1086 -30.02 -35.35 56.78
CA GLY A 1086 -30.08 -36.31 57.87
C GLY A 1086 -31.38 -37.14 57.92
N PRO A 1087 -32.58 -36.51 57.96
CA PRO A 1087 -33.86 -37.21 57.98
C PRO A 1087 -34.08 -38.16 56.82
N SER A 1088 -33.68 -37.78 55.61
CA SER A 1088 -33.83 -38.61 54.42
C SER A 1088 -32.93 -39.84 54.46
N TYR A 1089 -31.73 -39.73 55.04
CA TYR A 1089 -30.87 -40.87 55.33
C TYR A 1089 -31.44 -41.75 56.45
N SER A 1090 -31.97 -41.16 57.52
CA SER A 1090 -32.64 -41.90 58.59
C SER A 1090 -33.84 -42.68 58.05
N LYS A 1091 -34.68 -42.08 57.21
CA LYS A 1091 -35.89 -42.71 56.64
C LYS A 1091 -35.68 -43.39 55.28
N SER A 1092 -34.43 -43.57 54.83
CA SER A 1092 -34.08 -44.25 53.56
C SER A 1092 -34.82 -43.71 52.33
N ILE A 1093 -35.02 -42.40 52.24
CA ILE A 1093 -35.75 -41.74 51.14
C ILE A 1093 -34.79 -41.54 49.96
N TYR A 1094 -35.02 -42.25 48.87
CA TYR A 1094 -34.25 -42.14 47.63
C TYR A 1094 -34.89 -41.12 46.68
N ARG A 1095 -34.03 -40.28 46.07
CA ARG A 1095 -34.34 -39.38 44.96
C ARG A 1095 -33.86 -39.99 43.66
N PHE A 1096 -34.79 -40.15 42.71
CA PHE A 1096 -34.52 -40.46 41.32
C PHE A 1096 -34.66 -39.17 40.52
N GLN A 1097 -33.54 -38.62 40.07
CA GLN A 1097 -33.47 -37.35 39.35
C GLN A 1097 -33.07 -37.59 37.90
N LEU A 1098 -33.87 -37.07 36.97
CA LEU A 1098 -33.58 -37.04 35.53
C LEU A 1098 -33.44 -35.59 35.08
N ASN A 1099 -32.26 -35.22 34.59
CA ASN A 1099 -31.95 -33.89 34.05
C ASN A 1099 -31.70 -33.99 32.55
N LEU A 1100 -32.48 -33.26 31.76
CA LEU A 1100 -32.28 -33.10 30.31
C LEU A 1100 -31.95 -31.64 30.02
N TYR A 1101 -30.83 -31.38 29.37
CA TYR A 1101 -30.39 -30.03 29.06
C TYR A 1101 -30.05 -29.91 27.57
N GLN A 1102 -30.49 -28.82 26.95
CA GLN A 1102 -30.19 -28.48 25.57
C GLN A 1102 -29.81 -27.00 25.51
N ASP A 1103 -28.68 -26.69 24.88
CA ASP A 1103 -28.38 -25.35 24.43
C ASP A 1103 -28.28 -25.27 22.90
N TYR A 1104 -28.57 -24.09 22.37
CA TYR A 1104 -28.48 -23.81 20.95
C TYR A 1104 -28.13 -22.35 20.70
N ARG A 1105 -27.15 -22.13 19.82
CA ARG A 1105 -26.75 -20.80 19.38
C ARG A 1105 -27.35 -20.45 18.02
N PHE A 1106 -28.08 -19.34 17.96
CA PHE A 1106 -28.65 -18.82 16.72
C PHE A 1106 -28.23 -17.37 16.45
N PHE A 1107 -28.23 -16.98 15.18
CA PHE A 1107 -27.81 -15.66 14.66
C PHE A 1107 -26.41 -15.17 15.10
N LYS A 1108 -25.55 -16.04 15.63
CA LYS A 1108 -24.23 -15.70 16.21
C LYS A 1108 -24.26 -14.76 17.44
N TYR A 1109 -25.44 -14.39 17.93
CA TYR A 1109 -25.61 -13.38 18.99
C TYR A 1109 -26.34 -13.88 20.22
N PHE A 1110 -27.16 -14.94 20.09
CA PHE A 1110 -27.98 -15.44 21.18
C PHE A 1110 -27.62 -16.89 21.47
N ASN A 1111 -27.44 -17.18 22.76
CA ASN A 1111 -27.36 -18.54 23.27
C ASN A 1111 -28.63 -18.82 24.06
N THR A 1112 -29.38 -19.85 23.67
CA THR A 1112 -30.63 -20.24 24.32
C THR A 1112 -30.49 -21.62 24.90
N SER A 1113 -30.88 -21.78 26.16
CA SER A 1113 -30.87 -23.06 26.85
C SER A 1113 -32.25 -23.44 27.37
N LEU A 1114 -32.53 -24.73 27.32
CA LEU A 1114 -33.72 -25.37 27.87
C LEU A 1114 -33.25 -26.49 28.80
N SER A 1115 -33.71 -26.47 30.06
CA SER A 1115 -33.46 -27.51 31.05
C SER A 1115 -34.80 -28.11 31.49
N LEU A 1116 -34.86 -29.43 31.56
CA LEU A 1116 -35.97 -30.20 32.13
C LEU A 1116 -35.41 -31.05 33.26
N GLU A 1117 -35.99 -30.94 34.44
CA GLU A 1117 -35.62 -31.75 35.59
C GLU A 1117 -36.86 -32.48 36.12
N GLY A 1118 -36.72 -33.77 36.37
CA GLY A 1118 -37.77 -34.60 36.98
C GLY A 1118 -37.22 -35.31 38.21
N ASN A 1119 -37.88 -35.16 39.35
CA ASN A 1119 -37.54 -35.78 40.61
C ASN A 1119 -38.65 -36.73 41.07
N TYR A 1120 -38.29 -37.93 41.49
CA TYR A 1120 -39.17 -38.87 42.19
C TYR A 1120 -38.55 -39.26 43.52
N TYR A 1121 -39.32 -39.11 44.60
CA TYR A 1121 -38.91 -39.45 45.96
C TYR A 1121 -39.67 -40.68 46.44
N THR A 1122 -38.95 -41.68 46.95
CA THR A 1122 -39.56 -42.90 47.49
C THR A 1122 -40.26 -42.63 48.82
N LYS A 1123 -41.28 -43.44 49.13
CA LYS A 1123 -41.91 -43.47 50.45
C LYS A 1123 -40.89 -43.66 51.57
N SER A 1124 -41.07 -42.93 52.67
CA SER A 1124 -40.24 -43.02 53.87
C SER A 1124 -40.35 -44.39 54.55
N GLU A 1125 -39.21 -44.96 54.96
CA GLU A 1125 -39.17 -46.12 55.85
C GLU A 1125 -39.84 -45.76 57.20
N LYS A 1126 -40.82 -46.58 57.64
CA LYS A 1126 -41.62 -46.31 58.84
C LYS A 1126 -40.86 -46.67 60.12
N LEU A 1127 -39.91 -45.83 60.52
CA LEU A 1127 -39.20 -45.93 61.80
C LEU A 1127 -40.04 -45.31 62.95
N ASN A 1128 -40.61 -44.13 62.71
CA ASN A 1128 -41.60 -43.47 63.56
C ASN A 1128 -42.95 -43.42 62.82
N GLU A 1129 -43.98 -44.13 63.33
CA GLU A 1129 -45.29 -44.23 62.66
C GLU A 1129 -46.05 -42.89 62.62
N ASP A 1130 -45.71 -41.96 63.52
CA ASP A 1130 -46.38 -40.65 63.62
C ASP A 1130 -45.87 -39.65 62.57
N PHE A 1131 -44.70 -39.88 61.95
CA PHE A 1131 -44.08 -38.96 60.98
C PHE A 1131 -43.60 -39.70 59.73
N TYR A 1132 -44.42 -39.68 58.68
CA TYR A 1132 -44.13 -40.34 57.41
C TYR A 1132 -44.42 -39.44 56.20
N VAL A 1133 -43.83 -39.80 55.06
CA VAL A 1133 -44.05 -39.18 53.76
C VAL A 1133 -44.22 -40.26 52.72
N ASP A 1134 -45.29 -40.18 51.94
CA ASP A 1134 -45.52 -41.05 50.78
C ASP A 1134 -44.71 -40.61 49.55
N GLU A 1135 -44.80 -41.40 48.50
CA GLU A 1135 -44.14 -41.13 47.22
C GLU A 1135 -44.54 -39.76 46.65
N SER A 1136 -43.55 -38.99 46.20
CA SER A 1136 -43.75 -37.62 45.68
C SER A 1136 -42.99 -37.41 44.38
N TYR A 1137 -43.55 -36.60 43.48
CA TYR A 1137 -43.00 -36.32 42.15
C TYR A 1137 -42.89 -34.82 41.91
N GLU A 1138 -41.85 -34.37 41.25
CA GLU A 1138 -41.66 -32.97 40.84
C GLU A 1138 -41.10 -32.91 39.42
N GLY A 1139 -41.62 -32.00 38.61
CA GLY A 1139 -41.09 -31.68 37.29
C GLY A 1139 -40.87 -30.18 37.15
N SER A 1140 -39.69 -29.78 36.67
CA SER A 1140 -39.37 -28.39 36.38
C SER A 1140 -38.90 -28.20 34.94
N ILE A 1141 -39.26 -27.05 34.37
CA ILE A 1141 -38.80 -26.59 33.05
C ILE A 1141 -38.22 -25.19 33.19
N THR A 1142 -36.98 -25.02 32.73
CA THR A 1142 -36.26 -23.74 32.77
C THR A 1142 -35.84 -23.35 31.36
N GLY A 1143 -36.24 -22.15 30.93
CA GLY A 1143 -35.83 -21.55 29.67
C GLY A 1143 -34.97 -20.30 29.91
N LYS A 1144 -33.85 -20.16 29.21
CA LYS A 1144 -32.94 -19.02 29.34
C LYS A 1144 -32.42 -18.55 27.99
N VAL A 1145 -32.31 -17.24 27.82
CA VAL A 1145 -31.73 -16.60 26.64
C VAL A 1145 -30.66 -15.61 27.07
N ILE A 1146 -29.44 -15.78 26.54
CA ILE A 1146 -28.26 -14.98 26.83
C ILE A 1146 -27.79 -14.29 25.55
N PHE A 1147 -27.46 -13.00 25.63
CA PHE A 1147 -26.81 -12.26 24.54
C PHE A 1147 -25.28 -12.39 24.62
N ASP A 1148 -24.63 -12.94 23.58
CA ASP A 1148 -23.20 -13.30 23.55
C ASP A 1148 -22.56 -13.00 22.18
N ARG A 1149 -22.40 -11.70 21.82
CA ARG A 1149 -21.92 -11.21 20.51
C ARG A 1149 -20.38 -11.19 20.34
N TRP A 1150 -19.59 -11.46 21.39
CA TRP A 1150 -18.14 -11.15 21.41
C TRP A 1150 -17.26 -12.29 21.94
N MET A 1151 -17.40 -13.49 21.37
CA MET A 1151 -16.72 -14.71 21.86
C MET A 1151 -15.19 -14.66 21.92
N GLN A 1152 -14.51 -13.83 21.11
CA GLN A 1152 -13.04 -13.77 21.09
C GLN A 1152 -12.46 -12.67 21.98
N LYS A 1153 -13.30 -11.93 22.73
CA LYS A 1153 -12.82 -10.95 23.71
C LYS A 1153 -12.45 -11.67 25.00
N LYS A 1154 -11.30 -11.29 25.57
CA LYS A 1154 -10.82 -11.77 26.87
C LYS A 1154 -11.82 -11.55 28.02
N HIS A 1155 -12.66 -10.52 27.93
CA HIS A 1155 -13.69 -10.15 28.90
C HIS A 1155 -15.04 -9.99 28.20
N ARG A 1156 -16.11 -10.53 28.77
CA ARG A 1156 -17.46 -10.48 28.19
C ARG A 1156 -18.52 -10.20 29.24
N PHE A 1157 -19.44 -9.30 28.91
CA PHE A 1157 -20.68 -9.03 29.66
C PHE A 1157 -21.85 -9.61 28.88
N GLN A 1158 -22.70 -10.38 29.55
CA GLN A 1158 -23.67 -11.28 28.95
C GLN A 1158 -25.03 -11.10 29.64
N PRO A 1159 -25.84 -10.11 29.21
CA PRO A 1159 -27.17 -9.93 29.76
C PRO A 1159 -28.06 -11.12 29.38
N PHE A 1160 -28.95 -11.52 30.28
CA PHE A 1160 -29.82 -12.69 30.09
C PHE A 1160 -31.23 -12.47 30.66
N VAL A 1161 -32.16 -13.27 30.14
CA VAL A 1161 -33.52 -13.45 30.66
C VAL A 1161 -33.75 -14.93 30.89
N GLU A 1162 -34.41 -15.28 31.99
CA GLU A 1162 -34.66 -16.66 32.41
C GLU A 1162 -36.04 -16.79 33.05
N SER A 1163 -36.70 -17.92 32.80
CA SER A 1163 -37.98 -18.28 33.39
C SER A 1163 -38.02 -19.76 33.73
N THR A 1164 -38.58 -20.10 34.88
CA THR A 1164 -38.74 -21.47 35.35
C THR A 1164 -40.16 -21.72 35.82
N ARG A 1165 -40.68 -22.90 35.49
CA ARG A 1165 -41.95 -23.41 36.04
C ARG A 1165 -41.72 -24.79 36.64
N THR A 1166 -42.17 -24.97 37.86
CA THR A 1166 -42.13 -26.23 38.60
C THR A 1166 -43.55 -26.66 38.96
N GLN A 1167 -43.83 -27.95 38.82
CA GLN A 1167 -45.07 -28.60 39.24
C GLN A 1167 -44.73 -29.87 40.01
N ALA A 1168 -45.27 -30.02 41.21
CA ALA A 1168 -45.17 -31.22 42.01
C ALA A 1168 -46.53 -31.90 42.21
N SER A 1169 -46.45 -33.19 42.53
CA SER A 1169 -47.54 -34.00 43.07
C SER A 1169 -47.07 -34.52 44.41
N LEU A 1170 -47.51 -33.87 45.49
CA LEU A 1170 -47.12 -34.21 46.85
C LEU A 1170 -47.91 -35.43 47.34
N GLY A 1171 -47.21 -36.45 47.83
CA GLY A 1171 -47.83 -37.57 48.55
C GLY A 1171 -48.39 -37.13 49.91
N GLU A 1172 -49.16 -38.00 50.56
CA GLU A 1172 -49.56 -37.76 51.96
C GLU A 1172 -48.31 -37.63 52.85
N SER A 1173 -48.23 -36.52 53.58
CA SER A 1173 -47.13 -36.23 54.50
C SER A 1173 -47.68 -35.70 55.81
N THR A 1174 -47.16 -36.19 56.94
CA THR A 1174 -47.54 -35.68 58.26
C THR A 1174 -47.15 -34.21 58.45
N ILE A 1175 -46.07 -33.78 57.79
CA ILE A 1175 -45.56 -32.40 57.85
C ILE A 1175 -45.51 -31.85 56.42
N PRO A 1176 -46.04 -30.65 56.15
CA PRO A 1176 -46.00 -30.07 54.81
C PRO A 1176 -44.56 -30.02 54.27
N LEU A 1177 -44.33 -30.59 53.09
CA LEU A 1177 -42.99 -30.65 52.47
C LEU A 1177 -42.42 -29.24 52.18
N SER A 1178 -43.28 -28.22 52.10
CA SER A 1178 -42.86 -26.81 52.00
C SER A 1178 -42.05 -26.31 53.19
N THR A 1179 -42.07 -27.03 54.32
CA THR A 1179 -41.26 -26.74 55.51
C THR A 1179 -39.81 -27.25 55.40
N GLY A 1180 -39.52 -28.13 54.44
CA GLY A 1180 -38.21 -28.73 54.24
C GLY A 1180 -37.96 -30.03 55.01
N TYR A 1181 -38.95 -30.56 55.73
CA TYR A 1181 -38.87 -31.86 56.40
C TYR A 1181 -39.73 -32.92 55.69
N PRO A 1182 -39.20 -34.14 55.43
CA PRO A 1182 -37.80 -34.56 55.49
C PRO A 1182 -36.98 -34.04 54.30
N TYR A 1183 -37.64 -33.50 53.27
CA TYR A 1183 -37.04 -32.77 52.15
C TYR A 1183 -38.00 -31.65 51.74
N TRP A 1184 -37.50 -30.70 50.95
CA TRP A 1184 -38.30 -29.57 50.49
C TRP A 1184 -38.97 -29.83 49.15
N MET A 1185 -40.26 -29.55 49.06
CA MET A 1185 -41.05 -29.59 47.83
C MET A 1185 -42.27 -28.69 47.96
N ILE A 1186 -42.72 -28.09 46.85
CA ILE A 1186 -43.89 -27.21 46.78
C ILE A 1186 -44.75 -27.58 45.56
N ASP A 1187 -46.07 -27.43 45.68
CA ASP A 1187 -47.05 -27.88 44.66
C ASP A 1187 -46.84 -27.24 43.28
N GLU A 1188 -46.68 -25.92 43.25
CA GLU A 1188 -46.43 -25.15 42.04
C GLU A 1188 -45.52 -23.96 42.35
N ARG A 1189 -44.65 -23.62 41.38
CA ARG A 1189 -43.84 -22.40 41.42
C ARG A 1189 -43.53 -21.91 40.02
N PHE A 1190 -43.62 -20.61 39.81
CA PHE A 1190 -43.19 -19.93 38.60
C PHE A 1190 -42.38 -18.70 38.97
N PHE A 1191 -41.20 -18.58 38.38
CA PHE A 1191 -40.43 -17.36 38.45
C PHE A 1191 -39.89 -16.93 37.08
N ILE A 1192 -39.79 -15.62 36.89
CA ILE A 1192 -39.24 -15.01 35.68
C ILE A 1192 -38.42 -13.78 36.04
N GLY A 1193 -37.29 -13.61 35.36
CA GLY A 1193 -36.37 -12.53 35.66
C GLY A 1193 -35.25 -12.41 34.65
N GLY A 1194 -34.25 -11.61 35.00
CA GLY A 1194 -33.10 -11.36 34.16
C GLY A 1194 -31.91 -10.85 34.97
N GLY A 1195 -30.75 -10.83 34.32
CA GLY A 1195 -29.51 -10.52 35.00
C GLY A 1195 -28.36 -10.23 34.06
N LEU A 1196 -27.18 -10.12 34.65
CA LEU A 1196 -25.93 -9.87 33.95
C LEU A 1196 -24.91 -10.97 34.30
N GLY A 1197 -24.44 -11.65 33.27
CA GLY A 1197 -23.27 -12.52 33.33
C GLY A 1197 -21.98 -11.76 33.03
N TYR A 1198 -20.90 -12.15 33.67
CA TYR A 1198 -19.54 -11.75 33.34
C TYR A 1198 -18.69 -13.01 33.12
N SER A 1199 -17.94 -13.06 32.02
CA SER A 1199 -16.97 -14.13 31.77
C SER A 1199 -15.60 -13.61 31.34
N ILE A 1200 -14.56 -14.31 31.79
CA ILE A 1200 -13.16 -14.08 31.45
C ILE A 1200 -12.48 -15.41 31.12
N GLY A 1201 -11.72 -15.42 30.04
CA GLY A 1201 -11.01 -16.62 29.55
C GLY A 1201 -11.94 -17.71 28.98
N ASN A 1202 -11.30 -18.70 28.37
CA ASN A 1202 -11.92 -19.86 27.72
C ASN A 1202 -11.47 -21.14 28.45
N SER A 1203 -12.01 -22.31 28.09
CA SER A 1203 -11.61 -23.60 28.67
C SER A 1203 -10.11 -23.89 28.58
N ASP A 1204 -9.43 -23.30 27.59
CA ASP A 1204 -8.02 -23.57 27.27
C ASP A 1204 -7.07 -22.59 27.98
N ASN A 1205 -7.60 -21.52 28.57
CA ASN A 1205 -6.82 -20.57 29.35
C ASN A 1205 -6.52 -21.13 30.75
N ASP A 1206 -5.33 -20.80 31.27
CA ASP A 1206 -4.95 -21.18 32.64
C ASP A 1206 -5.91 -20.61 33.69
N PHE A 1207 -6.58 -19.48 33.43
CA PHE A 1207 -7.66 -18.96 34.26
C PHE A 1207 -8.92 -18.74 33.42
N ASN A 1208 -10.03 -19.33 33.85
CA ASN A 1208 -11.35 -18.99 33.33
C ASN A 1208 -12.38 -18.86 34.46
N MET A 1209 -13.29 -17.92 34.30
CA MET A 1209 -14.34 -17.66 35.28
C MET A 1209 -15.58 -17.15 34.57
N LYS A 1210 -16.74 -17.60 35.03
CA LYS A 1210 -18.05 -17.08 34.64
C LYS A 1210 -18.90 -16.92 35.89
N VAL A 1211 -19.47 -15.73 36.07
CA VAL A 1211 -20.33 -15.38 37.21
C VAL A 1211 -21.57 -14.68 36.67
N GLU A 1212 -22.73 -15.02 37.21
CA GLU A 1212 -24.04 -14.50 36.83
C GLU A 1212 -24.77 -14.00 38.08
N GLY A 1213 -25.24 -12.75 38.04
CA GLY A 1213 -26.16 -12.20 39.05
C GLY A 1213 -27.50 -11.87 38.39
N GLY A 1214 -28.60 -12.31 38.97
CA GLY A 1214 -29.95 -12.10 38.44
C GLY A 1214 -30.99 -11.81 39.51
N TRP A 1215 -32.04 -11.11 39.11
CA TRP A 1215 -33.18 -10.76 39.95
C TRP A 1215 -34.48 -11.28 39.31
N PHE A 1216 -35.34 -11.89 40.14
CA PHE A 1216 -36.48 -12.67 39.68
C PHE A 1216 -37.75 -12.31 40.46
N TYR A 1217 -38.86 -12.17 39.72
CA TYR A 1217 -40.20 -12.22 40.29
C TYR A 1217 -40.60 -13.68 40.47
N ASP A 1218 -41.15 -14.03 41.62
CA ASP A 1218 -41.42 -15.40 42.04
C ASP A 1218 -42.78 -15.49 42.73
N ASP A 1219 -43.68 -16.35 42.25
CA ASP A 1219 -44.99 -16.55 42.89
C ASP A 1219 -44.91 -17.22 44.27
N TYR A 1220 -43.78 -17.86 44.59
CA TYR A 1220 -43.52 -18.43 45.89
C TYR A 1220 -42.90 -17.42 46.86
N ALA A 1221 -41.86 -16.67 46.47
CA ALA A 1221 -41.09 -15.79 47.36
C ALA A 1221 -41.34 -14.27 47.17
N ASP A 1222 -42.31 -13.89 46.33
CA ASP A 1222 -42.54 -12.54 45.80
C ASP A 1222 -41.39 -12.07 44.88
N GLU A 1223 -40.17 -11.98 45.41
CA GLU A 1223 -38.94 -11.68 44.67
C GLU A 1223 -37.72 -12.37 45.29
N PHE A 1224 -36.71 -12.68 44.48
CA PHE A 1224 -35.41 -13.12 44.99
C PHE A 1224 -34.24 -12.73 44.07
N THR A 1225 -33.04 -12.71 44.65
CA THR A 1225 -31.78 -12.54 43.90
C THR A 1225 -31.01 -13.86 43.89
N ARG A 1226 -30.36 -14.17 42.77
CA ARG A 1226 -29.52 -15.37 42.62
C ARG A 1226 -28.14 -15.03 42.06
N PHE A 1227 -27.11 -15.63 42.65
CA PHE A 1227 -25.73 -15.59 42.18
C PHE A 1227 -25.26 -17.00 41.84
N ILE A 1228 -24.83 -17.21 40.61
CA ILE A 1228 -24.24 -18.48 40.15
C ILE A 1228 -22.86 -18.17 39.60
N GLY A 1229 -21.87 -19.02 39.85
CA GLY A 1229 -20.59 -18.89 39.19
C GLY A 1229 -19.78 -20.16 39.16
N ASN A 1230 -18.89 -20.23 38.17
CA ASN A 1230 -17.88 -21.26 38.04
C ASN A 1230 -16.53 -20.63 37.72
N LEU A 1231 -15.49 -21.13 38.38
CA LEU A 1231 -14.11 -20.66 38.27
C LEU A 1231 -13.19 -21.86 38.13
N ASN A 1232 -12.24 -21.78 37.21
CA ASN A 1232 -11.15 -22.74 37.06
C ASN A 1232 -9.82 -21.99 36.95
N TYR A 1233 -8.84 -22.43 37.73
CA TYR A 1233 -7.50 -21.87 37.72
C TYR A 1233 -6.44 -22.97 37.76
N GLN A 1234 -5.66 -23.08 36.67
CA GLN A 1234 -4.44 -23.85 36.63
C GLN A 1234 -3.35 -23.11 37.40
N ILE A 1235 -2.96 -23.70 38.53
CA ILE A 1235 -1.85 -23.22 39.36
C ILE A 1235 -0.64 -24.10 39.09
N PHE A 1236 0.42 -23.51 38.54
CA PHE A 1236 1.61 -24.22 38.08
C PHE A 1236 1.29 -25.25 36.98
N ASP A 1237 2.23 -26.15 36.70
CA ASP A 1237 2.14 -27.10 35.59
C ASP A 1237 1.31 -28.36 35.85
N TYR A 1238 0.92 -28.60 37.11
CA TYR A 1238 0.33 -29.87 37.55
C TYR A 1238 -1.03 -29.73 38.24
N THR A 1239 -1.35 -28.58 38.84
CA THR A 1239 -2.52 -28.43 39.72
C THR A 1239 -3.59 -27.54 39.09
N VAL A 1240 -4.85 -27.95 39.16
CA VAL A 1240 -6.02 -27.14 38.80
C VAL A 1240 -6.90 -27.00 40.03
N ILE A 1241 -7.34 -25.78 40.32
CA ILE A 1241 -8.36 -25.48 41.32
C ILE A 1241 -9.64 -25.10 40.59
N SER A 1242 -10.76 -25.69 41.00
CA SER A 1242 -12.09 -25.34 40.53
C SER A 1242 -12.97 -24.89 41.69
N ALA A 1243 -13.90 -23.98 41.41
CA ALA A 1243 -14.95 -23.58 42.33
C ALA A 1243 -16.26 -23.39 41.57
N ILE A 1244 -17.35 -23.94 42.09
CA ILE A 1244 -18.72 -23.75 41.56
C ILE A 1244 -19.58 -23.30 42.74
N PHE A 1245 -20.42 -22.30 42.53
CA PHE A 1245 -21.33 -21.83 43.58
C PHE A 1245 -22.68 -21.43 43.01
N GLU A 1246 -23.71 -21.62 43.82
CA GLU A 1246 -25.07 -21.16 43.59
C GLU A 1246 -25.64 -20.65 44.93
N PHE A 1247 -26.01 -19.37 44.95
CA PHE A 1247 -26.54 -18.69 46.12
C PHE A 1247 -27.85 -17.97 45.80
N TYR A 1248 -28.88 -18.24 46.58
CA TYR A 1248 -30.17 -17.55 46.59
C TYR A 1248 -30.23 -16.60 47.80
N LEU A 1249 -30.74 -15.39 47.58
CA LEU A 1249 -30.98 -14.40 48.62
C LEU A 1249 -32.48 -14.11 48.71
N GLN A 1250 -33.15 -14.75 49.67
CA GLN A 1250 -34.58 -14.57 50.00
C GLN A 1250 -34.88 -15.14 51.39
N ASP A 1251 -36.02 -14.83 52.00
CA ASP A 1251 -36.31 -15.21 53.39
C ASP A 1251 -37.07 -16.55 53.56
N LYS A 1252 -37.68 -17.08 52.48
CA LYS A 1252 -38.35 -18.40 52.47
C LYS A 1252 -37.32 -19.53 52.31
N PHE A 1253 -37.74 -20.76 52.03
CA PHE A 1253 -36.82 -21.90 51.93
C PHE A 1253 -36.02 -21.85 50.61
N TYR A 1254 -34.68 -21.96 50.68
CA TYR A 1254 -33.76 -22.05 49.54
C TYR A 1254 -32.58 -22.98 49.86
N SER A 1255 -32.04 -23.63 48.82
CA SER A 1255 -30.79 -24.39 48.89
C SER A 1255 -29.66 -23.59 48.25
N ASN A 1256 -28.56 -23.38 48.97
CA ASN A 1256 -27.33 -22.87 48.39
C ASN A 1256 -26.30 -23.99 48.29
N ALA A 1257 -25.47 -23.94 47.25
CA ALA A 1257 -24.40 -24.90 47.04
C ALA A 1257 -23.05 -24.20 46.81
N LEU A 1258 -21.99 -24.79 47.37
CA LEU A 1258 -20.60 -24.44 47.08
C LEU A 1258 -19.80 -25.71 46.89
N GLN A 1259 -19.18 -25.86 45.73
CA GLN A 1259 -18.27 -26.95 45.40
C GLN A 1259 -16.86 -26.41 45.16
N LEU A 1260 -15.86 -27.05 45.75
CA LEU A 1260 -14.44 -26.75 45.52
C LEU A 1260 -13.74 -28.04 45.08
N GLY A 1261 -12.93 -27.94 44.03
CA GLY A 1261 -12.17 -29.06 43.49
C GLY A 1261 -10.68 -28.75 43.38
N VAL A 1262 -9.83 -29.73 43.68
CA VAL A 1262 -8.39 -29.69 43.46
C VAL A 1262 -7.95 -30.92 42.68
N LYS A 1263 -7.53 -30.70 41.45
CA LYS A 1263 -7.00 -31.73 40.55
C LYS A 1263 -5.48 -31.63 40.44
N TYR A 1264 -4.76 -32.71 40.72
CA TYR A 1264 -3.31 -32.80 40.54
C TYR A 1264 -2.93 -33.85 39.49
N ASN A 1265 -2.44 -33.40 38.34
CA ASN A 1265 -1.98 -34.27 37.25
C ASN A 1265 -0.62 -34.88 37.60
N LEU A 1266 -0.51 -36.20 37.53
CA LEU A 1266 0.73 -36.92 37.84
C LEU A 1266 1.73 -36.84 36.68
N LYS A 1267 3.02 -36.90 37.01
CA LYS A 1267 4.08 -37.02 36.00
C LYS A 1267 4.00 -38.40 35.35
N GLN A 1268 4.02 -38.44 34.02
CA GLN A 1268 4.16 -39.70 33.28
C GLN A 1268 5.54 -40.31 33.60
N LYS A 1269 5.58 -41.57 34.03
CA LYS A 1269 6.84 -42.31 34.13
C LYS A 1269 7.34 -42.55 32.71
N GLN A 1270 8.38 -41.82 32.29
CA GLN A 1270 9.14 -42.18 31.10
C GLN A 1270 9.70 -43.58 31.34
N LYS A 1271 9.34 -44.54 30.48
CA LYS A 1271 10.08 -45.81 30.41
C LYS A 1271 11.50 -45.42 29.99
N LYS A 1272 12.47 -45.71 30.86
CA LYS A 1272 13.88 -45.65 30.48
C LYS A 1272 14.21 -46.71 29.46
#